data_AF-A0A820Z8W4-F1
#
_entry.id   AF-A0A820Z8W4-F1
#
_cell.length_a   1.000
_cell.length_b   1.000
_cell.length_c   1.000
_cell.angle_alpha   90.00
_cell.angle_beta   90.00
_cell.angle_gamma   90.00
#
_symmetry.space_group_name_H-M   'P 1'
#
loop_
_entity.id
_entity.type
_entity.pdbx_description
1 polymer ?
#
loop_
_entity_poly.entity_id
_entity_poly.type
_entity_poly.pdbx_seq_one_letter_code
_entity_poly.pdbx_strand_id
1 'polypeptide(L)'
;MLAGCYPLEGLLQSSIGGLYDYNCTYANSLFPALDSESLKSTRFDANTSIESILSQLMVETYLTDMSYASYVAVCAPSFCACTYLQKQTTTEILTLLISLYAGLTDLLSVESLPEHLFIQEWLDTNDPSTQRWLTSGRRNGIFWQWTKRTGLLNLQFDQGWLPLTEQEQQARSFLVYAYQNGQWGWLPTDISSTETLPYICEVSIQESYGIVDEYRGIEYGLPSNIEQRFVPRAPKFYQQPQDQEFGRIDQITLGSESTFGVNKLSLQIVITLKCQADAYPVPEYYWFQMISGIVAEAVLVNLTDPRYFQHGGNLMISNPTHEDGGTYFCKASNLFGTAISNKVYLREILLDRFEKRERPQVIAHGHRDAIIDCLYKNTNTGDLNYAWFKGGINQKVQQTAERFISRNGNLYFSRVTDGDAGKYYCAVQAKNPRLHYLPSQTSEGTELVVRSTFGQERSPRIFPNFPHIFPTTRLPKLNENVSIECIAEGYPIPMYRWYREDASGNLYPLQSKAILNNFNRELIIPNLQRDDMGLYRCEASNTRLVVYQSVLLQIQIDPVFVIPLEDQILDVGSVLQLYCEAYSNELDQLSYSWFINATEIIFDRLTFEQQQRLTITNNQLMITNVQSYDNGIYQCAATNIQSNVQRFSSAEVRVITLPPTFGKNTMLSTLRSTVGSSVIIVCHPEGAPQPQIQWFKDNIPLNIGNNINIFPNGNLAIINIELIDAGNYTCTATNPYGAAQQSTYVYVMSEGTTMISTPSGGDVIVGQTIVIPCDARSINQMDLTFYWRFNNEILTIDNKHIQQNNPDRPGDLRIVQVQFSNAGRYTCVAQTTIDEKTSFYQLNVFGPPGPIAGVRCTDPGQRQVTLSWVVGTDHGAPILYYTIESLSNHRSSWIFHGNFTIPLPDNRLITITLLDLSAFTDYSFRIFATNIYGSGEKSEVSPPCITRADIPGLAPAGLGGGGGKVGDLRIVWDPLPMDFWNGPNLTYRIYIRKEGENRQQTFTVNDPLRNFFIVHLSDKLYYFPYSVRISAVNALGEGPISSNVTIRSAEDRPTRQMFNVKCYPYNSTAMTVTWDMIDERDLLILRGRLLGYTVRYWRKDVDELQNYWERRFPGQRSRAIIIGLQSNIEYGVRVSVYTQFGDSPESDYFSHRTFRLPPQTPPQYVSIRQPEREKDKRVRLFGNVYVYKLEVEWRGISTSSDEEPLEGYMVKVWEQYQSIRNATIYYVDGSQYTVMIDNLHKNRNYKLRVQAWSLGGEGKYSSPAKEFRFGEL
;
A
#
# COMPACT_ATOMS: atom_id res chain seq x y z
N MET A 1 -32.04 35.39 9.10
CA MET A 1 -32.79 34.25 9.66
C MET A 1 -31.78 33.33 10.30
N LEU A 2 -32.02 32.97 11.56
CA LEU A 2 -31.11 32.19 12.39
C LEU A 2 -31.16 30.71 11.96
N ALA A 3 -30.03 30.12 11.61
CA ALA A 3 -29.87 28.67 11.48
C ALA A 3 -29.18 28.18 12.76
N GLY A 4 -29.85 27.38 13.58
CA GLY A 4 -29.23 26.73 14.75
C GLY A 4 -28.65 25.37 14.35
N CYS A 5 -27.41 25.07 14.74
CA CYS A 5 -26.85 23.71 14.65
C CYS A 5 -27.38 22.87 15.84
N TYR A 6 -27.91 21.65 15.61
CA TYR A 6 -28.31 20.70 16.66
C TYR A 6 -27.10 19.89 17.18
N PRO A 7 -27.05 19.46 18.45
CA PRO A 7 -25.83 18.90 19.06
C PRO A 7 -25.49 17.43 18.71
N LEU A 8 -26.28 16.73 17.87
CA LEU A 8 -26.18 15.27 17.76
C LEU A 8 -25.10 14.77 16.76
N GLU A 9 -24.64 15.61 15.83
CA GLU A 9 -23.61 15.21 14.84
C GLU A 9 -22.17 15.34 15.36
N GLY A 10 -21.92 16.08 16.44
CA GLY A 10 -20.62 16.11 17.13
C GLY A 10 -20.30 14.81 17.88
N LEU A 11 -21.29 13.95 18.10
CA LEU A 11 -21.16 12.68 18.80
C LEU A 11 -20.76 11.49 17.90
N LEU A 12 -20.83 11.63 16.57
CA LEU A 12 -20.56 10.53 15.63
C LEU A 12 -19.15 10.55 14.99
N GLN A 13 -18.30 11.52 15.32
CA GLN A 13 -16.91 11.61 14.82
C GLN A 13 -15.83 11.65 15.91
N SER A 14 -16.16 11.34 17.17
CA SER A 14 -15.18 11.20 18.25
C SER A 14 -14.80 9.73 18.44
N SER A 15 -13.50 9.44 18.44
CA SER A 15 -12.97 8.22 19.05
C SER A 15 -13.23 8.27 20.56
N ILE A 16 -13.44 7.11 21.18
CA ILE A 16 -13.82 6.90 22.59
C ILE A 16 -12.73 7.32 23.61
N GLY A 17 -11.82 8.23 23.26
CA GLY A 17 -10.79 8.78 24.15
C GLY A 17 -11.09 10.17 24.74
N GLY A 18 -12.18 10.83 24.36
CA GLY A 18 -12.42 12.25 24.66
C GLY A 18 -13.60 12.57 25.57
N LEU A 19 -14.10 11.61 26.37
CA LEU A 19 -15.35 11.79 27.12
C LEU A 19 -15.20 12.35 28.54
N TYR A 20 -13.99 12.57 29.06
CA TYR A 20 -13.80 13.17 30.40
C TYR A 20 -12.50 13.98 30.52
N ASP A 21 -12.50 15.23 30.05
CA ASP A 21 -11.70 16.30 30.66
C ASP A 21 -12.44 17.65 30.58
N TYR A 22 -12.47 18.38 31.69
CA TYR A 22 -13.35 19.51 31.97
C TYR A 22 -12.85 20.86 31.41
N ASN A 23 -11.71 20.89 30.73
CA ASN A 23 -11.10 22.12 30.22
C ASN A 23 -11.57 22.54 28.82
N CYS A 24 -12.49 21.81 28.18
CA CYS A 24 -13.13 22.24 26.93
C CYS A 24 -14.41 23.09 27.12
N THR A 25 -14.71 23.55 28.35
CA THR A 25 -15.98 24.26 28.64
C THR A 25 -15.86 25.72 29.06
N TYR A 26 -14.79 26.45 28.69
CA TYR A 26 -14.79 27.91 28.91
C TYR A 26 -14.09 28.71 27.80
N ALA A 27 -14.82 29.00 26.73
CA ALA A 27 -14.80 30.29 26.02
C ALA A 27 -15.83 30.30 24.88
N ASN A 28 -17.03 30.82 25.13
CA ASN A 28 -17.54 32.00 24.42
C ASN A 28 -18.90 32.39 25.01
N SER A 29 -18.85 33.39 25.88
CA SER A 29 -20.01 34.17 26.29
C SER A 29 -20.46 35.04 25.11
N LEU A 30 -21.72 34.87 24.70
CA LEU A 30 -22.67 35.85 24.14
C LEU A 30 -23.57 35.20 23.07
N PHE A 31 -24.59 34.46 23.51
CA PHE A 31 -25.96 34.64 22.99
C PHE A 31 -26.96 34.37 24.13
N PRO A 32 -28.11 35.08 24.15
CA PRO A 32 -28.94 35.20 25.35
C PRO A 32 -29.71 33.91 25.64
N ALA A 33 -29.94 33.70 26.94
CA ALA A 33 -30.84 32.68 27.47
C ALA A 33 -32.22 32.77 26.80
N LEU A 34 -32.67 31.65 26.24
CA LEU A 34 -34.06 31.45 25.87
C LEU A 34 -34.80 30.82 27.05
N ASP A 35 -35.95 31.43 27.32
CA ASP A 35 -36.69 31.43 28.57
C ASP A 35 -37.34 30.09 28.91
N SER A 36 -37.47 29.85 30.21
CA SER A 36 -37.81 28.59 30.87
C SER A 36 -39.30 28.18 30.83
N GLU A 37 -40.11 28.69 29.89
CA GLU A 37 -41.58 28.51 29.94
C GLU A 37 -42.27 27.98 28.68
N SER A 38 -41.57 27.64 27.59
CA SER A 38 -42.21 27.10 26.36
C SER A 38 -42.18 25.58 26.19
N LEU A 39 -41.70 24.82 27.18
CA LEU A 39 -41.81 23.35 27.23
C LEU A 39 -42.77 22.84 28.31
N LYS A 40 -43.66 23.70 28.82
CA LYS A 40 -44.70 23.30 29.80
C LYS A 40 -45.94 22.65 29.18
N SER A 41 -46.00 22.38 27.88
CA SER A 41 -47.21 21.80 27.29
C SER A 41 -46.98 21.05 25.99
N THR A 42 -46.47 19.82 26.07
CA THR A 42 -46.84 18.72 25.15
C THR A 42 -46.60 17.41 25.87
N ARG A 43 -47.67 16.71 26.26
CA ARG A 43 -47.59 15.35 26.78
C ARG A 43 -47.50 14.41 25.59
N PHE A 44 -46.43 13.62 25.53
CA PHE A 44 -46.36 12.45 24.64
C PHE A 44 -46.87 11.23 25.41
N ASP A 45 -47.66 10.39 24.76
CA ASP A 45 -48.15 9.15 25.36
C ASP A 45 -46.99 8.17 25.61
N ALA A 46 -47.12 7.33 26.64
CA ALA A 46 -46.08 6.40 27.08
C ALA A 46 -45.64 5.35 26.03
N ASN A 47 -46.37 5.26 24.90
CA ASN A 47 -46.11 4.33 23.79
C ASN A 47 -45.70 5.03 22.48
N THR A 48 -45.26 6.30 22.55
CA THR A 48 -44.76 7.01 21.37
C THR A 48 -43.28 6.66 21.17
N SER A 49 -42.87 6.16 19.99
CA SER A 49 -41.44 5.95 19.70
C SER A 49 -40.72 7.28 19.61
N ILE A 50 -39.43 7.28 19.96
CA ILE A 50 -38.56 8.48 19.89
C ILE A 50 -38.57 9.09 18.48
N GLU A 51 -38.68 8.27 17.44
CA GLU A 51 -38.77 8.68 16.04
C GLU A 51 -40.07 9.45 15.74
N SER A 52 -41.19 9.05 16.36
CA SER A 52 -42.48 9.75 16.21
C SER A 52 -42.51 11.07 16.98
N ILE A 53 -41.88 11.14 18.17
CA ILE A 53 -41.69 12.38 18.93
C ILE A 53 -40.82 13.37 18.13
N LEU A 54 -39.76 12.89 17.48
CA LEU A 54 -38.87 13.69 16.60
C LEU A 54 -39.57 14.18 15.34
N SER A 55 -40.46 13.37 14.76
CA SER A 55 -41.25 13.75 13.59
C SER A 55 -42.33 14.82 13.89
N GLN A 56 -42.88 14.84 15.11
CA GLN A 56 -43.91 15.80 15.54
C GLN A 56 -43.35 17.14 16.03
N LEU A 57 -42.05 17.20 16.38
CA LEU A 57 -41.36 18.45 16.73
C LEU A 57 -40.95 19.27 15.48
N MET A 58 -41.11 18.72 14.28
CA MET A 58 -40.80 19.37 13.01
C MET A 58 -42.09 19.86 12.34
N VAL A 59 -42.71 20.92 12.88
CA VAL A 59 -43.86 21.60 12.26
C VAL A 59 -43.38 22.88 11.56
N GLU A 60 -43.70 22.91 10.26
CA GLU A 60 -43.86 24.07 9.36
C GLU A 60 -42.63 24.80 8.79
N THR A 61 -42.33 24.38 7.54
CA THR A 61 -42.30 25.20 6.31
C THR A 61 -41.57 26.55 6.32
N TYR A 62 -40.44 26.63 5.61
CA TYR A 62 -40.02 27.75 4.74
C TYR A 62 -38.92 27.19 3.80
N LEU A 63 -39.16 26.98 2.51
CA LEU A 63 -39.03 27.92 1.38
C LEU A 63 -37.64 28.60 1.27
N THR A 64 -36.88 28.14 0.27
CA THR A 64 -35.68 28.70 -0.40
C THR A 64 -34.27 28.21 0.02
N ASP A 65 -33.71 27.38 -0.86
CA ASP A 65 -32.30 27.19 -1.30
C ASP A 65 -31.14 27.32 -0.31
N MET A 66 -30.91 26.27 0.50
CA MET A 66 -29.57 25.89 0.95
C MET A 66 -29.34 24.38 0.77
N SER A 67 -28.16 24.01 0.25
CA SER A 67 -27.73 22.63 0.11
C SER A 67 -27.13 22.09 1.41
N TYR A 68 -27.18 20.78 1.61
CA TYR A 68 -26.53 20.08 2.73
C TYR A 68 -25.02 20.41 2.86
N ALA A 69 -24.32 20.59 1.73
CA ALA A 69 -22.92 20.99 1.71
C ALA A 69 -22.70 22.42 2.27
N SER A 70 -23.69 23.31 2.18
CA SER A 70 -23.65 24.66 2.72
C SER A 70 -23.98 24.72 4.22
N TYR A 71 -24.76 23.77 4.74
CA TYR A 71 -25.00 23.59 6.18
C TYR A 71 -23.75 23.05 6.90
N VAL A 72 -23.07 22.06 6.31
CA VAL A 72 -21.82 21.47 6.83
C VAL A 72 -20.65 22.47 6.84
N ALA A 73 -20.58 23.38 5.85
CA ALA A 73 -19.55 24.41 5.78
C ALA A 73 -19.69 25.52 6.86
N VAL A 74 -20.89 25.68 7.45
CA VAL A 74 -21.17 26.69 8.49
C VAL A 74 -20.98 26.12 9.91
N CYS A 75 -21.06 24.80 10.11
CA CYS A 75 -20.93 24.16 11.44
C CYS A 75 -19.58 23.43 11.69
N ALA A 76 -18.51 23.65 10.90
CA ALA A 76 -17.19 22.99 11.08
C ALA A 76 -16.22 23.78 12.00
N PRO A 77 -15.54 23.17 13.01
CA PRO A 77 -14.57 23.87 13.85
C PRO A 77 -13.21 24.08 13.17
N SER A 78 -12.63 25.27 13.35
CA SER A 78 -11.35 25.71 12.79
C SER A 78 -10.20 25.63 13.81
N PHE A 79 -9.17 24.81 13.51
CA PHE A 79 -7.80 24.71 14.08
C PHE A 79 -7.55 25.03 15.57
N CYS A 80 -6.98 24.06 16.29
CA CYS A 80 -6.07 24.31 17.41
C CYS A 80 -4.74 23.56 17.19
N ALA A 81 -3.64 24.29 17.16
CA ALA A 81 -2.28 23.78 17.16
C ALA A 81 -1.59 24.26 18.44
N CYS A 82 -0.92 23.38 19.19
CA CYS A 82 0.06 23.79 20.20
C CYS A 82 1.26 22.84 20.24
N THR A 83 2.42 23.48 20.22
CA THR A 83 3.77 22.96 20.15
C THR A 83 4.33 22.58 21.53
N TYR A 84 5.15 21.54 21.55
CA TYR A 84 5.86 21.02 22.72
C TYR A 84 7.09 21.89 23.06
N LEU A 85 7.16 22.44 24.29
CA LEU A 85 8.40 22.87 24.94
C LEU A 85 8.25 22.93 26.48
N GLN A 86 9.17 22.25 27.16
CA GLN A 86 9.27 22.04 28.62
C GLN A 86 9.22 23.32 29.49
N LYS A 87 8.53 23.23 30.63
CA LYS A 87 9.15 23.49 31.95
C LYS A 87 8.37 22.85 33.10
N GLN A 88 9.14 22.27 34.02
CA GLN A 88 8.78 21.37 35.11
C GLN A 88 8.08 22.06 36.28
N THR A 89 7.23 21.30 36.98
CA THR A 89 7.08 21.41 38.45
C THR A 89 7.09 20.02 39.10
N THR A 90 7.66 19.94 40.30
CA THR A 90 8.15 18.72 40.98
C THR A 90 7.08 17.89 41.71
N THR A 91 5.83 18.35 41.75
CA THR A 91 4.75 17.69 42.50
C THR A 91 3.90 16.74 41.65
N GLU A 92 3.93 16.85 40.32
CA GLU A 92 3.24 15.90 39.41
C GLU A 92 4.08 14.66 39.09
N ILE A 93 5.41 14.71 39.28
CA ILE A 93 6.27 13.53 39.12
C ILE A 93 6.03 12.52 40.25
N LEU A 94 5.66 12.97 41.45
CA LEU A 94 5.50 12.07 42.61
C LEU A 94 4.16 11.32 42.62
N THR A 95 3.09 11.87 42.04
CA THR A 95 1.75 11.27 42.04
C THR A 95 1.48 10.41 40.80
N LEU A 96 2.10 10.70 39.65
CA LEU A 96 2.12 9.78 38.51
C LEU A 96 2.98 8.53 38.78
N LEU A 97 4.04 8.64 39.60
CA LEU A 97 4.86 7.49 40.01
C LEU A 97 4.14 6.55 41.00
N ILE A 98 3.09 6.99 41.68
CA ILE A 98 2.33 6.17 42.65
C ILE A 98 1.13 5.48 41.98
N SER A 99 0.54 6.08 40.94
CA SER A 99 -0.65 5.55 40.26
C SER A 99 -0.34 4.58 39.11
N LEU A 100 0.86 4.65 38.51
CA LEU A 100 1.34 3.65 37.54
C LEU A 100 1.92 2.38 38.20
N TYR A 101 1.96 2.30 39.54
CA TYR A 101 2.52 1.16 40.27
C TYR A 101 1.47 0.20 40.87
N ALA A 102 0.17 0.50 40.83
CA ALA A 102 -0.82 -0.20 41.67
C ALA A 102 -1.93 -0.97 40.92
N GLY A 103 -1.91 -1.05 39.59
CA GLY A 103 -3.05 -1.55 38.81
C GLY A 103 -2.85 -2.85 38.03
N LEU A 104 -1.79 -3.63 38.28
CA LEU A 104 -1.53 -4.86 37.53
C LEU A 104 -0.71 -5.88 38.32
N THR A 105 -1.23 -6.35 39.46
CA THR A 105 -0.86 -7.63 40.10
C THR A 105 -1.91 -8.03 41.14
N ASP A 106 -2.78 -8.99 40.84
CA ASP A 106 -3.31 -9.91 41.86
C ASP A 106 -2.72 -11.30 41.56
N LEU A 107 -1.43 -11.42 41.87
CA LEU A 107 -0.80 -12.67 42.23
C LEU A 107 -0.73 -12.64 43.75
N LEU A 108 -1.41 -13.57 44.42
CA LEU A 108 -1.41 -13.77 45.87
C LEU A 108 -0.02 -13.52 46.48
N SER A 109 0.14 -12.41 47.21
CA SER A 109 1.34 -12.14 48.02
C SER A 109 1.20 -12.86 49.35
N VAL A 110 2.17 -13.71 49.69
CA VAL A 110 2.35 -14.27 51.03
C VAL A 110 3.12 -13.23 51.85
N GLU A 111 2.47 -12.56 52.79
CA GLU A 111 3.02 -11.33 53.41
C GLU A 111 3.59 -11.56 54.82
N SER A 112 3.43 -12.75 55.40
CA SER A 112 3.90 -13.05 56.76
C SER A 112 4.49 -14.46 56.93
N LEU A 113 5.47 -14.60 57.84
CA LEU A 113 6.08 -15.90 58.20
C LEU A 113 5.04 -16.94 58.68
N PRO A 114 3.97 -16.58 59.43
CA PRO A 114 2.89 -17.50 59.77
C PRO A 114 2.05 -17.96 58.58
N GLU A 115 1.80 -17.12 57.57
CA GLU A 115 1.10 -17.53 56.32
C GLU A 115 1.97 -18.45 55.47
N HIS A 116 3.28 -18.19 55.42
CA HIS A 116 4.22 -19.07 54.74
C HIS A 116 4.28 -20.44 55.42
N LEU A 117 4.36 -20.49 56.76
CA LEU A 117 4.33 -21.73 57.53
C LEU A 117 2.97 -22.45 57.42
N PHE A 118 1.86 -21.71 57.41
CA PHE A 118 0.51 -22.26 57.22
C PHE A 118 0.34 -22.89 55.83
N ILE A 119 0.81 -22.24 54.76
CA ILE A 119 0.73 -22.76 53.39
C ILE A 119 1.65 -23.97 53.23
N GLN A 120 2.85 -23.95 53.82
CA GLN A 120 3.79 -25.06 53.80
C GLN A 120 3.26 -26.28 54.58
N GLU A 121 2.69 -26.07 55.76
CA GLU A 121 2.06 -27.11 56.58
C GLU A 121 0.76 -27.64 55.94
N TRP A 122 0.00 -26.79 55.24
CA TRP A 122 -1.19 -27.17 54.48
C TRP A 122 -0.84 -27.99 53.23
N LEU A 123 0.25 -27.66 52.51
CA LEU A 123 0.71 -28.39 51.33
C LEU A 123 1.36 -29.74 51.71
N ASP A 124 2.16 -29.79 52.79
CA ASP A 124 2.72 -31.05 53.31
C ASP A 124 1.63 -32.02 53.80
N THR A 125 0.46 -31.50 54.20
CA THR A 125 -0.69 -32.29 54.67
C THR A 125 -1.62 -32.75 53.53
N ASN A 126 -1.75 -31.97 52.45
CA ASN A 126 -2.76 -32.21 51.40
C ASN A 126 -2.23 -32.67 50.03
N ASP A 127 -0.94 -32.47 49.71
CA ASP A 127 -0.28 -33.11 48.55
C ASP A 127 1.18 -33.49 48.85
N PRO A 128 1.40 -34.56 49.62
CA PRO A 128 2.75 -34.98 50.04
C PRO A 128 3.59 -35.57 48.90
N SER A 129 3.04 -35.71 47.68
CA SER A 129 3.62 -36.53 46.61
C SER A 129 4.39 -35.75 45.55
N THR A 130 4.22 -34.42 45.46
CA THR A 130 4.74 -33.65 44.31
C THR A 130 5.92 -32.73 44.59
N GLN A 131 6.32 -32.44 45.84
CA GLN A 131 7.51 -31.63 46.25
C GLN A 131 8.10 -30.68 45.18
N ARG A 132 7.29 -29.77 44.62
CA ARG A 132 7.70 -28.86 43.53
C ARG A 132 7.28 -27.42 43.82
N TRP A 133 7.79 -26.84 44.90
CA TRP A 133 7.73 -25.39 45.11
C TRP A 133 9.05 -24.91 45.72
N LEU A 134 9.70 -23.93 45.09
CA LEU A 134 10.89 -23.25 45.62
C LEU A 134 10.57 -21.77 45.86
N THR A 135 10.66 -21.34 47.12
CA THR A 135 10.59 -19.92 47.49
C THR A 135 12.00 -19.36 47.64
N SER A 136 12.29 -18.21 47.03
CA SER A 136 13.58 -17.54 47.18
C SER A 136 13.51 -16.42 48.22
N GLY A 137 14.52 -16.34 49.09
CA GLY A 137 14.72 -15.27 50.06
C GLY A 137 16.18 -14.81 50.06
N ARG A 138 16.47 -13.60 50.55
CA ARG A 138 17.84 -13.05 50.62
C ARG A 138 18.37 -13.10 52.06
N ARG A 139 19.51 -13.76 52.27
CA ARG A 139 20.17 -13.88 53.58
C ARG A 139 21.07 -12.66 53.84
N ASN A 140 21.03 -12.09 55.04
CA ASN A 140 21.97 -11.04 55.46
C ASN A 140 22.54 -11.37 56.86
N GLY A 141 23.67 -12.08 56.90
CA GLY A 141 24.27 -12.58 58.15
C GLY A 141 23.61 -13.85 58.71
N ILE A 142 23.45 -13.94 60.05
CA ILE A 142 22.91 -15.14 60.74
C ILE A 142 21.37 -15.12 60.83
N PHE A 143 20.69 -14.05 60.38
CA PHE A 143 19.23 -13.98 60.37
C PHE A 143 18.68 -13.60 58.97
N TRP A 144 17.46 -14.06 58.67
CA TRP A 144 16.75 -13.81 57.41
C TRP A 144 15.83 -12.59 57.54
N GLN A 145 15.79 -11.71 56.53
CA GLN A 145 14.82 -10.62 56.43
C GLN A 145 14.21 -10.58 55.02
N TRP A 146 12.87 -10.50 54.95
CA TRP A 146 12.09 -10.50 53.71
C TRP A 146 11.86 -9.08 53.17
N THR A 147 12.03 -8.85 51.87
CA THR A 147 11.79 -7.55 51.21
C THR A 147 10.63 -7.59 50.22
N LYS A 148 9.89 -6.49 50.12
CA LYS A 148 8.55 -6.31 49.49
C LYS A 148 8.41 -6.52 47.97
N ARG A 149 9.37 -7.12 47.25
CA ARG A 149 9.24 -7.32 45.79
C ARG A 149 9.93 -8.60 45.32
N THR A 150 9.15 -9.66 45.14
CA THR A 150 9.49 -10.83 44.32
C THR A 150 8.26 -11.14 43.46
N GLY A 151 8.44 -11.17 42.13
CA GLY A 151 7.38 -11.41 41.15
C GLY A 151 7.89 -12.27 39.98
N LEU A 152 6.98 -13.02 39.36
CA LEU A 152 7.19 -13.91 38.20
C LEU A 152 7.38 -13.11 36.88
N LEU A 153 8.23 -13.56 35.94
CA LEU A 153 8.49 -12.84 34.66
C LEU A 153 8.65 -13.77 33.42
N ASN A 154 8.16 -13.31 32.26
CA ASN A 154 8.07 -13.92 30.91
C ASN A 154 8.55 -12.90 29.82
N LEU A 155 9.21 -13.29 28.71
CA LEU A 155 9.69 -12.36 27.64
C LEU A 155 9.60 -12.94 26.19
N GLN A 156 9.12 -12.11 25.23
CA GLN A 156 9.15 -12.25 23.76
C GLN A 156 10.26 -11.39 23.11
N PHE A 157 10.75 -11.75 21.91
CA PHE A 157 11.67 -10.96 21.05
C PHE A 157 11.30 -11.08 19.56
N ASP A 158 11.51 -10.00 18.78
CA ASP A 158 11.80 -10.09 17.33
C ASP A 158 12.66 -8.90 16.81
N GLN A 159 13.60 -9.22 15.89
CA GLN A 159 14.41 -8.41 14.92
C GLN A 159 15.47 -7.39 15.45
N GLY A 160 16.71 -7.22 14.94
CA GLY A 160 17.51 -7.79 13.84
C GLY A 160 18.57 -6.79 13.26
N TRP A 161 19.87 -7.08 13.43
CA TRP A 161 21.10 -6.74 12.61
C TRP A 161 21.77 -5.33 12.67
N LEU A 162 22.97 -5.18 13.31
CA LEU A 162 24.41 -5.18 12.85
C LEU A 162 25.03 -3.75 12.72
N PRO A 163 26.38 -3.50 12.77
CA PRO A 163 27.54 -4.40 12.61
C PRO A 163 28.69 -4.27 13.66
N LEU A 164 29.65 -5.19 13.59
CA LEU A 164 30.80 -5.39 14.49
C LEU A 164 32.11 -4.78 13.96
N THR A 165 33.08 -4.49 14.83
CA THR A 165 34.50 -4.33 14.44
C THR A 165 35.53 -4.82 15.47
N GLU A 166 36.56 -5.48 14.94
CA GLU A 166 37.99 -5.61 15.30
C GLU A 166 38.50 -6.27 16.61
N GLN A 167 37.67 -6.76 17.53
CA GLN A 167 38.18 -7.56 18.67
C GLN A 167 37.39 -8.86 18.91
N GLU A 168 37.15 -9.61 17.84
CA GLU A 168 36.61 -10.97 17.89
C GLU A 168 37.68 -12.07 18.03
N GLN A 169 38.84 -11.80 18.63
CA GLN A 169 39.84 -12.85 18.81
C GLN A 169 40.46 -12.82 20.19
N GLN A 170 39.84 -13.51 21.15
CA GLN A 170 40.38 -14.76 21.70
C GLN A 170 39.56 -15.26 22.91
N ALA A 171 39.47 -16.60 22.99
CA ALA A 171 38.94 -17.44 24.08
C ALA A 171 37.41 -17.61 24.17
N ARG A 172 36.98 -18.84 23.85
CA ARG A 172 35.65 -19.38 24.13
C ARG A 172 35.34 -19.23 25.61
N SER A 173 34.11 -18.82 25.92
CA SER A 173 33.49 -19.01 27.21
C SER A 173 31.98 -18.99 27.02
N PHE A 174 31.31 -20.09 27.34
CA PHE A 174 29.85 -20.06 27.44
C PHE A 174 29.50 -19.06 28.54
N LEU A 175 28.51 -18.24 28.25
CA LEU A 175 28.00 -17.24 29.16
C LEU A 175 26.86 -17.88 29.94
N VAL A 176 27.08 -18.04 31.24
CA VAL A 176 26.07 -18.42 32.21
C VAL A 176 25.54 -17.14 32.83
N TYR A 177 24.23 -16.90 32.81
CA TYR A 177 23.67 -15.79 33.59
C TYR A 177 23.57 -16.21 35.05
N ALA A 178 24.59 -15.88 35.83
CA ALA A 178 24.65 -16.14 37.25
C ALA A 178 25.09 -14.88 38.00
N TYR A 179 24.78 -14.84 39.29
CA TYR A 179 25.04 -13.67 40.13
C TYR A 179 26.40 -13.84 40.82
N GLN A 180 27.39 -13.02 40.46
CA GLN A 180 28.70 -13.00 41.09
C GLN A 180 29.17 -11.55 41.28
N ASN A 181 29.79 -11.24 42.42
CA ASN A 181 30.30 -9.90 42.75
C ASN A 181 29.28 -8.73 42.68
N GLY A 182 28.04 -8.98 43.13
CA GLY A 182 27.10 -7.89 43.39
C GLY A 182 26.40 -7.30 42.15
N GLN A 183 26.59 -7.90 40.97
CA GLN A 183 25.82 -7.62 39.76
C GLN A 183 25.36 -8.95 39.14
N TRP A 184 24.19 -8.96 38.53
CA TRP A 184 23.82 -10.03 37.60
C TRP A 184 24.55 -9.78 36.29
N GLY A 185 25.25 -10.79 35.80
CA GLY A 185 26.01 -10.71 34.57
C GLY A 185 26.15 -12.08 33.95
N TRP A 186 26.40 -12.10 32.65
CA TRP A 186 26.84 -13.29 31.97
C TRP A 186 28.30 -13.59 32.38
N LEU A 187 28.55 -14.75 32.97
CA LEU A 187 29.87 -15.19 33.44
C LEU A 187 30.47 -16.25 32.52
N PRO A 188 31.77 -16.17 32.20
CA PRO A 188 32.55 -17.29 31.65
C PRO A 188 32.59 -18.46 32.64
N THR A 189 32.12 -19.65 32.26
CA THR A 189 32.44 -20.85 33.05
C THR A 189 33.82 -21.39 32.67
N ASP A 190 34.79 -21.24 33.58
CA ASP A 190 35.95 -22.12 33.72
C ASP A 190 35.82 -22.81 35.09
N ILE A 191 35.72 -24.14 35.12
CA ILE A 191 35.24 -24.89 36.29
C ILE A 191 36.36 -25.07 37.33
N SER A 192 36.20 -24.53 38.54
CA SER A 192 36.70 -25.22 39.74
C SER A 192 35.92 -24.84 41.01
N SER A 193 35.67 -25.86 41.84
CA SER A 193 35.08 -25.86 43.18
C SER A 193 33.57 -25.68 43.34
N THR A 194 32.91 -26.81 43.58
CA THR A 194 31.90 -27.03 44.62
C THR A 194 30.99 -25.86 44.95
N GLU A 195 29.91 -25.65 44.18
CA GLU A 195 28.62 -25.21 44.71
C GLU A 195 27.54 -25.30 43.62
N THR A 196 26.38 -25.81 44.03
CA THR A 196 25.18 -26.12 43.23
C THR A 196 24.50 -24.86 42.68
N LEU A 197 24.24 -24.81 41.37
CA LEU A 197 23.33 -23.84 40.75
C LEU A 197 22.36 -24.51 39.74
N PRO A 198 21.06 -24.14 39.76
CA PRO A 198 20.02 -24.63 38.85
C PRO A 198 19.90 -23.77 37.56
N TYR A 199 19.53 -24.38 36.43
CA TYR A 199 19.19 -23.68 35.17
C TYR A 199 17.81 -24.12 34.66
N ILE A 200 17.01 -23.17 34.16
CA ILE A 200 15.82 -23.37 33.32
C ILE A 200 15.83 -22.26 32.23
N CYS A 201 15.76 -22.63 30.96
CA CYS A 201 15.30 -21.74 29.87
C CYS A 201 14.09 -22.38 29.17
N GLU A 202 13.12 -21.56 28.78
CA GLU A 202 11.86 -21.93 28.10
C GLU A 202 11.76 -21.34 26.67
N VAL A 203 10.77 -21.82 25.89
CA VAL A 203 10.56 -21.69 24.43
C VAL A 203 9.30 -20.83 24.13
N SER A 204 9.12 -20.33 22.89
CA SER A 204 8.08 -19.37 22.50
C SER A 204 6.71 -19.93 22.07
N ILE A 205 5.66 -19.08 22.13
CA ILE A 205 4.23 -19.36 21.84
C ILE A 205 3.90 -19.81 20.40
N GLN A 206 4.77 -19.60 19.41
CA GLN A 206 4.50 -20.11 18.05
C GLN A 206 4.68 -21.64 17.94
N GLU A 207 5.35 -22.28 18.90
CA GLU A 207 5.43 -23.75 19.01
C GLU A 207 4.26 -24.34 19.83
N SER A 208 3.32 -23.52 20.32
CA SER A 208 2.15 -24.00 21.09
C SER A 208 0.90 -24.28 20.25
N TYR A 209 0.87 -23.87 18.98
CA TYR A 209 -0.29 -24.07 18.10
C TYR A 209 -0.26 -25.40 17.31
N GLY A 210 0.74 -26.26 17.54
CA GLY A 210 0.80 -27.61 16.98
C GLY A 210 0.22 -28.71 17.89
N ILE A 211 -0.36 -28.39 19.04
CA ILE A 211 -0.69 -29.37 20.11
C ILE A 211 -2.20 -29.37 20.41
N VAL A 212 -3.05 -29.51 19.39
CA VAL A 212 -4.49 -29.79 19.62
C VAL A 212 -5.05 -30.91 18.74
N ASP A 213 -4.39 -31.32 17.65
CA ASP A 213 -4.93 -32.34 16.73
C ASP A 213 -4.14 -33.66 16.72
N GLU A 214 -3.92 -34.30 17.87
CA GLU A 214 -3.38 -35.67 17.89
C GLU A 214 -3.82 -36.48 19.13
N TYR A 215 -5.12 -36.70 19.28
CA TYR A 215 -5.61 -37.81 20.12
C TYR A 215 -5.59 -39.12 19.32
N ARG A 216 -4.38 -39.60 19.00
CA ARG A 216 -4.07 -41.00 18.61
C ARG A 216 -2.55 -41.20 18.57
N GLY A 217 -1.92 -41.12 19.74
CA GLY A 217 -0.47 -41.30 19.82
C GLY A 217 0.10 -41.18 21.23
N ILE A 218 -0.61 -41.61 22.27
CA ILE A 218 0.09 -41.91 23.53
C ILE A 218 0.79 -43.24 23.30
N GLU A 219 2.08 -43.15 23.00
CA GLU A 219 2.99 -44.27 22.86
C GLU A 219 2.88 -45.20 24.06
N TYR A 220 2.58 -46.45 23.74
CA TYR A 220 2.73 -47.58 24.63
C TYR A 220 4.12 -47.58 25.26
N GLY A 221 4.19 -47.40 26.60
CA GLY A 221 5.35 -47.77 27.40
C GLY A 221 6.17 -46.65 28.06
N LEU A 222 5.76 -45.38 28.00
CA LEU A 222 6.48 -44.30 28.70
C LEU A 222 5.76 -43.84 29.99
N PRO A 223 6.51 -43.64 31.11
CA PRO A 223 5.94 -43.16 32.36
C PRO A 223 5.37 -41.75 32.19
N SER A 224 4.27 -41.45 32.89
CA SER A 224 3.46 -40.21 32.85
C SER A 224 4.19 -38.92 33.24
N ASN A 225 5.51 -38.95 33.38
CA ASN A 225 6.32 -37.91 34.03
C ASN A 225 7.33 -37.26 33.06
N ILE A 226 7.20 -37.49 31.74
CA ILE A 226 8.11 -36.98 30.72
C ILE A 226 7.47 -35.75 30.04
N GLU A 227 8.10 -34.57 30.16
CA GLU A 227 7.68 -33.36 29.43
C GLU A 227 7.74 -33.60 27.91
N GLN A 228 6.82 -33.03 27.11
CA GLN A 228 6.73 -33.25 25.65
C GLN A 228 8.04 -33.00 24.87
N ARG A 229 9.00 -32.21 25.39
CA ARG A 229 10.34 -32.00 24.80
C ARG A 229 11.26 -33.23 24.88
N PHE A 230 10.90 -34.22 25.70
CA PHE A 230 11.66 -35.43 25.93
C PHE A 230 10.96 -36.68 25.39
N VAL A 231 9.97 -36.50 24.51
CA VAL A 231 9.40 -37.62 23.74
C VAL A 231 10.51 -38.20 22.89
N PRO A 232 10.93 -39.46 23.13
CA PRO A 232 11.99 -40.07 22.37
C PRO A 232 11.58 -40.13 20.88
N ARG A 233 12.38 -39.55 19.99
CA ARG A 233 12.07 -39.41 18.56
C ARG A 233 13.32 -39.39 17.70
N ALA A 234 13.23 -39.97 16.51
CA ALA A 234 14.36 -40.06 15.60
C ALA A 234 14.69 -38.71 14.92
N PRO A 235 15.91 -38.51 14.38
CA PRO A 235 16.33 -37.21 13.86
C PRO A 235 15.62 -36.81 12.57
N LYS A 236 14.98 -35.64 12.58
CA LYS A 236 14.30 -35.03 11.42
C LYS A 236 14.85 -33.64 11.13
N PHE A 237 15.43 -33.43 9.95
CA PHE A 237 16.05 -32.15 9.58
C PHE A 237 15.03 -31.03 9.39
N TYR A 238 15.15 -29.96 10.19
CA TYR A 238 14.42 -28.70 9.97
C TYR A 238 15.30 -27.65 9.27
N GLN A 239 16.63 -27.79 9.34
CA GLN A 239 17.57 -26.96 8.59
C GLN A 239 18.49 -27.83 7.74
N GLN A 240 18.30 -27.76 6.42
CA GLN A 240 19.12 -28.46 5.44
C GLN A 240 20.30 -27.56 5.00
N PRO A 241 21.45 -28.14 4.62
CA PRO A 241 22.56 -27.36 4.08
C PRO A 241 22.24 -26.75 2.71
N GLN A 242 22.98 -25.70 2.34
CA GLN A 242 22.91 -25.05 1.04
C GLN A 242 24.30 -24.92 0.38
N ASP A 243 24.33 -24.82 -0.95
CA ASP A 243 25.56 -24.59 -1.72
C ASP A 243 26.28 -23.31 -1.24
N GLN A 244 27.62 -23.35 -1.19
CA GLN A 244 28.48 -22.22 -0.79
C GLN A 244 29.66 -22.07 -1.76
N GLU A 245 30.22 -20.86 -1.81
CA GLU A 245 31.38 -20.51 -2.63
C GLU A 245 32.47 -19.87 -1.76
N PHE A 246 33.75 -20.13 -2.07
CA PHE A 246 34.91 -19.54 -1.39
C PHE A 246 36.06 -19.27 -2.38
N GLY A 247 36.99 -18.37 -2.05
CA GLY A 247 38.18 -18.08 -2.86
C GLY A 247 39.49 -18.12 -2.07
N ARG A 248 40.62 -18.37 -2.75
CA ARG A 248 41.95 -18.61 -2.18
C ARG A 248 42.71 -17.33 -1.76
N ILE A 249 43.39 -17.37 -0.60
CA ILE A 249 44.19 -16.25 -0.06
C ILE A 249 45.61 -16.17 -0.65
N ASP A 250 46.24 -17.29 -1.03
CA ASP A 250 47.67 -17.28 -1.44
C ASP A 250 47.95 -16.54 -2.78
N GLN A 251 46.91 -16.12 -3.50
CA GLN A 251 47.05 -15.27 -4.69
C GLN A 251 47.32 -13.79 -4.37
N ILE A 252 47.41 -13.39 -3.09
CA ILE A 252 48.03 -12.11 -2.68
C ILE A 252 49.57 -12.22 -2.82
N THR A 253 50.05 -12.62 -3.99
CA THR A 253 51.43 -12.33 -4.39
C THR A 253 51.42 -10.92 -4.95
N LEU A 254 51.93 -9.98 -4.16
CA LEU A 254 52.32 -8.63 -4.59
C LEU A 254 53.11 -8.74 -5.89
N GLY A 255 52.42 -8.54 -7.02
CA GLY A 255 53.06 -8.10 -8.24
C GLY A 255 53.67 -6.74 -7.93
N SER A 256 54.98 -6.64 -8.04
CA SER A 256 55.75 -5.41 -7.93
C SER A 256 55.06 -4.27 -8.71
N GLU A 257 54.89 -3.13 -8.04
CA GLU A 257 54.32 -1.85 -8.51
C GLU A 257 52.80 -1.68 -8.40
N SER A 258 52.27 -1.71 -7.17
CA SER A 258 51.08 -0.92 -6.82
C SER A 258 51.45 0.08 -5.72
N THR A 259 51.39 1.38 -6.05
CA THR A 259 51.72 2.54 -5.20
C THR A 259 50.68 2.85 -4.11
N PHE A 260 49.91 1.86 -3.67
CA PHE A 260 49.00 2.03 -2.54
C PHE A 260 49.44 1.10 -1.41
N GLY A 261 49.99 1.70 -0.35
CA GLY A 261 50.30 1.02 0.88
C GLY A 261 49.02 0.45 1.49
N VAL A 262 48.88 -0.88 1.47
CA VAL A 262 47.87 -1.60 2.23
C VAL A 262 48.61 -2.41 3.29
N ASN A 263 48.36 -2.07 4.56
CA ASN A 263 48.84 -2.84 5.70
C ASN A 263 48.34 -4.29 5.59
N LYS A 264 49.21 -5.26 5.92
CA LYS A 264 48.87 -6.68 6.07
C LYS A 264 47.81 -6.84 7.16
N LEU A 265 46.53 -6.85 6.79
CA LEU A 265 45.44 -7.35 7.63
C LEU A 265 45.24 -8.83 7.27
N SER A 266 45.46 -9.71 8.23
CA SER A 266 45.21 -11.15 8.11
C SER A 266 43.70 -11.40 8.08
N LEU A 267 43.09 -11.37 6.88
CA LEU A 267 41.69 -11.77 6.67
C LEU A 267 41.55 -13.28 6.90
N GLN A 268 40.85 -13.68 7.96
CA GLN A 268 40.47 -15.07 8.21
C GLN A 268 39.09 -15.33 7.59
N ILE A 269 38.99 -16.28 6.66
CA ILE A 269 37.74 -16.61 5.94
C ILE A 269 37.11 -17.82 6.62
N VAL A 270 35.84 -17.76 7.00
CA VAL A 270 35.12 -18.92 7.57
C VAL A 270 33.87 -19.21 6.75
N ILE A 271 33.77 -20.42 6.19
CA ILE A 271 32.57 -20.91 5.50
C ILE A 271 31.76 -21.76 6.47
N THR A 272 30.43 -21.60 6.50
CA THR A 272 29.53 -22.39 7.35
C THR A 272 28.51 -23.14 6.50
N LEU A 273 28.54 -24.47 6.55
CA LEU A 273 27.49 -25.35 6.03
C LEU A 273 26.53 -25.70 7.17
N LYS A 274 25.29 -25.24 7.07
CA LYS A 274 24.29 -25.42 8.14
C LYS A 274 23.61 -26.77 8.05
N CYS A 275 23.40 -27.44 9.17
CA CYS A 275 22.67 -28.70 9.21
C CYS A 275 22.12 -28.91 10.63
N GLN A 276 20.79 -28.96 10.78
CA GLN A 276 20.14 -29.14 12.08
C GLN A 276 18.91 -30.03 11.96
N ALA A 277 18.82 -30.99 12.88
CA ALA A 277 17.74 -31.95 13.05
C ALA A 277 17.12 -31.85 14.44
N ASP A 278 15.80 -32.00 14.48
CA ASP A 278 15.03 -32.17 15.69
C ASP A 278 14.99 -33.67 16.05
N ALA A 279 15.43 -34.00 17.27
CA ALA A 279 15.45 -35.37 17.79
C ALA A 279 15.61 -35.39 19.31
N TYR A 280 15.12 -36.44 19.97
CA TYR A 280 15.42 -36.70 21.37
C TYR A 280 15.74 -38.19 21.61
N PRO A 281 16.88 -38.53 22.22
CA PRO A 281 17.98 -37.66 22.63
C PRO A 281 18.61 -36.90 21.45
N VAL A 282 19.28 -35.79 21.78
CA VAL A 282 19.94 -34.90 20.79
C VAL A 282 20.84 -35.73 19.88
N PRO A 283 20.73 -35.60 18.54
CA PRO A 283 21.47 -36.43 17.64
C PRO A 283 22.94 -36.03 17.55
N GLU A 284 23.79 -37.03 17.32
CA GLU A 284 25.16 -36.83 16.91
C GLU A 284 25.22 -36.56 15.42
N TYR A 285 26.01 -35.56 15.03
CA TYR A 285 26.13 -35.14 13.63
C TYR A 285 27.49 -35.53 13.05
N TYR A 286 27.45 -36.09 11.85
CA TYR A 286 28.62 -36.56 11.12
C TYR A 286 28.63 -35.93 9.73
N TRP A 287 29.69 -35.22 9.36
CA TRP A 287 29.84 -34.65 8.02
C TRP A 287 30.65 -35.55 7.09
N PHE A 288 30.25 -35.57 5.83
CA PHE A 288 30.89 -36.35 4.79
C PHE A 288 31.14 -35.44 3.59
N GLN A 289 32.33 -35.56 2.98
CA GLN A 289 32.67 -34.96 1.69
C GLN A 289 32.87 -36.07 0.67
N MET A 290 32.20 -35.97 -0.47
CA MET A 290 32.43 -36.85 -1.61
C MET A 290 33.57 -36.29 -2.46
N ILE A 291 34.65 -37.05 -2.58
CA ILE A 291 35.81 -36.73 -3.42
C ILE A 291 35.76 -37.65 -4.65
N SER A 292 35.74 -37.07 -5.86
CA SER A 292 35.87 -37.80 -7.14
C SER A 292 34.82 -38.90 -7.40
N GLY A 293 33.57 -38.73 -6.93
CA GLY A 293 32.45 -39.65 -7.24
C GLY A 293 32.52 -41.02 -6.58
N ILE A 294 33.56 -41.29 -5.78
CA ILE A 294 33.67 -42.46 -4.91
C ILE A 294 33.24 -42.00 -3.52
N VAL A 295 32.34 -42.74 -2.88
CA VAL A 295 32.07 -42.58 -1.44
C VAL A 295 33.34 -43.04 -0.72
N ALA A 296 34.29 -42.13 -0.53
CA ALA A 296 35.20 -42.30 0.58
C ALA A 296 34.32 -42.10 1.82
N GLU A 297 33.92 -43.20 2.48
CA GLU A 297 33.35 -43.19 3.83
C GLU A 297 34.41 -42.73 4.86
N ALA A 298 35.19 -41.71 4.53
CA ALA A 298 35.91 -40.95 5.53
C ALA A 298 34.88 -39.98 6.10
N VAL A 299 34.39 -40.28 7.32
CA VAL A 299 33.86 -39.25 8.20
C VAL A 299 34.82 -38.09 8.11
N LEU A 300 34.39 -36.97 7.52
CA LEU A 300 35.14 -35.75 7.67
C LEU A 300 35.00 -35.48 9.15
N VAL A 301 36.14 -35.60 9.85
CA VAL A 301 36.31 -35.51 11.29
C VAL A 301 36.64 -36.85 12.00
N ASN A 302 37.87 -37.31 11.83
CA ASN A 302 38.77 -37.32 12.99
C ASN A 302 39.38 -35.91 12.99
N LEU A 303 39.06 -35.02 13.96
CA LEU A 303 39.44 -33.58 13.98
C LEU A 303 40.97 -33.39 14.10
N THR A 304 41.76 -33.83 13.12
CA THR A 304 43.22 -33.65 13.11
C THR A 304 43.61 -32.37 12.39
N ASP A 305 42.82 -31.89 11.42
CA ASP A 305 43.01 -30.59 10.78
C ASP A 305 42.31 -29.48 11.60
N PRO A 306 43.06 -28.54 12.20
CA PRO A 306 42.52 -27.48 13.05
C PRO A 306 41.69 -26.44 12.28
N ARG A 307 41.56 -26.52 10.95
CA ARG A 307 40.73 -25.63 10.13
C ARG A 307 39.24 -25.95 10.19
N TYR A 308 38.88 -27.19 10.49
CA TYR A 308 37.50 -27.65 10.55
C TYR A 308 36.95 -27.56 11.97
N PHE A 309 35.80 -26.91 12.12
CA PHE A 309 35.09 -26.78 13.39
C PHE A 309 33.64 -27.21 13.22
N GLN A 310 33.14 -28.05 14.13
CA GLN A 310 31.73 -28.41 14.16
C GLN A 310 31.07 -27.79 15.39
N HIS A 311 29.91 -27.16 15.19
CA HIS A 311 29.09 -26.62 16.28
C HIS A 311 27.63 -27.06 16.09
N GLY A 312 27.18 -27.97 16.96
CA GLY A 312 25.94 -28.73 16.71
C GLY A 312 26.09 -29.55 15.43
N GLY A 313 25.12 -29.45 14.53
CA GLY A 313 25.22 -30.05 13.19
C GLY A 313 25.87 -29.15 12.14
N ASN A 314 26.30 -27.93 12.46
CA ASN A 314 26.90 -27.02 11.48
C ASN A 314 28.41 -27.31 11.31
N LEU A 315 28.86 -27.41 10.06
CA LEU A 315 30.29 -27.51 9.71
C LEU A 315 30.84 -26.13 9.35
N MET A 316 31.93 -25.73 9.98
CA MET A 316 32.64 -24.49 9.72
C MET A 316 34.05 -24.80 9.23
N ILE A 317 34.47 -24.16 8.14
CA ILE A 317 35.78 -24.34 7.52
C ILE A 317 36.51 -23.00 7.53
N SER A 318 37.57 -22.89 8.33
CA SER A 318 38.41 -21.71 8.43
C SER A 318 39.57 -21.77 7.44
N ASN A 319 39.77 -20.70 6.68
CA ASN A 319 40.74 -20.57 5.60
C ASN A 319 40.69 -21.79 4.65
N PRO A 320 39.56 -21.94 3.94
CA PRO A 320 39.37 -23.08 3.05
C PRO A 320 40.42 -23.09 1.93
N THR A 321 40.88 -24.29 1.56
CA THR A 321 41.84 -24.58 0.48
C THR A 321 41.13 -25.28 -0.68
N HIS A 322 41.79 -25.43 -1.82
CA HIS A 322 41.25 -26.14 -3.00
C HIS A 322 40.76 -27.56 -2.66
N GLU A 323 41.40 -28.26 -1.72
CA GLU A 323 41.01 -29.61 -1.30
C GLU A 323 39.66 -29.66 -0.57
N ASP A 324 39.23 -28.54 0.00
CA ASP A 324 37.94 -28.44 0.68
C ASP A 324 36.78 -28.27 -0.33
N GLY A 325 37.07 -27.99 -1.60
CA GLY A 325 36.06 -27.99 -2.66
C GLY A 325 35.46 -29.38 -2.88
N GLY A 326 34.14 -29.50 -2.92
CA GLY A 326 33.49 -30.81 -3.08
C GLY A 326 32.01 -30.83 -2.74
N THR A 327 31.44 -32.04 -2.72
CA THR A 327 30.04 -32.24 -2.34
C THR A 327 29.96 -32.70 -0.90
N TYR A 328 29.20 -32.01 -0.06
CA TYR A 328 29.05 -32.30 1.36
C TYR A 328 27.63 -32.74 1.70
N PHE A 329 27.51 -33.55 2.75
CA PHE A 329 26.24 -33.82 3.41
C PHE A 329 26.52 -34.20 4.87
N CYS A 330 25.55 -33.96 5.74
CA CYS A 330 25.58 -34.42 7.14
C CYS A 330 24.63 -35.61 7.35
N LYS A 331 24.97 -36.48 8.31
CA LYS A 331 24.10 -37.48 8.92
C LYS A 331 23.84 -37.11 10.37
N ALA A 332 22.59 -37.21 10.82
CA ALA A 332 22.19 -37.00 12.21
C ALA A 332 21.72 -38.35 12.78
N SER A 333 22.33 -38.80 13.89
CA SER A 333 22.13 -40.14 14.45
C SER A 333 21.76 -40.07 15.92
N ASN A 334 20.75 -40.84 16.33
CA ASN A 334 20.47 -41.12 17.74
C ASN A 334 20.05 -42.59 17.92
N LEU A 335 19.58 -42.96 19.12
CA LEU A 335 19.21 -44.34 19.44
C LEU A 335 17.98 -44.88 18.68
N PHE A 336 17.25 -44.03 17.95
CA PHE A 336 16.12 -44.42 17.11
C PHE A 336 16.49 -44.56 15.62
N GLY A 337 17.66 -44.07 15.22
CA GLY A 337 18.19 -44.25 13.88
C GLY A 337 18.99 -43.06 13.36
N THR A 338 19.31 -43.12 12.07
CA THR A 338 20.16 -42.12 11.40
C THR A 338 19.48 -41.54 10.17
N ALA A 339 19.41 -40.22 10.08
CA ALA A 339 18.89 -39.50 8.91
C ALA A 339 20.02 -38.84 8.12
N ILE A 340 19.92 -38.82 6.79
CA ILE A 340 20.80 -38.09 5.88
C ILE A 340 20.16 -36.78 5.41
N SER A 341 20.98 -35.74 5.30
CA SER A 341 20.59 -34.42 4.75
C SER A 341 20.73 -34.37 3.23
N ASN A 342 20.27 -33.26 2.66
CA ASN A 342 20.51 -32.92 1.26
C ASN A 342 22.01 -32.76 0.96
N LYS A 343 22.42 -33.16 -0.23
CA LYS A 343 23.79 -32.95 -0.73
C LYS A 343 23.97 -31.49 -1.20
N VAL A 344 25.10 -30.89 -0.87
CA VAL A 344 25.44 -29.50 -1.23
C VAL A 344 26.85 -29.37 -1.78
N TYR A 345 27.08 -28.36 -2.61
CA TYR A 345 28.36 -28.09 -3.22
C TYR A 345 29.08 -26.94 -2.52
N LEU A 346 30.31 -27.17 -2.09
CA LEU A 346 31.26 -26.14 -1.72
C LEU A 346 32.21 -25.91 -2.90
N ARG A 347 32.10 -24.75 -3.55
CA ARG A 347 32.83 -24.43 -4.80
C ARG A 347 33.95 -23.44 -4.54
N GLU A 348 35.14 -23.77 -5.02
CA GLU A 348 36.25 -22.81 -5.06
C GLU A 348 36.09 -21.88 -6.28
N ILE A 349 36.25 -20.59 -6.05
CA ILE A 349 36.20 -19.52 -7.02
C ILE A 349 37.59 -18.88 -7.09
N LEU A 350 38.22 -19.00 -8.26
CA LEU A 350 39.56 -18.46 -8.52
C LEU A 350 39.50 -17.39 -9.62
N LEU A 351 40.13 -16.24 -9.41
CA LEU A 351 40.34 -15.25 -10.48
C LEU A 351 41.74 -15.43 -11.07
N ASP A 352 41.87 -16.25 -12.13
CA ASP A 352 43.12 -16.41 -12.87
C ASP A 352 43.65 -15.09 -13.43
N ARG A 353 44.99 -14.99 -13.60
CA ARG A 353 45.60 -13.84 -14.27
C ARG A 353 45.24 -13.84 -15.75
N PHE A 354 45.05 -12.64 -16.33
CA PHE A 354 44.92 -12.51 -17.78
C PHE A 354 46.13 -13.13 -18.49
N GLU A 355 45.89 -13.93 -19.53
CA GLU A 355 46.97 -14.44 -20.37
C GLU A 355 47.80 -13.26 -20.91
N LYS A 356 49.09 -13.22 -20.59
CA LYS A 356 50.03 -12.23 -21.15
C LYS A 356 50.29 -12.56 -22.62
N ARG A 357 49.49 -11.98 -23.51
CA ARG A 357 49.65 -12.04 -24.96
C ARG A 357 49.48 -10.64 -25.55
N GLU A 358 50.29 -10.30 -26.54
CA GLU A 358 50.07 -9.11 -27.37
C GLU A 358 48.71 -9.23 -28.05
N ARG A 359 47.83 -8.26 -27.79
CA ARG A 359 46.47 -8.28 -28.34
C ARG A 359 46.46 -7.57 -29.69
N PRO A 360 45.88 -8.19 -30.74
CA PRO A 360 45.77 -7.55 -32.04
C PRO A 360 44.95 -6.27 -31.95
N GLN A 361 45.30 -5.29 -32.78
CA GLN A 361 44.51 -4.06 -32.88
C GLN A 361 43.13 -4.38 -33.46
N VAL A 362 42.07 -3.87 -32.83
CA VAL A 362 40.72 -3.94 -33.39
C VAL A 362 40.58 -2.77 -34.36
N ILE A 363 40.45 -3.07 -35.65
CA ILE A 363 40.26 -2.04 -36.69
C ILE A 363 38.76 -1.91 -36.94
N ALA A 364 38.20 -0.78 -36.56
CA ALA A 364 36.80 -0.46 -36.80
C ALA A 364 36.68 0.69 -37.81
N HIS A 365 35.62 0.68 -38.60
CA HIS A 365 35.29 1.79 -39.49
C HIS A 365 34.28 2.71 -38.79
N GLY A 366 34.42 4.03 -38.96
CA GLY A 366 33.48 5.00 -38.40
C GLY A 366 32.04 4.67 -38.82
N HIS A 367 31.09 4.79 -37.89
CA HIS A 367 29.67 4.42 -38.08
C HIS A 367 29.39 2.92 -38.27
N ARG A 368 30.38 2.03 -38.04
CA ARG A 368 30.16 0.58 -37.97
C ARG A 368 30.22 0.07 -36.53
N ASP A 369 29.89 -1.19 -36.37
CA ASP A 369 30.02 -1.95 -35.14
C ASP A 369 31.48 -2.30 -34.82
N ALA A 370 31.74 -2.57 -33.54
CA ALA A 370 32.98 -3.18 -33.10
C ALA A 370 32.74 -3.98 -31.82
N ILE A 371 33.56 -5.00 -31.60
CA ILE A 371 33.58 -5.79 -30.37
C ILE A 371 35.02 -5.80 -29.90
N ILE A 372 35.25 -5.44 -28.64
CA ILE A 372 36.53 -5.67 -27.98
C ILE A 372 36.30 -6.78 -26.96
N ASP A 373 36.90 -7.93 -27.25
CA ASP A 373 36.75 -9.10 -26.40
C ASP A 373 37.56 -8.93 -25.11
N CYS A 374 36.93 -9.19 -23.96
CA CYS A 374 37.66 -9.23 -22.70
C CYS A 374 38.64 -10.42 -22.70
N LEU A 375 38.26 -11.54 -23.34
CA LEU A 375 39.04 -12.79 -23.44
C LEU A 375 39.49 -13.31 -22.06
N TYR A 376 38.66 -13.13 -21.05
CA TYR A 376 38.86 -13.76 -19.76
C TYR A 376 38.28 -15.18 -19.83
N LYS A 377 39.12 -16.18 -20.09
CA LYS A 377 38.72 -17.59 -20.09
C LYS A 377 39.00 -18.17 -18.70
N ASN A 378 37.96 -18.36 -17.90
CA ASN A 378 38.06 -19.20 -16.72
C ASN A 378 36.84 -20.14 -16.67
N THR A 379 37.13 -21.43 -16.53
CA THR A 379 36.12 -22.50 -16.52
C THR A 379 35.51 -22.75 -15.14
N ASN A 380 36.09 -22.18 -14.07
CA ASN A 380 35.73 -22.45 -12.67
C ASN A 380 35.19 -21.23 -11.90
N THR A 381 34.84 -20.14 -12.60
CA THR A 381 34.38 -18.91 -11.93
C THR A 381 32.86 -18.84 -11.85
N GLY A 382 32.34 -18.60 -10.64
CA GLY A 382 30.97 -18.11 -10.40
C GLY A 382 30.75 -16.74 -11.06
N ASP A 383 29.61 -16.10 -10.79
CA ASP A 383 29.26 -14.84 -11.46
C ASP A 383 30.37 -13.77 -11.31
N LEU A 384 30.75 -13.16 -12.42
CA LEU A 384 31.78 -12.10 -12.50
C LEU A 384 31.15 -10.74 -12.80
N ASN A 385 31.79 -9.68 -12.31
CA ASN A 385 31.56 -8.31 -12.69
C ASN A 385 32.67 -7.84 -13.64
N TYR A 386 32.27 -7.24 -14.76
CA TYR A 386 33.18 -6.74 -15.78
C TYR A 386 33.18 -5.20 -15.80
N ALA A 387 34.37 -4.62 -15.93
CA ALA A 387 34.56 -3.18 -16.12
C ALA A 387 35.57 -2.93 -17.24
N TRP A 388 35.39 -1.83 -17.97
CA TRP A 388 36.31 -1.42 -19.02
C TRP A 388 36.88 -0.04 -18.74
N PHE A 389 38.13 0.19 -19.11
CA PHE A 389 38.85 1.46 -18.94
C PHE A 389 39.52 1.88 -20.25
N LYS A 390 39.61 3.18 -20.54
CA LYS A 390 40.18 3.72 -21.78
C LYS A 390 41.37 4.65 -21.47
N GLY A 391 42.51 4.50 -22.14
CA GLY A 391 43.66 5.41 -21.98
C GLY A 391 44.40 5.30 -20.64
N GLY A 392 44.05 4.32 -19.82
CA GLY A 392 44.64 4.02 -18.51
C GLY A 392 43.59 3.49 -17.51
N ILE A 393 44.02 2.92 -16.38
CA ILE A 393 43.14 2.24 -15.40
C ILE A 393 42.24 3.24 -14.62
N ASN A 394 42.49 4.55 -14.72
CA ASN A 394 41.74 5.57 -13.98
C ASN A 394 40.52 6.14 -14.74
N GLN A 395 40.34 5.80 -16.01
CA GLN A 395 39.25 6.33 -16.84
C GLN A 395 38.28 5.22 -17.25
N LYS A 396 37.30 4.95 -16.38
CA LYS A 396 36.26 3.94 -16.61
C LYS A 396 35.39 4.31 -17.80
N VAL A 397 35.16 3.36 -18.70
CA VAL A 397 34.28 3.51 -19.86
C VAL A 397 32.84 3.60 -19.36
N GLN A 398 32.17 4.70 -19.71
CA GLN A 398 30.74 4.88 -19.45
C GLN A 398 29.92 4.19 -20.54
N GLN A 399 28.88 3.46 -20.12
CA GLN A 399 27.92 2.82 -21.01
C GLN A 399 26.95 3.88 -21.57
N THR A 400 26.72 3.87 -22.88
CA THR A 400 25.85 4.80 -23.62
C THR A 400 24.97 4.04 -24.62
N ALA A 401 24.20 4.75 -25.45
CA ALA A 401 23.45 4.12 -26.54
C ALA A 401 24.40 3.49 -27.58
N GLU A 402 25.58 4.07 -27.78
CA GLU A 402 26.60 3.67 -28.76
C GLU A 402 27.50 2.53 -28.30
N ARG A 403 27.84 2.47 -27.00
CA ARG A 403 28.79 1.50 -26.43
C ARG A 403 28.30 0.97 -25.10
N PHE A 404 28.47 -0.32 -24.84
CA PHE A 404 28.03 -0.92 -23.58
C PHE A 404 28.82 -2.21 -23.28
N ILE A 405 28.77 -2.63 -22.02
CA ILE A 405 29.47 -3.80 -21.52
C ILE A 405 28.43 -4.90 -21.35
N SER A 406 28.56 -6.01 -22.09
CA SER A 406 27.67 -7.16 -21.95
C SER A 406 28.03 -7.97 -20.70
N ARG A 407 27.08 -8.75 -20.17
CA ARG A 407 27.32 -9.74 -19.10
C ARG A 407 28.31 -10.83 -19.47
N ASN A 408 28.60 -11.07 -20.76
CA ASN A 408 29.69 -11.94 -21.17
C ASN A 408 31.10 -11.28 -21.00
N GLY A 409 31.13 -10.02 -20.61
CA GLY A 409 32.33 -9.23 -20.32
C GLY A 409 32.89 -8.44 -21.49
N ASN A 410 32.41 -8.65 -22.72
CA ASN A 410 32.90 -7.94 -23.89
C ASN A 410 32.37 -6.50 -23.95
N LEU A 411 33.17 -5.60 -24.51
CA LEU A 411 32.77 -4.22 -24.81
C LEU A 411 32.26 -4.16 -26.24
N TYR A 412 30.97 -3.89 -26.40
CA TYR A 412 30.32 -3.80 -27.70
C TYR A 412 30.10 -2.34 -28.06
N PHE A 413 30.26 -2.06 -29.35
CA PHE A 413 29.93 -0.79 -29.97
C PHE A 413 28.82 -1.03 -30.99
N SER A 414 27.61 -0.53 -30.72
CA SER A 414 26.54 -0.43 -31.71
C SER A 414 26.88 0.59 -32.80
N ARG A 415 27.74 1.56 -32.50
CA ARG A 415 28.31 2.53 -33.45
C ARG A 415 29.65 3.09 -32.96
N VAL A 416 30.69 2.95 -33.76
CA VAL A 416 32.03 3.52 -33.49
C VAL A 416 32.13 4.95 -34.03
N THR A 417 32.71 5.85 -33.23
CA THR A 417 33.03 7.24 -33.59
C THR A 417 34.54 7.48 -33.58
N ASP A 418 35.00 8.57 -34.20
CA ASP A 418 36.43 8.93 -34.20
C ASP A 418 36.96 9.15 -32.77
N GLY A 419 36.08 9.56 -31.84
CA GLY A 419 36.40 9.72 -30.43
C GLY A 419 36.53 8.40 -29.65
N ASP A 420 36.18 7.25 -30.23
CA ASP A 420 36.32 5.94 -29.60
C ASP A 420 37.74 5.35 -29.75
N ALA A 421 38.57 5.88 -30.66
CA ALA A 421 39.94 5.41 -30.85
C ALA A 421 40.77 5.47 -29.56
N GLY A 422 41.61 4.46 -29.33
CA GLY A 422 42.53 4.36 -28.20
C GLY A 422 42.61 2.97 -27.56
N LYS A 423 43.45 2.84 -26.53
CA LYS A 423 43.68 1.57 -25.81
C LYS A 423 42.65 1.31 -24.71
N TYR A 424 42.03 0.12 -24.74
CA TYR A 424 40.99 -0.33 -23.79
C TYR A 424 41.45 -1.49 -22.92
N TYR A 425 41.21 -1.41 -21.62
CA TYR A 425 41.58 -2.42 -20.63
C TYR A 425 40.33 -3.03 -20.00
N CYS A 426 40.18 -4.35 -20.07
CA CYS A 426 39.14 -5.08 -19.34
C CYS A 426 39.63 -5.39 -17.92
N ALA A 427 38.79 -5.17 -16.92
CA ALA A 427 38.99 -5.62 -15.55
C ALA A 427 37.85 -6.53 -15.10
N VAL A 428 38.20 -7.58 -14.35
CA VAL A 428 37.25 -8.57 -13.82
C VAL A 428 37.35 -8.64 -12.29
N GLN A 429 36.21 -8.79 -11.65
CA GLN A 429 36.08 -8.96 -10.20
C GLN A 429 34.97 -9.98 -9.89
N ALA A 430 35.07 -10.71 -8.79
CA ALA A 430 33.99 -11.58 -8.34
C ALA A 430 32.73 -10.75 -8.00
N LYS A 431 31.56 -11.20 -8.46
CA LYS A 431 30.27 -10.56 -8.16
C LYS A 431 29.81 -10.83 -6.73
N ASN A 432 30.11 -12.01 -6.19
CA ASN A 432 29.78 -12.38 -4.82
C ASN A 432 30.48 -11.42 -3.84
N PRO A 433 29.73 -10.65 -3.02
CA PRO A 433 30.34 -9.66 -2.13
C PRO A 433 31.28 -10.26 -1.09
N ARG A 434 31.02 -11.53 -0.70
CA ARG A 434 31.89 -12.27 0.23
C ARG A 434 33.26 -12.57 -0.36
N LEU A 435 33.43 -12.48 -1.68
CA LEU A 435 34.67 -12.77 -2.40
C LEU A 435 35.41 -11.50 -2.89
N HIS A 436 35.01 -10.31 -2.42
CA HIS A 436 35.66 -9.05 -2.83
C HIS A 436 37.13 -8.92 -2.41
N TYR A 437 37.61 -9.78 -1.49
CA TYR A 437 39.03 -9.86 -1.13
C TYR A 437 39.92 -10.45 -2.24
N LEU A 438 39.34 -11.10 -3.27
CA LEU A 438 40.09 -11.54 -4.43
C LEU A 438 40.51 -10.32 -5.27
N PRO A 439 41.81 -10.17 -5.62
CA PRO A 439 42.30 -9.01 -6.35
C PRO A 439 41.68 -8.96 -7.75
N SER A 440 41.13 -7.80 -8.12
CA SER A 440 40.63 -7.57 -9.47
C SER A 440 41.76 -7.78 -10.50
N GLN A 441 41.49 -8.55 -11.54
CA GLN A 441 42.46 -8.78 -12.61
C GLN A 441 42.21 -7.79 -13.73
N THR A 442 43.26 -7.28 -14.37
CA THR A 442 43.15 -6.34 -15.50
C THR A 442 43.96 -6.86 -16.70
N SER A 443 43.42 -6.75 -17.90
CA SER A 443 44.07 -7.15 -19.15
C SER A 443 45.23 -6.19 -19.53
N GLU A 444 46.16 -6.62 -20.38
CA GLU A 444 47.25 -5.80 -20.96
C GLU A 444 46.76 -4.68 -21.93
N GLY A 445 45.46 -4.64 -22.20
CA GLY A 445 44.78 -3.65 -23.03
C GLY A 445 44.81 -3.95 -24.53
N THR A 446 43.75 -3.57 -25.23
CA THR A 446 43.54 -3.77 -26.68
C THR A 446 43.38 -2.42 -27.37
N GLU A 447 44.13 -2.17 -28.44
CA GLU A 447 44.05 -0.91 -29.20
C GLU A 447 42.86 -0.93 -30.17
N LEU A 448 41.96 0.05 -30.09
CA LEU A 448 40.90 0.27 -31.08
C LEU A 448 41.35 1.37 -32.07
N VAL A 449 41.56 0.99 -33.32
CA VAL A 449 41.91 1.90 -34.41
C VAL A 449 40.67 2.20 -35.24
N VAL A 450 40.28 3.48 -35.31
CA VAL A 450 39.09 3.91 -36.05
C VAL A 450 39.51 4.49 -37.41
N ARG A 451 39.05 3.86 -38.49
CA ARG A 451 39.18 4.38 -39.86
C ARG A 451 37.95 5.20 -40.20
N SER A 452 38.11 6.52 -40.26
CA SER A 452 36.99 7.43 -40.55
C SER A 452 36.39 7.12 -41.93
N THR A 453 35.07 6.94 -41.95
CA THR A 453 34.27 6.65 -43.14
C THR A 453 32.99 7.47 -43.10
N PHE A 454 32.48 7.90 -44.26
CA PHE A 454 31.25 8.68 -44.34
C PHE A 454 30.04 7.87 -43.80
N GLY A 455 29.24 8.50 -42.93
CA GLY A 455 28.08 7.87 -42.30
C GLY A 455 26.94 7.60 -43.27
N GLN A 456 26.88 6.37 -43.81
CA GLN A 456 25.72 5.86 -44.53
C GLN A 456 24.77 5.16 -43.56
N GLU A 457 23.46 5.43 -43.67
CA GLU A 457 22.45 4.73 -42.89
C GLU A 457 22.45 3.22 -43.18
N ARG A 458 22.34 2.41 -42.13
CA ARG A 458 22.38 0.95 -42.16
C ARG A 458 21.19 0.40 -41.37
N SER A 459 20.53 -0.61 -41.94
CA SER A 459 19.50 -1.37 -41.23
C SER A 459 20.06 -2.05 -39.98
N PRO A 460 19.28 -2.17 -38.90
CA PRO A 460 19.71 -2.82 -37.68
C PRO A 460 19.93 -4.32 -37.92
N ARG A 461 20.91 -4.88 -37.22
CA ARG A 461 21.16 -6.33 -37.17
C ARG A 461 21.46 -6.73 -35.74
N ILE A 462 20.68 -7.67 -35.20
CA ILE A 462 20.96 -8.27 -33.89
C ILE A 462 22.22 -9.12 -34.02
N PHE A 463 23.15 -9.00 -33.06
CA PHE A 463 24.38 -9.80 -33.07
C PHE A 463 24.04 -11.29 -32.95
N PRO A 464 24.84 -12.17 -33.57
CA PRO A 464 24.68 -13.61 -33.40
C PRO A 464 24.67 -14.01 -31.92
N ASN A 465 23.84 -14.98 -31.55
CA ASN A 465 23.64 -15.49 -30.19
C ASN A 465 22.91 -14.55 -29.22
N PHE A 466 22.28 -13.48 -29.70
CA PHE A 466 21.36 -12.65 -28.93
C PHE A 466 19.92 -12.77 -29.47
N PRO A 467 18.88 -12.69 -28.61
CA PRO A 467 18.95 -12.50 -27.17
C PRO A 467 19.51 -13.70 -26.40
N HIS A 468 20.25 -13.41 -25.33
CA HIS A 468 20.98 -14.41 -24.54
C HIS A 468 20.59 -14.33 -23.06
N ILE A 469 20.38 -15.49 -22.42
CA ILE A 469 19.98 -15.59 -21.00
C ILE A 469 21.22 -15.76 -20.11
N PHE A 470 21.23 -15.07 -18.96
CA PHE A 470 22.28 -15.14 -17.95
C PHE A 470 21.70 -15.51 -16.58
N PRO A 471 22.36 -16.41 -15.80
CA PRO A 471 23.70 -16.99 -16.05
C PRO A 471 23.72 -18.05 -17.17
N THR A 472 24.87 -18.22 -17.83
CA THR A 472 25.02 -19.12 -18.99
C THR A 472 25.48 -20.53 -18.61
N THR A 473 25.96 -20.70 -17.37
CA THR A 473 26.59 -21.92 -16.87
C THR A 473 25.59 -22.97 -16.40
N ARG A 474 24.35 -22.55 -16.10
CA ARG A 474 23.24 -23.40 -15.67
C ARG A 474 21.90 -22.74 -15.95
N LEU A 475 20.83 -23.53 -15.89
CA LEU A 475 19.48 -22.98 -15.85
C LEU A 475 19.25 -22.17 -14.56
N PRO A 476 18.50 -21.06 -14.64
CA PRO A 476 18.13 -20.28 -13.46
C PRO A 476 17.15 -21.08 -12.59
N LYS A 477 17.25 -20.90 -11.26
CA LYS A 477 16.36 -21.53 -10.28
C LYS A 477 15.24 -20.57 -9.86
N LEU A 478 14.20 -21.11 -9.24
CA LEU A 478 13.14 -20.29 -8.63
C LEU A 478 13.73 -19.27 -7.63
N ASN A 479 13.12 -18.11 -7.58
CA ASN A 479 13.51 -16.97 -6.74
C ASN A 479 14.87 -16.32 -7.07
N GLU A 480 15.55 -16.73 -8.15
CA GLU A 480 16.74 -16.03 -8.65
C GLU A 480 16.37 -14.83 -9.53
N ASN A 481 17.33 -13.93 -9.74
CA ASN A 481 17.19 -12.85 -10.71
C ASN A 481 17.86 -13.28 -12.01
N VAL A 482 17.09 -13.38 -13.09
CA VAL A 482 17.60 -13.71 -14.43
C VAL A 482 17.71 -12.45 -15.27
N SER A 483 18.71 -12.40 -16.16
CA SER A 483 18.88 -11.29 -17.10
C SER A 483 18.93 -11.82 -18.52
N ILE A 484 18.20 -11.19 -19.43
CA ILE A 484 18.17 -11.51 -20.85
C ILE A 484 18.69 -10.30 -21.60
N GLU A 485 19.84 -10.43 -22.26
CA GLU A 485 20.43 -9.33 -23.03
C GLU A 485 20.09 -9.46 -24.51
N CYS A 486 19.99 -8.34 -25.20
CA CYS A 486 19.82 -8.25 -26.64
C CYS A 486 20.61 -7.07 -27.19
N ILE A 487 21.40 -7.31 -28.23
CA ILE A 487 22.32 -6.32 -28.78
C ILE A 487 22.18 -6.30 -30.30
N ALA A 488 22.08 -5.11 -30.86
CA ALA A 488 22.08 -4.86 -32.29
C ALA A 488 23.05 -3.75 -32.69
N GLU A 489 23.59 -3.88 -33.90
CA GLU A 489 24.29 -2.82 -34.63
C GLU A 489 23.34 -2.08 -35.57
N GLY A 490 23.65 -0.83 -35.96
CA GLY A 490 22.88 -0.08 -36.95
C GLY A 490 23.18 1.43 -36.92
N TYR A 491 22.86 2.14 -38.02
CA TYR A 491 22.96 3.60 -38.09
C TYR A 491 21.73 4.20 -38.78
N PRO A 492 20.92 5.06 -38.13
CA PRO A 492 20.98 5.50 -36.73
C PRO A 492 20.93 4.35 -35.70
N ILE A 493 21.36 4.62 -34.46
CA ILE A 493 21.53 3.60 -33.40
C ILE A 493 20.19 2.90 -33.13
N PRO A 494 20.14 1.56 -33.04
CA PRO A 494 18.89 0.84 -32.81
C PRO A 494 18.27 1.12 -31.43
N MET A 495 16.94 1.21 -31.37
CA MET A 495 16.14 1.24 -30.15
C MET A 495 15.51 -0.14 -29.89
N TYR A 496 15.38 -0.51 -28.62
CA TYR A 496 14.99 -1.86 -28.21
C TYR A 496 13.60 -1.88 -27.55
N ARG A 497 12.84 -2.94 -27.85
CA ARG A 497 11.58 -3.30 -27.19
C ARG A 497 11.57 -4.79 -26.89
N TRP A 498 10.89 -5.16 -25.81
CA TRP A 498 10.79 -6.54 -25.35
C TRP A 498 9.34 -6.96 -25.20
N TYR A 499 9.06 -8.21 -25.55
CA TYR A 499 7.74 -8.82 -25.48
C TYR A 499 7.83 -10.24 -24.96
N ARG A 500 6.76 -10.73 -24.33
CA ARG A 500 6.52 -12.17 -24.24
C ARG A 500 5.91 -12.62 -25.56
N GLU A 501 6.41 -13.72 -26.09
CA GLU A 501 5.91 -14.33 -27.32
C GLU A 501 5.27 -15.67 -26.97
N ASP A 502 4.08 -15.95 -27.50
CA ASP A 502 3.51 -17.30 -27.41
C ASP A 502 4.04 -18.21 -28.52
N ALA A 503 3.73 -19.50 -28.45
CA ALA A 503 4.15 -20.47 -29.47
C ALA A 503 3.59 -20.17 -30.88
N SER A 504 2.58 -19.30 -31.00
CA SER A 504 1.98 -18.88 -32.27
C SER A 504 2.58 -17.58 -32.81
N GLY A 505 3.52 -16.96 -32.09
CA GLY A 505 4.16 -15.70 -32.46
C GLY A 505 3.39 -14.44 -32.06
N ASN A 506 2.34 -14.54 -31.23
CA ASN A 506 1.64 -13.35 -30.72
C ASN A 506 2.46 -12.70 -29.61
N LEU A 507 2.47 -11.36 -29.59
CA LEU A 507 3.27 -10.56 -28.67
C LEU A 507 2.40 -10.01 -27.55
N TYR A 508 2.83 -10.23 -26.32
CA TYR A 508 2.22 -9.73 -25.09
C TYR A 508 3.18 -8.78 -24.37
N PRO A 509 2.67 -7.75 -23.67
CA PRO A 509 3.50 -6.89 -22.86
C PRO A 509 4.21 -7.69 -21.75
N LEU A 510 5.37 -7.20 -21.33
CA LEU A 510 6.08 -7.76 -20.18
C LEU A 510 5.25 -7.60 -18.91
N GLN A 511 5.44 -8.52 -17.96
CA GLN A 511 4.85 -8.42 -16.63
C GLN A 511 5.40 -7.21 -15.87
N SER A 512 4.64 -6.68 -14.90
CA SER A 512 4.98 -5.47 -14.14
C SER A 512 6.30 -5.55 -13.37
N LYS A 513 6.73 -6.76 -12.98
CA LYS A 513 8.00 -6.98 -12.27
C LYS A 513 9.24 -6.91 -13.17
N ALA A 514 9.07 -6.96 -14.50
CA ALA A 514 10.18 -6.92 -15.43
C ALA A 514 10.84 -5.53 -15.44
N ILE A 515 12.17 -5.51 -15.34
CA ILE A 515 12.98 -4.29 -15.29
C ILE A 515 13.78 -4.19 -16.57
N LEU A 516 13.61 -3.09 -17.31
CA LEU A 516 14.43 -2.77 -18.47
C LEU A 516 15.62 -1.90 -18.04
N ASN A 517 16.82 -2.34 -18.39
CA ASN A 517 18.07 -1.67 -18.05
C ASN A 517 18.94 -1.46 -19.30
N ASN A 518 20.00 -0.67 -19.17
CA ASN A 518 21.01 -0.44 -20.20
C ASN A 518 20.40 -0.02 -21.54
N PHE A 519 19.59 1.04 -21.54
CA PHE A 519 18.88 1.54 -22.73
C PHE A 519 17.95 0.50 -23.37
N ASN A 520 17.26 -0.29 -22.53
CA ASN A 520 16.33 -1.37 -22.88
C ASN A 520 16.96 -2.57 -23.62
N ARG A 521 18.29 -2.68 -23.63
CA ARG A 521 19.00 -3.86 -24.16
C ARG A 521 18.99 -5.05 -23.22
N GLU A 522 18.75 -4.81 -21.95
CA GLU A 522 18.74 -5.83 -20.91
C GLU A 522 17.36 -5.89 -20.26
N LEU A 523 16.77 -7.08 -20.27
CA LEU A 523 15.57 -7.42 -19.55
C LEU A 523 15.94 -8.21 -18.29
N ILE A 524 15.65 -7.65 -17.12
CA ILE A 524 15.86 -8.31 -15.83
C ILE A 524 14.50 -8.78 -15.30
N ILE A 525 14.39 -10.07 -14.98
CA ILE A 525 13.21 -10.64 -14.32
C ILE A 525 13.63 -11.00 -12.89
N PRO A 526 13.22 -10.21 -11.89
CA PRO A 526 13.54 -10.47 -10.49
C PRO A 526 12.63 -11.55 -9.90
N ASN A 527 13.13 -12.27 -8.90
CA ASN A 527 12.39 -13.28 -8.14
C ASN A 527 11.64 -14.27 -9.03
N LEU A 528 12.38 -15.03 -9.82
CA LEU A 528 11.86 -15.88 -10.87
C LEU A 528 10.77 -16.84 -10.37
N GLN A 529 9.62 -16.82 -11.03
CA GLN A 529 8.43 -17.64 -10.75
C GLN A 529 8.13 -18.57 -11.93
N ARG A 530 7.33 -19.60 -11.71
CA ARG A 530 6.94 -20.58 -12.75
C ARG A 530 6.33 -19.91 -13.99
N ASP A 531 5.46 -18.93 -13.78
CA ASP A 531 4.73 -18.24 -14.86
C ASP A 531 5.63 -17.38 -15.76
N ASP A 532 6.90 -17.18 -15.36
CA ASP A 532 7.88 -16.42 -16.13
C ASP A 532 8.49 -17.26 -17.26
N MET A 533 8.34 -18.59 -17.25
CA MET A 533 8.80 -19.46 -18.32
C MET A 533 8.11 -19.12 -19.65
N GLY A 534 8.86 -19.18 -20.75
CA GLY A 534 8.31 -18.96 -22.09
C GLY A 534 9.27 -18.23 -23.03
N LEU A 535 8.78 -17.90 -24.22
CA LEU A 535 9.56 -17.19 -25.22
C LEU A 535 9.57 -15.69 -24.93
N TYR A 536 10.76 -15.11 -24.96
CA TYR A 536 10.99 -13.68 -24.86
C TYR A 536 11.57 -13.18 -26.16
N ARG A 537 10.93 -12.16 -26.72
CA ARG A 537 11.32 -11.55 -27.99
C ARG A 537 11.90 -10.18 -27.78
N CYS A 538 13.08 -9.97 -28.35
CA CYS A 538 13.70 -8.66 -28.46
C CYS A 538 13.49 -8.11 -29.87
N GLU A 539 13.02 -6.88 -29.97
CA GLU A 539 12.94 -6.13 -31.23
C GLU A 539 13.91 -4.94 -31.19
N ALA A 540 14.80 -4.87 -32.18
CA ALA A 540 15.72 -3.76 -32.39
C ALA A 540 15.35 -3.01 -33.68
N SER A 541 15.20 -1.69 -33.59
CA SER A 541 14.65 -0.87 -34.68
C SER A 541 15.39 0.45 -34.89
N ASN A 542 15.50 0.90 -36.14
CA ASN A 542 15.87 2.27 -36.48
C ASN A 542 15.00 2.80 -37.63
N THR A 543 15.36 3.94 -38.23
CA THR A 543 14.59 4.57 -39.32
C THR A 543 14.47 3.73 -40.60
N ARG A 544 15.22 2.64 -40.74
CA ARG A 544 15.25 1.78 -41.93
C ARG A 544 14.43 0.50 -41.78
N LEU A 545 14.63 -0.23 -40.68
CA LEU A 545 14.07 -1.57 -40.49
C LEU A 545 13.86 -1.88 -39.00
N VAL A 546 12.94 -2.80 -38.72
CA VAL A 546 12.77 -3.47 -37.43
C VAL A 546 13.24 -4.92 -37.61
N VAL A 547 14.15 -5.37 -36.75
CA VAL A 547 14.60 -6.77 -36.69
C VAL A 547 14.30 -7.33 -35.31
N TYR A 548 14.08 -8.63 -35.22
CA TYR A 548 13.73 -9.28 -33.96
C TYR A 548 14.33 -10.67 -33.87
N GLN A 549 14.51 -11.13 -32.64
CA GLN A 549 14.93 -12.50 -32.34
C GLN A 549 14.39 -12.90 -30.96
N SER A 550 14.12 -14.19 -30.77
CA SER A 550 13.49 -14.72 -29.56
C SER A 550 14.37 -15.77 -28.86
N VAL A 551 14.20 -15.90 -27.55
CA VAL A 551 14.88 -16.88 -26.70
C VAL A 551 13.90 -17.51 -25.72
N LEU A 552 14.05 -18.81 -25.47
CA LEU A 552 13.22 -19.57 -24.53
C LEU A 552 13.82 -19.52 -23.13
N LEU A 553 13.09 -18.95 -22.17
CA LEU A 553 13.43 -18.99 -20.75
C LEU A 553 12.88 -20.25 -20.11
N GLN A 554 13.77 -21.10 -19.60
CA GLN A 554 13.46 -22.30 -18.82
C GLN A 554 13.99 -22.15 -17.40
N ILE A 555 13.29 -22.74 -16.44
CA ILE A 555 13.62 -22.69 -15.00
C ILE A 555 13.88 -24.11 -14.51
N GLN A 556 14.98 -24.30 -13.79
CA GLN A 556 15.25 -25.54 -13.07
C GLN A 556 14.43 -25.58 -11.78
N ILE A 557 13.69 -26.67 -11.58
CA ILE A 557 12.89 -26.91 -10.36
C ILE A 557 13.47 -28.13 -9.63
N ASP A 558 14.07 -27.89 -8.46
CA ASP A 558 14.55 -28.97 -7.58
C ASP A 558 13.34 -29.80 -7.07
N PRO A 559 13.48 -31.13 -6.81
CA PRO A 559 12.34 -31.97 -6.40
C PRO A 559 11.66 -31.46 -5.13
N VAL A 560 10.34 -31.33 -5.15
CA VAL A 560 9.54 -30.93 -3.98
C VAL A 560 8.54 -32.03 -3.65
N PHE A 561 8.58 -32.58 -2.44
CA PHE A 561 7.63 -33.60 -2.00
C PHE A 561 6.22 -33.01 -1.85
N VAL A 562 5.29 -33.53 -2.64
CA VAL A 562 3.85 -33.26 -2.57
C VAL A 562 3.20 -34.17 -1.54
N ILE A 563 3.71 -35.41 -1.43
CA ILE A 563 3.31 -36.39 -0.42
C ILE A 563 4.59 -36.81 0.35
N PRO A 564 4.83 -36.26 1.55
CA PRO A 564 5.96 -36.66 2.41
C PRO A 564 5.65 -37.95 3.17
N LEU A 565 6.69 -38.63 3.67
CA LEU A 565 6.55 -39.78 4.57
C LEU A 565 6.09 -39.35 5.96
N GLU A 566 5.32 -40.23 6.61
CA GLU A 566 4.80 -40.10 7.98
C GLU A 566 5.25 -41.28 8.85
N ASP A 567 5.40 -41.02 10.15
CA ASP A 567 5.90 -42.00 11.12
C ASP A 567 4.86 -43.12 11.36
N GLN A 568 5.31 -44.37 11.55
CA GLN A 568 4.43 -45.54 11.72
C GLN A 568 4.84 -46.42 12.90
N ILE A 569 3.86 -46.85 13.71
CA ILE A 569 4.01 -47.84 14.79
C ILE A 569 3.27 -49.11 14.40
N LEU A 570 3.96 -50.25 14.42
CA LEU A 570 3.51 -51.52 13.87
C LEU A 570 3.70 -52.68 14.85
N ASP A 571 2.82 -53.67 14.76
CA ASP A 571 2.97 -54.94 15.48
C ASP A 571 3.95 -55.86 14.75
N VAL A 572 4.68 -56.71 15.50
CA VAL A 572 5.44 -57.81 14.87
C VAL A 572 4.51 -58.69 14.06
N GLY A 573 4.90 -59.00 12.82
CA GLY A 573 4.13 -59.81 11.87
C GLY A 573 3.18 -59.02 10.96
N SER A 574 3.01 -57.71 11.18
CA SER A 574 2.20 -56.83 10.33
C SER A 574 2.89 -56.49 9.00
N VAL A 575 2.28 -55.60 8.21
CA VAL A 575 2.81 -55.12 6.92
C VAL A 575 3.10 -53.62 7.02
N LEU A 576 4.34 -53.23 6.75
CA LEU A 576 4.76 -51.83 6.59
C LEU A 576 4.54 -51.39 5.15
N GLN A 577 3.91 -50.24 4.95
CA GLN A 577 3.76 -49.63 3.63
C GLN A 577 4.08 -48.13 3.70
N LEU A 578 5.12 -47.71 2.96
CA LEU A 578 5.58 -46.34 2.85
C LEU A 578 5.41 -45.85 1.41
N TYR A 579 4.89 -44.63 1.25
CA TYR A 579 4.63 -44.00 -0.04
C TYR A 579 5.05 -42.53 0.01
N CYS A 580 5.81 -42.08 -0.99
CA CYS A 580 6.23 -40.69 -1.14
C CYS A 580 5.97 -40.22 -2.57
N GLU A 581 5.76 -38.92 -2.76
CA GLU A 581 5.64 -38.36 -4.12
C GLU A 581 6.25 -36.96 -4.18
N ALA A 582 7.10 -36.73 -5.18
CA ALA A 582 7.75 -35.47 -5.44
C ALA A 582 7.45 -34.96 -6.85
N TYR A 583 7.48 -33.64 -7.01
CA TYR A 583 7.25 -32.94 -8.26
C TYR A 583 8.50 -32.19 -8.72
N SER A 584 8.79 -32.23 -10.02
CA SER A 584 9.73 -31.36 -10.75
C SER A 584 9.07 -30.82 -12.02
N ASN A 585 9.75 -29.96 -12.79
CA ASN A 585 9.20 -29.48 -14.07
C ASN A 585 8.95 -30.66 -15.04
N GLU A 586 8.07 -30.48 -16.03
CA GLU A 586 7.67 -31.56 -16.98
C GLU A 586 8.82 -32.10 -17.85
N LEU A 587 9.95 -31.41 -17.91
CA LEU A 587 11.14 -31.84 -18.66
C LEU A 587 12.08 -32.70 -17.81
N ASP A 588 11.99 -32.60 -16.48
CA ASP A 588 12.84 -33.29 -15.52
C ASP A 588 12.20 -34.61 -15.09
N GLN A 589 12.76 -35.74 -15.52
CA GLN A 589 12.37 -37.06 -15.01
C GLN A 589 12.93 -37.26 -13.59
N LEU A 590 12.06 -37.71 -12.67
CA LEU A 590 12.43 -38.07 -11.30
C LEU A 590 12.72 -39.56 -11.17
N SER A 591 13.77 -39.90 -10.43
CA SER A 591 14.04 -41.26 -9.94
C SER A 591 13.94 -41.31 -8.42
N TYR A 592 13.35 -42.37 -7.88
CA TYR A 592 13.19 -42.57 -6.43
C TYR A 592 14.15 -43.65 -5.92
N SER A 593 14.77 -43.42 -4.76
CA SER A 593 15.48 -44.46 -4.02
C SER A 593 15.17 -44.42 -2.52
N TRP A 594 15.33 -45.56 -1.85
CA TRP A 594 14.92 -45.75 -0.46
C TRP A 594 16.13 -45.99 0.43
N PHE A 595 16.08 -45.45 1.64
CA PHE A 595 17.13 -45.56 2.64
C PHE A 595 16.54 -46.03 3.95
N ILE A 596 17.30 -46.82 4.70
CA ILE A 596 17.06 -47.12 6.11
C ILE A 596 18.31 -46.73 6.91
N ASN A 597 18.14 -45.93 7.97
CA ASN A 597 19.23 -45.45 8.82
C ASN A 597 20.42 -44.87 8.02
N ALA A 598 20.12 -43.97 7.07
CA ALA A 598 21.07 -43.33 6.16
C ALA A 598 21.90 -44.29 5.27
N THR A 599 21.39 -45.50 5.03
CA THR A 599 21.96 -46.51 4.15
C THR A 599 20.97 -46.84 3.03
N GLU A 600 21.41 -46.77 1.77
CA GLU A 600 20.53 -47.04 0.62
C GLU A 600 20.14 -48.52 0.56
N ILE A 601 18.84 -48.78 0.39
CA ILE A 601 18.28 -50.13 0.25
C ILE A 601 18.49 -50.58 -1.20
N ILE A 602 19.59 -51.29 -1.42
CA ILE A 602 19.90 -51.90 -2.71
C ILE A 602 19.39 -53.34 -2.68
N PHE A 603 18.30 -53.62 -3.39
CA PHE A 603 17.58 -54.90 -3.36
C PHE A 603 18.51 -56.13 -3.54
N ASP A 604 19.46 -56.05 -4.49
CA ASP A 604 20.40 -57.14 -4.80
C ASP A 604 21.45 -57.41 -3.70
N ARG A 605 21.63 -56.48 -2.75
CA ARG A 605 22.57 -56.62 -1.62
C ARG A 605 21.92 -57.14 -0.35
N LEU A 606 20.60 -57.34 -0.36
CA LEU A 606 19.84 -57.86 0.79
C LEU A 606 19.97 -59.38 0.91
N THR A 607 19.75 -59.90 2.11
CA THR A 607 19.67 -61.35 2.33
C THR A 607 18.42 -61.93 1.65
N PHE A 608 18.45 -63.23 1.33
CA PHE A 608 17.31 -63.92 0.70
C PHE A 608 16.00 -63.77 1.49
N GLU A 609 16.07 -63.80 2.83
CA GLU A 609 14.92 -63.62 3.72
C GLU A 609 14.34 -62.20 3.64
N GLN A 610 15.19 -61.18 3.55
CA GLN A 610 14.75 -59.79 3.37
C GLN A 610 14.14 -59.56 1.98
N GLN A 611 14.70 -60.17 0.93
CA GLN A 611 14.18 -60.07 -0.44
C GLN A 611 12.78 -60.68 -0.60
N GLN A 612 12.45 -61.74 0.15
CA GLN A 612 11.11 -62.33 0.11
C GLN A 612 10.04 -61.45 0.75
N ARG A 613 10.41 -60.62 1.72
CA ARG A 613 9.48 -59.79 2.50
C ARG A 613 9.34 -58.36 1.95
N LEU A 614 10.37 -57.86 1.27
CA LEU A 614 10.46 -56.49 0.76
C LEU A 614 10.00 -56.38 -0.70
N THR A 615 9.16 -55.38 -1.00
CA THR A 615 8.80 -54.97 -2.36
C THR A 615 9.05 -53.48 -2.53
N ILE A 616 9.76 -53.08 -3.58
CA ILE A 616 10.01 -51.67 -3.92
C ILE A 616 9.48 -51.41 -5.33
N THR A 617 8.58 -50.43 -5.46
CA THR A 617 8.04 -49.96 -6.75
C THR A 617 8.20 -48.45 -6.84
N ASN A 618 9.35 -47.97 -7.37
CA ASN A 618 9.76 -46.56 -7.43
C ASN A 618 9.49 -45.80 -6.11
N ASN A 619 8.33 -45.16 -6.01
CA ASN A 619 7.93 -44.26 -4.95
C ASN A 619 7.14 -44.94 -3.82
N GLN A 620 7.10 -46.28 -3.80
CA GLN A 620 6.51 -47.09 -2.74
C GLN A 620 7.47 -48.19 -2.25
N LEU A 621 7.51 -48.39 -0.93
CA LEU A 621 8.22 -49.48 -0.25
C LEU A 621 7.25 -50.25 0.64
N MET A 622 7.27 -51.58 0.56
CA MET A 622 6.43 -52.46 1.37
C MET A 622 7.27 -53.58 2.00
N ILE A 623 7.12 -53.81 3.31
CA ILE A 623 7.73 -54.94 4.03
C ILE A 623 6.62 -55.77 4.66
N THR A 624 6.54 -57.04 4.28
CA THR A 624 5.60 -58.01 4.88
C THR A 624 6.23 -58.72 6.07
N ASN A 625 5.41 -59.15 7.04
CA ASN A 625 5.86 -59.84 8.24
C ASN A 625 6.97 -59.07 8.98
N VAL A 626 6.68 -57.81 9.35
CA VAL A 626 7.61 -56.87 9.97
C VAL A 626 8.16 -57.41 11.29
N GLN A 627 9.45 -57.23 11.54
CA GLN A 627 10.15 -57.71 12.73
C GLN A 627 10.77 -56.56 13.52
N SER A 628 11.15 -56.81 14.78
CA SER A 628 11.78 -55.79 15.65
C SER A 628 13.12 -55.25 15.15
N TYR A 629 13.75 -55.89 14.16
CA TYR A 629 14.96 -55.38 13.52
C TYR A 629 14.67 -54.52 12.28
N ASP A 630 13.42 -54.42 11.84
CA ASP A 630 12.98 -53.51 10.77
C ASP A 630 12.76 -52.07 11.32
N ASN A 631 12.99 -51.86 12.62
CA ASN A 631 13.01 -50.56 13.31
C ASN A 631 14.05 -49.61 12.71
N GLY A 632 13.67 -48.36 12.49
CA GLY A 632 14.60 -47.32 12.08
C GLY A 632 13.97 -46.18 11.31
N ILE A 633 14.83 -45.32 10.76
CA ILE A 633 14.42 -44.18 9.95
C ILE A 633 14.44 -44.56 8.49
N TYR A 634 13.28 -44.50 7.86
CA TYR A 634 13.13 -44.70 6.43
C TYR A 634 13.17 -43.35 5.74
N GLN A 635 13.95 -43.22 4.67
CA GLN A 635 13.96 -42.03 3.84
C GLN A 635 13.71 -42.37 2.39
N CYS A 636 12.79 -41.64 1.78
CA CYS A 636 12.57 -41.64 0.35
C CYS A 636 13.33 -40.48 -0.28
N ALA A 637 14.18 -40.78 -1.27
CA ALA A 637 14.99 -39.81 -1.97
C ALA A 637 14.46 -39.62 -3.39
N ALA A 638 14.02 -38.41 -3.72
CA ALA A 638 13.64 -38.03 -5.07
C ALA A 638 14.82 -37.31 -5.73
N THR A 639 15.28 -37.83 -6.86
CA THR A 639 16.42 -37.28 -7.62
C THR A 639 15.94 -36.84 -8.99
N ASN A 640 16.20 -35.57 -9.33
CA ASN A 640 16.04 -35.08 -10.69
C ASN A 640 17.20 -35.59 -11.54
N ILE A 641 16.91 -36.43 -12.55
CA ILE A 641 17.91 -37.14 -13.35
C ILE A 641 18.78 -36.18 -14.17
N GLN A 642 18.24 -35.04 -14.60
CA GLN A 642 18.97 -34.06 -15.41
C GLN A 642 19.91 -33.21 -14.56
N SER A 643 19.42 -32.70 -13.43
CA SER A 643 20.21 -31.83 -12.54
C SER A 643 21.04 -32.59 -11.50
N ASN A 644 20.81 -33.90 -11.35
CA ASN A 644 21.35 -34.77 -10.30
C ASN A 644 21.11 -34.23 -8.87
N VAL A 645 20.08 -33.40 -8.69
CA VAL A 645 19.69 -32.85 -7.40
C VAL A 645 18.78 -33.84 -6.70
N GLN A 646 19.21 -34.30 -5.53
CA GLN A 646 18.49 -35.24 -4.66
C GLN A 646 17.90 -34.51 -3.45
N ARG A 647 16.67 -34.87 -3.08
CA ARG A 647 15.95 -34.38 -1.89
C ARG A 647 15.34 -35.56 -1.15
N PHE A 648 15.25 -35.45 0.18
CA PHE A 648 14.78 -36.53 1.05
C PHE A 648 13.48 -36.18 1.77
N SER A 649 12.63 -37.18 1.95
CA SER A 649 11.52 -37.22 2.91
C SER A 649 11.80 -38.36 3.90
N SER A 650 11.44 -38.21 5.17
CA SER A 650 11.84 -39.14 6.25
C SER A 650 10.65 -39.52 7.13
N ALA A 651 10.61 -40.78 7.57
CA ALA A 651 9.68 -41.30 8.57
C ALA A 651 10.36 -42.27 9.54
N GLU A 652 9.93 -42.25 10.79
CA GLU A 652 10.30 -43.21 11.82
C GLU A 652 9.36 -44.43 11.79
N VAL A 653 9.92 -45.64 11.80
CA VAL A 653 9.16 -46.88 11.92
C VAL A 653 9.52 -47.61 13.21
N ARG A 654 8.50 -47.85 14.04
CA ARG A 654 8.61 -48.57 15.32
C ARG A 654 7.83 -49.87 15.30
N VAL A 655 8.44 -50.94 15.80
CA VAL A 655 7.85 -52.29 15.85
C VAL A 655 7.81 -52.74 17.31
N ILE A 656 6.60 -53.01 17.82
CA ILE A 656 6.35 -53.25 19.25
C ILE A 656 5.90 -54.69 19.55
N THR A 657 6.24 -55.17 20.76
CA THR A 657 5.77 -56.45 21.32
C THR A 657 5.38 -56.27 22.79
N LEU A 658 4.14 -56.59 23.14
CA LEU A 658 3.58 -56.38 24.47
C LEU A 658 2.67 -57.56 24.88
N PRO A 659 2.83 -58.14 26.08
CA PRO A 659 1.89 -59.14 26.59
C PRO A 659 0.51 -58.50 26.86
N PRO A 660 -0.59 -59.26 26.86
CA PRO A 660 -1.93 -58.73 27.08
C PRO A 660 -2.07 -58.25 28.53
N THR A 661 -2.56 -57.03 28.75
CA THR A 661 -2.84 -56.46 30.07
C THR A 661 -4.14 -55.67 30.06
N PHE A 662 -4.82 -55.55 31.20
CA PHE A 662 -6.07 -54.79 31.34
C PHE A 662 -5.83 -53.43 32.05
N GLY A 663 -4.71 -52.76 31.74
CA GLY A 663 -4.11 -51.62 32.46
C GLY A 663 -5.07 -50.54 32.97
N LYS A 664 -5.14 -49.37 32.30
CA LYS A 664 -5.92 -48.20 32.76
C LYS A 664 -7.44 -48.34 32.56
N ASN A 665 -7.86 -49.10 31.56
CA ASN A 665 -9.27 -49.30 31.20
C ASN A 665 -9.79 -50.63 31.73
N THR A 666 -9.88 -50.71 33.06
CA THR A 666 -10.33 -51.91 33.76
C THR A 666 -11.83 -52.15 33.56
N MET A 667 -12.19 -53.39 33.25
CA MET A 667 -13.59 -53.86 33.34
C MET A 667 -14.13 -53.55 34.74
N LEU A 668 -15.32 -52.92 34.78
CA LEU A 668 -16.00 -52.58 36.03
C LEU A 668 -16.22 -53.85 36.85
N SER A 669 -15.99 -53.80 38.16
CA SER A 669 -16.20 -54.97 39.05
C SER A 669 -17.67 -55.36 39.17
N THR A 670 -18.59 -54.42 38.95
CA THR A 670 -20.04 -54.65 38.95
C THR A 670 -20.73 -53.81 37.88
N LEU A 671 -21.75 -54.39 37.23
CA LEU A 671 -22.63 -53.75 36.27
C LEU A 671 -24.08 -53.90 36.75
N ARG A 672 -24.90 -52.85 36.61
CA ARG A 672 -26.32 -52.85 37.00
C ARG A 672 -27.16 -52.47 35.79
N SER A 673 -28.28 -53.14 35.60
CA SER A 673 -29.14 -52.95 34.44
C SER A 673 -30.60 -53.23 34.77
N THR A 674 -31.54 -52.84 33.91
CA THR A 674 -32.98 -53.06 34.09
C THR A 674 -33.52 -54.08 33.10
N VAL A 675 -34.57 -54.83 33.48
CA VAL A 675 -35.17 -55.86 32.61
C VAL A 675 -35.57 -55.28 31.26
N GLY A 676 -35.18 -55.96 30.18
CA GLY A 676 -35.49 -55.56 28.80
C GLY A 676 -34.53 -54.53 28.19
N SER A 677 -33.57 -54.02 28.96
CA SER A 677 -32.47 -53.20 28.43
C SER A 677 -31.31 -54.07 27.91
N SER A 678 -30.23 -53.47 27.44
CA SER A 678 -29.05 -54.20 26.94
C SER A 678 -27.81 -53.78 27.71
N VAL A 679 -26.94 -54.73 28.03
CA VAL A 679 -25.67 -54.50 28.73
C VAL A 679 -24.52 -54.84 27.80
N ILE A 680 -23.52 -53.97 27.73
CA ILE A 680 -22.24 -54.27 27.07
C ILE A 680 -21.16 -54.37 28.14
N ILE A 681 -20.56 -55.55 28.24
CA ILE A 681 -19.39 -55.78 29.05
C ILE A 681 -18.16 -55.52 28.19
N VAL A 682 -17.43 -54.50 28.59
CA VAL A 682 -16.25 -53.99 27.90
C VAL A 682 -15.05 -54.86 28.25
N CYS A 683 -14.37 -55.41 27.23
CA CYS A 683 -13.10 -56.13 27.37
C CYS A 683 -12.09 -55.57 26.37
N HIS A 684 -11.21 -54.68 26.85
CA HIS A 684 -10.14 -54.08 26.07
C HIS A 684 -8.77 -54.44 26.66
N PRO A 685 -8.25 -55.63 26.33
CA PRO A 685 -6.87 -55.96 26.63
C PRO A 685 -5.91 -55.17 25.73
N GLU A 686 -4.90 -54.59 26.35
CA GLU A 686 -3.77 -53.92 25.72
C GLU A 686 -2.65 -54.94 25.48
N GLY A 687 -2.23 -55.15 24.23
CA GLY A 687 -1.16 -56.09 23.88
C GLY A 687 -0.83 -56.07 22.38
N ALA A 688 0.42 -56.40 22.04
CA ALA A 688 0.96 -56.39 20.68
C ALA A 688 1.76 -57.69 20.44
N PRO A 689 1.41 -58.55 19.48
CA PRO A 689 0.26 -58.48 18.57
C PRO A 689 -1.08 -58.52 19.29
N GLN A 690 -2.13 -58.02 18.61
CA GLN A 690 -3.49 -57.96 19.13
C GLN A 690 -3.93 -59.31 19.77
N PRO A 691 -4.35 -59.32 21.04
CA PRO A 691 -4.68 -60.55 21.76
C PRO A 691 -6.03 -61.15 21.34
N GLN A 692 -6.12 -62.49 21.38
CA GLN A 692 -7.34 -63.25 21.19
C GLN A 692 -8.18 -63.25 22.48
N ILE A 693 -9.50 -63.12 22.34
CA ILE A 693 -10.42 -62.91 23.48
C ILE A 693 -11.39 -64.09 23.63
N GLN A 694 -11.60 -64.54 24.86
CA GLN A 694 -12.55 -65.59 25.24
C GLN A 694 -13.35 -65.21 26.50
N TRP A 695 -14.64 -65.53 26.53
CA TRP A 695 -15.55 -65.19 27.64
C TRP A 695 -16.06 -66.40 28.42
N PHE A 696 -16.31 -66.21 29.71
CA PHE A 696 -16.88 -67.19 30.63
C PHE A 696 -18.02 -66.54 31.45
N LYS A 697 -19.10 -67.28 31.75
CA LYS A 697 -20.10 -66.92 32.76
C LYS A 697 -20.05 -67.94 33.88
N ASP A 698 -19.87 -67.48 35.11
CA ASP A 698 -19.74 -68.30 36.32
C ASP A 698 -18.70 -69.43 36.15
N ASN A 699 -17.56 -69.09 35.53
CA ASN A 699 -16.43 -69.99 35.17
C ASN A 699 -16.72 -71.03 34.08
N ILE A 700 -17.85 -70.96 33.39
CA ILE A 700 -18.19 -71.85 32.28
C ILE A 700 -17.98 -71.08 30.96
N PRO A 701 -17.30 -71.66 29.95
CA PRO A 701 -17.13 -71.01 28.64
C PRO A 701 -18.48 -70.56 28.08
N LEU A 702 -18.57 -69.28 27.75
CA LEU A 702 -19.81 -68.68 27.30
C LEU A 702 -20.06 -69.04 25.83
N ASN A 703 -21.10 -69.81 25.57
CA ASN A 703 -21.53 -70.12 24.20
C ASN A 703 -22.40 -68.98 23.66
N ILE A 704 -22.18 -68.60 22.40
CA ILE A 704 -22.99 -67.60 21.70
C ILE A 704 -24.45 -68.11 21.62
N GLY A 705 -25.41 -67.27 21.99
CA GLY A 705 -26.84 -67.60 22.06
C GLY A 705 -27.73 -66.45 21.60
N ASN A 706 -29.06 -66.59 21.67
CA ASN A 706 -30.01 -65.62 21.08
C ASN A 706 -29.97 -64.22 21.73
N ASN A 707 -29.54 -64.10 22.99
CA ASN A 707 -29.44 -62.83 23.72
C ASN A 707 -27.99 -62.40 24.02
N ILE A 708 -26.98 -63.18 23.61
CA ILE A 708 -25.56 -62.95 23.94
C ILE A 708 -24.71 -62.91 22.66
N ASN A 709 -24.06 -61.78 22.40
CA ASN A 709 -23.20 -61.56 21.23
C ASN A 709 -21.80 -61.10 21.65
N ILE A 710 -20.74 -61.64 21.05
CA ILE A 710 -19.36 -61.17 21.22
C ILE A 710 -18.98 -60.39 19.95
N PHE A 711 -18.58 -59.13 20.12
CA PHE A 711 -18.15 -58.27 19.03
C PHE A 711 -16.71 -58.60 18.57
N PRO A 712 -16.33 -58.24 17.33
CA PRO A 712 -14.96 -58.44 16.83
C PRO A 712 -13.86 -57.77 17.67
N ASN A 713 -14.20 -56.69 18.39
CA ASN A 713 -13.29 -56.02 19.33
C ASN A 713 -13.19 -56.74 20.69
N GLY A 714 -13.91 -57.85 20.89
CA GLY A 714 -13.91 -58.64 22.11
C GLY A 714 -14.95 -58.26 23.16
N ASN A 715 -15.73 -57.20 22.97
CA ASN A 715 -16.77 -56.82 23.92
C ASN A 715 -17.95 -57.81 23.88
N LEU A 716 -18.54 -58.08 25.05
CA LEU A 716 -19.72 -58.93 25.18
C LEU A 716 -20.98 -58.08 25.28
N ALA A 717 -21.97 -58.30 24.44
CA ALA A 717 -23.29 -57.69 24.54
C ALA A 717 -24.33 -58.71 24.98
N ILE A 718 -25.11 -58.36 26.01
CA ILE A 718 -26.29 -59.07 26.46
C ILE A 718 -27.49 -58.18 26.11
N ILE A 719 -28.35 -58.64 25.19
CA ILE A 719 -29.47 -57.87 24.64
C ILE A 719 -30.77 -58.36 25.26
N ASN A 720 -31.66 -57.42 25.62
CA ASN A 720 -32.93 -57.75 26.27
C ASN A 720 -32.70 -58.56 27.57
N ILE A 721 -31.91 -57.99 28.48
CA ILE A 721 -31.44 -58.65 29.69
C ILE A 721 -32.61 -59.09 30.57
N GLU A 722 -32.57 -60.34 31.01
CA GLU A 722 -33.54 -60.93 31.91
C GLU A 722 -32.94 -61.17 33.30
N LEU A 723 -33.78 -61.42 34.30
CA LEU A 723 -33.30 -61.69 35.67
C LEU A 723 -32.35 -62.91 35.76
N ILE A 724 -32.43 -63.85 34.80
CA ILE A 724 -31.57 -65.04 34.70
C ILE A 724 -30.15 -64.74 34.17
N ASP A 725 -29.97 -63.58 33.52
CA ASP A 725 -28.67 -63.19 32.95
C ASP A 725 -27.70 -62.65 34.01
N ALA A 726 -28.18 -62.41 35.24
CA ALA A 726 -27.36 -62.04 36.38
C ALA A 726 -26.30 -63.14 36.68
N GLY A 727 -25.08 -62.73 36.99
CA GLY A 727 -23.95 -63.63 37.21
C GLY A 727 -22.59 -62.96 37.02
N ASN A 728 -21.52 -63.73 37.22
CA ASN A 728 -20.13 -63.26 37.07
C ASN A 728 -19.60 -63.58 35.67
N TYR A 729 -19.18 -62.56 34.91
CA TYR A 729 -18.64 -62.69 33.56
C TYR A 729 -17.14 -62.41 33.56
N THR A 730 -16.34 -63.31 33.00
CA THR A 730 -14.87 -63.22 32.94
C THR A 730 -14.42 -63.16 31.49
N CYS A 731 -13.61 -62.16 31.15
CA CYS A 731 -12.91 -62.05 29.88
C CYS A 731 -11.45 -62.48 30.03
N THR A 732 -10.97 -63.34 29.14
CA THR A 732 -9.58 -63.79 29.07
C THR A 732 -8.98 -63.37 27.73
N ALA A 733 -7.81 -62.74 27.77
CA ALA A 733 -7.08 -62.25 26.60
C ALA A 733 -5.71 -62.93 26.48
N THR A 734 -5.35 -63.42 25.30
CA THR A 734 -4.13 -64.21 25.07
C THR A 734 -3.39 -63.75 23.82
N ASN A 735 -2.06 -63.62 23.88
CA ASN A 735 -1.20 -63.50 22.71
C ASN A 735 0.07 -64.36 22.90
N PRO A 736 0.96 -64.50 21.91
CA PRO A 736 2.17 -65.33 22.04
C PRO A 736 3.12 -64.95 23.19
N TYR A 737 2.96 -63.74 23.75
CA TYR A 737 3.82 -63.18 24.80
C TYR A 737 3.17 -63.22 26.19
N GLY A 738 1.89 -63.60 26.33
CA GLY A 738 1.24 -63.75 27.64
C GLY A 738 -0.28 -63.92 27.61
N ALA A 739 -0.88 -63.93 28.80
CA ALA A 739 -2.31 -63.98 29.00
C ALA A 739 -2.73 -63.12 30.20
N ALA A 740 -3.92 -62.50 30.12
CA ALA A 740 -4.53 -61.78 31.22
C ALA A 740 -6.03 -62.08 31.30
N GLN A 741 -6.64 -61.85 32.47
CA GLN A 741 -8.08 -62.02 32.65
C GLN A 741 -8.67 -60.95 33.58
N GLN A 742 -9.95 -60.64 33.39
CA GLN A 742 -10.71 -59.73 34.24
C GLN A 742 -12.18 -60.14 34.35
N SER A 743 -12.83 -59.89 35.49
CA SER A 743 -14.22 -60.30 35.74
C SER A 743 -15.12 -59.16 36.22
N THR A 744 -16.41 -59.26 35.95
CA THR A 744 -17.48 -58.35 36.42
C THR A 744 -18.73 -59.12 36.85
N TYR A 745 -19.47 -58.59 37.83
CA TYR A 745 -20.77 -59.14 38.21
C TYR A 745 -21.93 -58.29 37.68
N VAL A 746 -22.90 -58.90 36.99
CA VAL A 746 -24.07 -58.22 36.41
C VAL A 746 -25.32 -58.36 37.30
N TYR A 747 -25.94 -57.25 37.70
CA TYR A 747 -27.20 -57.16 38.45
C TYR A 747 -28.36 -56.67 37.55
N VAL A 748 -29.58 -57.19 37.75
CA VAL A 748 -30.77 -56.86 36.94
C VAL A 748 -31.94 -56.37 37.83
N MET A 749 -32.54 -55.20 37.52
CA MET A 749 -33.60 -54.48 38.27
C MET A 749 -34.92 -54.35 37.48
N SER A 750 -36.04 -54.07 38.15
CA SER A 750 -37.39 -54.18 37.55
C SER A 750 -38.03 -52.92 36.92
N GLU A 751 -37.60 -51.68 37.23
CA GLU A 751 -38.16 -50.40 36.68
C GLU A 751 -37.11 -49.27 36.52
N GLY A 752 -37.34 -48.27 35.64
CA GLY A 752 -36.37 -47.21 35.24
C GLY A 752 -36.91 -45.75 35.09
N THR A 753 -36.15 -44.88 34.42
CA THR A 753 -36.29 -43.40 34.25
C THR A 753 -37.33 -42.98 33.19
N THR A 754 -37.93 -41.79 33.33
CA THR A 754 -38.95 -41.22 32.41
C THR A 754 -38.64 -39.76 31.99
N MET A 755 -38.90 -39.38 30.73
CA MET A 755 -38.72 -38.02 30.20
C MET A 755 -40.00 -37.19 30.36
N ILE A 756 -39.91 -35.91 30.78
CA ILE A 756 -41.07 -35.05 31.05
C ILE A 756 -41.36 -34.06 29.91
N SER A 757 -40.37 -33.33 29.37
CA SER A 757 -40.61 -32.43 28.22
C SER A 757 -39.35 -32.08 27.42
N THR A 758 -39.50 -32.02 26.09
CA THR A 758 -38.64 -31.27 25.15
C THR A 758 -39.47 -30.83 23.92
N PRO A 759 -39.34 -29.60 23.41
CA PRO A 759 -39.88 -29.20 22.11
C PRO A 759 -39.22 -29.99 20.97
N SER A 760 -39.91 -30.18 19.84
CA SER A 760 -39.38 -30.94 18.69
C SER A 760 -38.37 -30.17 17.83
N GLY A 761 -38.25 -28.84 18.01
CA GLY A 761 -37.28 -28.00 17.29
C GLY A 761 -37.60 -26.51 17.34
N GLY A 762 -36.73 -25.70 16.74
CA GLY A 762 -36.91 -24.25 16.60
C GLY A 762 -35.79 -23.56 15.80
N ASP A 763 -36.05 -22.29 15.47
CA ASP A 763 -35.26 -21.49 14.54
C ASP A 763 -34.51 -20.37 15.27
N VAL A 764 -33.25 -20.12 14.89
CA VAL A 764 -32.41 -19.08 15.51
C VAL A 764 -31.60 -18.32 14.45
N ILE A 765 -31.36 -17.04 14.68
CA ILE A 765 -30.50 -16.23 13.81
C ILE A 765 -29.05 -16.33 14.30
N VAL A 766 -28.10 -16.44 13.36
CA VAL A 766 -26.66 -16.45 13.65
C VAL A 766 -26.26 -15.29 14.59
N GLY A 767 -25.40 -15.55 15.56
CA GLY A 767 -24.96 -14.59 16.58
C GLY A 767 -25.91 -14.42 17.78
N GLN A 768 -27.15 -14.91 17.73
CA GLN A 768 -28.06 -14.89 18.87
C GLN A 768 -27.73 -16.00 19.89
N THR A 769 -28.38 -15.95 21.05
CA THR A 769 -28.29 -16.98 22.09
C THR A 769 -29.60 -17.73 22.19
N ILE A 770 -29.57 -19.06 22.23
CA ILE A 770 -30.75 -19.92 22.40
C ILE A 770 -30.60 -20.79 23.65
N VAL A 771 -31.72 -21.10 24.31
CA VAL A 771 -31.80 -22.06 25.40
C VAL A 771 -32.74 -23.19 25.00
N ILE A 772 -32.22 -24.42 24.99
CA ILE A 772 -32.97 -25.64 24.64
C ILE A 772 -33.32 -26.36 25.95
N PRO A 773 -34.61 -26.49 26.30
CA PRO A 773 -35.00 -27.07 27.59
C PRO A 773 -34.92 -28.60 27.59
N CYS A 774 -34.58 -29.19 28.75
CA CYS A 774 -34.67 -30.63 28.96
C CYS A 774 -34.97 -31.01 30.42
N ASP A 775 -35.99 -31.87 30.60
CA ASP A 775 -36.48 -32.28 31.91
C ASP A 775 -36.86 -33.77 31.96
N ALA A 776 -36.52 -34.45 33.07
CA ALA A 776 -36.72 -35.89 33.28
C ALA A 776 -36.87 -36.25 34.77
N ARG A 777 -37.50 -37.39 35.06
CA ARG A 777 -37.77 -37.89 36.43
C ARG A 777 -37.38 -39.36 36.59
N SER A 778 -36.68 -39.65 37.70
CA SER A 778 -36.30 -40.99 38.15
C SER A 778 -37.24 -41.44 39.28
N ILE A 779 -37.83 -42.63 39.14
CA ILE A 779 -38.80 -43.19 40.10
C ILE A 779 -38.09 -43.71 41.36
N ASN A 780 -36.83 -44.15 41.24
CA ASN A 780 -36.07 -44.80 42.31
C ASN A 780 -35.19 -43.84 43.13
N GLN A 781 -35.43 -42.52 43.07
CA GLN A 781 -34.60 -41.49 43.74
C GLN A 781 -33.10 -41.56 43.38
N MET A 782 -32.77 -42.14 42.22
CA MET A 782 -31.40 -42.20 41.73
C MET A 782 -30.99 -40.85 41.15
N ASP A 783 -29.73 -40.47 41.37
CA ASP A 783 -29.17 -39.24 40.83
C ASP A 783 -29.30 -39.23 39.30
N LEU A 784 -30.03 -38.24 38.81
CA LEU A 784 -30.21 -37.97 37.38
C LEU A 784 -29.08 -37.07 36.90
N THR A 785 -28.37 -37.52 35.89
CA THR A 785 -27.39 -36.72 35.16
C THR A 785 -27.93 -36.39 33.78
N PHE A 786 -27.71 -35.15 33.35
CA PHE A 786 -28.11 -34.69 32.02
C PHE A 786 -26.88 -34.37 31.20
N TYR A 787 -26.87 -34.83 29.95
CA TYR A 787 -25.90 -34.40 28.96
C TYR A 787 -26.56 -34.35 27.59
N TRP A 788 -25.91 -33.67 26.65
CA TRP A 788 -26.44 -33.46 25.31
C TRP A 788 -25.58 -34.18 24.28
N ARG A 789 -26.22 -34.62 23.20
CA ARG A 789 -25.55 -35.07 21.97
C ARG A 789 -25.89 -34.13 20.83
N PHE A 790 -24.94 -33.80 19.97
CA PHE A 790 -25.16 -33.08 18.72
C PHE A 790 -24.90 -34.02 17.55
N ASN A 791 -25.90 -34.22 16.68
CA ASN A 791 -25.82 -35.14 15.55
C ASN A 791 -25.33 -36.57 15.92
N ASN A 792 -25.73 -37.06 17.10
CA ASN A 792 -25.36 -38.35 17.72
C ASN A 792 -23.99 -38.43 18.41
N GLU A 793 -23.20 -37.36 18.42
CA GLU A 793 -21.94 -37.31 19.18
C GLU A 793 -22.13 -36.55 20.50
N ILE A 794 -21.40 -36.90 21.55
CA ILE A 794 -21.50 -36.21 22.85
C ILE A 794 -21.06 -34.76 22.67
N LEU A 795 -21.91 -33.83 23.08
CA LEU A 795 -21.64 -32.40 23.00
C LEU A 795 -20.71 -31.98 24.15
N THR A 796 -19.49 -31.59 23.83
CA THR A 796 -18.55 -31.03 24.80
C THR A 796 -18.98 -29.61 25.20
N ILE A 797 -19.12 -29.37 26.50
CA ILE A 797 -19.58 -28.09 27.06
C ILE A 797 -18.36 -27.17 27.23
N ASP A 798 -18.31 -26.09 26.47
CA ASP A 798 -17.36 -25.00 26.64
C ASP A 798 -18.06 -23.84 27.35
N ASN A 799 -17.68 -23.57 28.60
CA ASN A 799 -18.27 -22.51 29.43
C ASN A 799 -18.26 -21.10 28.77
N LYS A 800 -17.52 -20.89 27.68
CA LYS A 800 -17.56 -19.66 26.88
C LYS A 800 -18.73 -19.57 25.89
N HIS A 801 -19.05 -20.67 25.19
CA HIS A 801 -20.03 -20.67 24.07
C HIS A 801 -21.22 -21.61 24.26
N ILE A 802 -21.05 -22.75 24.93
CA ILE A 802 -22.12 -23.72 25.20
C ILE A 802 -22.14 -23.97 26.71
N GLN A 803 -23.21 -23.57 27.38
CA GLN A 803 -23.32 -23.53 28.83
C GLN A 803 -24.44 -24.46 29.30
N GLN A 804 -24.16 -25.20 30.39
CA GLN A 804 -25.15 -26.00 31.12
C GLN A 804 -24.95 -25.71 32.62
N ASN A 805 -25.52 -24.61 33.11
CA ASN A 805 -25.37 -24.16 34.49
C ASN A 805 -26.62 -23.39 34.97
N ASN A 806 -27.78 -24.05 34.92
CA ASN A 806 -28.97 -23.56 35.60
C ASN A 806 -29.26 -24.48 36.82
N PRO A 807 -29.01 -24.03 38.06
CA PRO A 807 -29.23 -24.85 39.26
C PRO A 807 -30.70 -25.24 39.46
N ASP A 808 -31.65 -24.48 38.91
CA ASP A 808 -33.08 -24.80 38.97
C ASP A 808 -33.53 -25.76 37.85
N ARG A 809 -32.75 -25.88 36.76
CA ARG A 809 -33.02 -26.75 35.59
C ARG A 809 -31.72 -27.30 35.00
N PRO A 810 -31.14 -28.35 35.60
CA PRO A 810 -29.81 -28.84 35.23
C PRO A 810 -29.72 -29.46 33.82
N GLY A 811 -30.87 -29.76 33.18
CA GLY A 811 -30.92 -30.31 31.82
C GLY A 811 -30.91 -29.28 30.69
N ASP A 812 -31.14 -27.99 30.96
CA ASP A 812 -31.26 -26.97 29.91
C ASP A 812 -29.90 -26.63 29.27
N LEU A 813 -29.84 -26.60 27.94
CA LEU A 813 -28.65 -26.27 27.16
C LEU A 813 -28.71 -24.84 26.62
N ARG A 814 -27.73 -24.00 26.95
CA ARG A 814 -27.63 -22.64 26.44
C ARG A 814 -26.48 -22.52 25.42
N ILE A 815 -26.78 -22.09 24.20
CA ILE A 815 -25.80 -21.83 23.14
C ILE A 815 -25.71 -20.33 22.91
N VAL A 816 -24.54 -19.75 23.15
CA VAL A 816 -24.25 -18.31 23.07
C VAL A 816 -23.54 -18.00 21.75
N GLN A 817 -23.98 -16.96 21.04
CA GLN A 817 -23.46 -16.57 19.72
C GLN A 817 -23.49 -17.71 18.68
N VAL A 818 -24.68 -18.27 18.47
CA VAL A 818 -24.94 -19.40 17.58
C VAL A 818 -24.31 -19.19 16.20
N GLN A 819 -23.58 -20.18 15.69
CA GLN A 819 -22.98 -20.22 14.37
C GLN A 819 -23.74 -21.16 13.44
N PHE A 820 -23.56 -21.06 12.12
CA PHE A 820 -24.19 -21.97 11.16
C PHE A 820 -23.79 -23.44 11.38
N SER A 821 -22.58 -23.69 11.86
CA SER A 821 -22.10 -25.03 12.24
C SER A 821 -22.85 -25.63 13.44
N ASN A 822 -23.59 -24.83 14.20
CA ASN A 822 -24.45 -25.31 15.28
C ASN A 822 -25.81 -25.81 14.76
N ALA A 823 -26.15 -25.66 13.48
CA ALA A 823 -27.37 -26.24 12.94
C ALA A 823 -27.32 -27.77 12.97
N GLY A 824 -28.37 -28.41 13.49
CA GLY A 824 -28.39 -29.86 13.61
C GLY A 824 -29.32 -30.37 14.70
N ARG A 825 -29.23 -31.67 14.97
CA ARG A 825 -30.08 -32.36 15.93
C ARG A 825 -29.41 -32.44 17.29
N TYR A 826 -29.94 -31.71 18.26
CA TYR A 826 -29.54 -31.77 19.66
C TYR A 826 -30.39 -32.79 20.39
N THR A 827 -29.78 -33.82 20.97
CA THR A 827 -30.47 -34.87 21.71
C THR A 827 -30.13 -34.72 23.18
N CYS A 828 -31.12 -34.39 24.01
CA CYS A 828 -30.95 -34.45 25.45
C CYS A 828 -30.97 -35.90 25.91
N VAL A 829 -30.06 -36.21 26.82
CA VAL A 829 -29.95 -37.52 27.44
C VAL A 829 -30.06 -37.35 28.95
N ALA A 830 -31.11 -37.95 29.53
CA ALA A 830 -31.26 -38.11 30.96
C ALA A 830 -30.81 -39.52 31.34
N GLN A 831 -29.76 -39.59 32.15
CA GLN A 831 -29.10 -40.84 32.52
C GLN A 831 -29.16 -41.01 34.04
N THR A 832 -29.38 -42.24 34.47
CA THR A 832 -29.09 -42.66 35.85
C THR A 832 -27.95 -43.69 35.82
N THR A 833 -27.56 -44.19 36.99
CA THR A 833 -26.57 -45.28 37.08
C THR A 833 -27.02 -46.60 36.45
N ILE A 834 -28.29 -46.73 36.02
CA ILE A 834 -28.86 -48.01 35.55
C ILE A 834 -29.59 -47.94 34.20
N ASP A 835 -30.01 -46.76 33.75
CA ASP A 835 -30.73 -46.61 32.47
C ASP A 835 -30.61 -45.20 31.86
N GLU A 836 -30.92 -45.11 30.57
CA GLU A 836 -30.84 -43.89 29.76
C GLU A 836 -32.17 -43.64 29.04
N LYS A 837 -32.67 -42.39 29.08
CA LYS A 837 -33.77 -41.92 28.24
C LYS A 837 -33.36 -40.67 27.47
N THR A 838 -33.87 -40.54 26.26
CA THR A 838 -33.48 -39.47 25.35
C THR A 838 -34.69 -38.74 24.77
N SER A 839 -34.46 -37.50 24.37
CA SER A 839 -35.38 -36.75 23.51
C SER A 839 -34.61 -35.77 22.64
N PHE A 840 -35.16 -35.37 21.49
CA PHE A 840 -34.43 -34.59 20.48
C PHE A 840 -35.08 -33.24 20.16
N TYR A 841 -34.24 -32.28 19.79
CA TYR A 841 -34.55 -30.92 19.35
C TYR A 841 -33.81 -30.62 18.05
N GLN A 842 -34.52 -30.26 16.99
CA GLN A 842 -33.92 -29.83 15.73
C GLN A 842 -33.66 -28.32 15.73
N LEU A 843 -32.39 -27.90 15.63
CA LEU A 843 -31.99 -26.50 15.54
C LEU A 843 -31.74 -26.10 14.07
N ASN A 844 -32.50 -25.13 13.57
CA ASN A 844 -32.24 -24.50 12.27
C ASN A 844 -31.61 -23.11 12.50
N VAL A 845 -30.54 -22.79 11.78
CA VAL A 845 -29.82 -21.52 11.90
C VAL A 845 -29.99 -20.70 10.62
N PHE A 846 -30.45 -19.46 10.76
CA PHE A 846 -30.68 -18.52 9.67
C PHE A 846 -29.69 -17.35 9.71
N GLY A 847 -29.37 -16.77 8.55
CA GLY A 847 -28.53 -15.57 8.51
C GLY A 847 -28.25 -15.06 7.08
N PRO A 848 -27.32 -14.11 6.93
CA PRO A 848 -26.93 -13.58 5.62
C PRO A 848 -26.39 -14.68 4.69
N PRO A 849 -26.50 -14.54 3.36
CA PRO A 849 -26.03 -15.56 2.41
C PRO A 849 -24.53 -15.85 2.52
N GLY A 850 -24.11 -17.07 2.16
CA GLY A 850 -22.70 -17.46 2.12
C GLY A 850 -21.93 -16.90 0.91
N PRO A 851 -20.59 -17.04 0.90
CA PRO A 851 -19.74 -16.50 -0.14
C PRO A 851 -20.03 -17.13 -1.51
N ILE A 852 -19.96 -16.28 -2.54
CA ILE A 852 -20.14 -16.67 -3.94
C ILE A 852 -18.79 -17.15 -4.51
N ALA A 853 -18.81 -18.24 -5.27
CA ALA A 853 -17.61 -18.82 -5.87
C ALA A 853 -17.62 -18.76 -7.40
N GLY A 854 -16.42 -18.79 -7.99
CA GLY A 854 -16.24 -18.96 -9.42
C GLY A 854 -16.63 -17.75 -10.27
N VAL A 855 -16.48 -16.52 -9.75
CA VAL A 855 -16.74 -15.31 -10.52
C VAL A 855 -15.78 -15.22 -11.71
N ARG A 856 -16.34 -15.24 -12.93
CA ARG A 856 -15.61 -15.13 -14.18
C ARG A 856 -16.25 -14.08 -15.07
N CYS A 857 -15.43 -13.32 -15.79
CA CYS A 857 -15.90 -12.52 -16.91
C CYS A 857 -15.58 -13.22 -18.24
N THR A 858 -16.54 -13.16 -19.14
CA THR A 858 -16.54 -13.78 -20.47
C THR A 858 -17.15 -12.80 -21.48
N ASP A 859 -16.92 -13.04 -22.77
CA ASP A 859 -17.47 -12.23 -23.87
C ASP A 859 -17.27 -10.70 -23.73
N PRO A 860 -16.04 -10.21 -23.54
CA PRO A 860 -15.81 -8.77 -23.43
C PRO A 860 -16.20 -8.07 -24.74
N GLY A 861 -17.19 -7.19 -24.67
CA GLY A 861 -17.55 -6.22 -25.70
C GLY A 861 -16.78 -4.91 -25.53
N GLN A 862 -17.17 -3.86 -26.26
CA GLN A 862 -16.53 -2.54 -26.14
C GLN A 862 -16.86 -1.86 -24.81
N ARG A 863 -18.11 -1.99 -24.32
CA ARG A 863 -18.59 -1.36 -23.08
C ARG A 863 -19.39 -2.32 -22.19
N GLN A 864 -19.15 -3.61 -22.37
CA GLN A 864 -19.88 -4.64 -21.66
C GLN A 864 -19.02 -5.88 -21.42
N VAL A 865 -19.34 -6.63 -20.39
CA VAL A 865 -18.81 -7.97 -20.14
C VAL A 865 -19.92 -8.86 -19.62
N THR A 866 -19.83 -10.17 -19.88
CA THR A 866 -20.74 -11.15 -19.29
C THR A 866 -20.08 -11.78 -18.07
N LEU A 867 -20.64 -11.55 -16.89
CA LEU A 867 -20.21 -12.14 -15.64
C LEU A 867 -20.95 -13.47 -15.41
N SER A 868 -20.23 -14.48 -14.93
CA SER A 868 -20.79 -15.75 -14.51
C SER A 868 -20.27 -16.16 -13.13
N TRP A 869 -21.14 -16.74 -12.30
CA TRP A 869 -20.79 -17.23 -10.96
C TRP A 869 -21.74 -18.32 -10.47
N VAL A 870 -21.29 -19.10 -9.48
CA VAL A 870 -22.11 -20.13 -8.84
C VAL A 870 -22.78 -19.55 -7.59
N VAL A 871 -24.07 -19.84 -7.42
CA VAL A 871 -24.85 -19.37 -6.28
C VAL A 871 -24.31 -19.94 -4.97
N GLY A 872 -24.06 -19.06 -3.98
CA GLY A 872 -23.68 -19.45 -2.62
C GLY A 872 -24.85 -20.02 -1.80
N THR A 873 -24.59 -20.38 -0.54
CA THR A 873 -25.64 -20.85 0.38
C THR A 873 -26.61 -19.73 0.73
N ASP A 874 -27.90 -20.04 0.82
CA ASP A 874 -28.95 -19.07 1.17
C ASP A 874 -29.16 -18.94 2.69
N HIS A 875 -28.52 -19.84 3.47
CA HIS A 875 -28.64 -19.94 4.93
C HIS A 875 -30.09 -19.85 5.41
N GLY A 876 -30.99 -20.55 4.71
CA GLY A 876 -32.39 -20.70 5.08
C GLY A 876 -33.31 -19.55 4.66
N ALA A 877 -32.81 -18.47 4.06
CA ALA A 877 -33.66 -17.40 3.51
C ALA A 877 -33.31 -17.07 2.05
N PRO A 878 -34.32 -16.93 1.17
CA PRO A 878 -34.09 -16.75 -0.25
C PRO A 878 -33.27 -15.49 -0.54
N ILE A 879 -32.31 -15.61 -1.47
CA ILE A 879 -31.52 -14.48 -1.96
C ILE A 879 -32.44 -13.52 -2.72
N LEU A 880 -32.44 -12.25 -2.31
CA LEU A 880 -33.27 -11.19 -2.90
C LEU A 880 -32.60 -10.54 -4.12
N TYR A 881 -31.29 -10.29 -4.03
CA TYR A 881 -30.50 -9.70 -5.12
C TYR A 881 -29.00 -9.95 -4.92
N TYR A 882 -28.24 -9.78 -6.00
CA TYR A 882 -26.78 -9.78 -6.03
C TYR A 882 -26.25 -8.37 -6.22
N THR A 883 -25.28 -7.98 -5.43
CA THR A 883 -24.54 -6.72 -5.60
C THR A 883 -23.25 -6.99 -6.36
N ILE A 884 -23.02 -6.25 -7.43
CA ILE A 884 -21.82 -6.37 -8.27
C ILE A 884 -20.95 -5.13 -8.11
N GLU A 885 -19.68 -5.35 -7.79
CA GLU A 885 -18.66 -4.30 -7.73
C GLU A 885 -17.52 -4.61 -8.70
N SER A 886 -16.92 -3.58 -9.30
CA SER A 886 -15.74 -3.72 -10.17
C SER A 886 -14.61 -2.80 -9.76
N LEU A 887 -13.37 -3.24 -9.97
CA LEU A 887 -12.17 -2.43 -9.85
C LEU A 887 -11.53 -2.29 -11.23
N SER A 888 -11.33 -1.06 -11.70
CA SER A 888 -10.63 -0.78 -12.96
C SER A 888 -9.18 -0.42 -12.72
N ASN A 889 -8.29 -0.71 -13.67
CA ASN A 889 -6.87 -0.27 -13.64
C ASN A 889 -6.66 1.25 -13.56
N HIS A 890 -7.67 2.08 -13.81
CA HIS A 890 -7.62 3.54 -13.69
C HIS A 890 -8.01 4.09 -12.30
N ARG A 891 -8.51 3.25 -11.38
CA ARG A 891 -9.06 3.69 -10.08
C ARG A 891 -8.56 2.85 -8.93
N SER A 892 -8.49 3.45 -7.74
CA SER A 892 -8.10 2.76 -6.49
C SER A 892 -9.29 2.28 -5.64
N SER A 893 -10.53 2.55 -6.08
CA SER A 893 -11.75 2.20 -5.35
C SER A 893 -12.69 1.34 -6.21
N TRP A 894 -13.45 0.48 -5.52
CA TRP A 894 -14.48 -0.35 -6.13
C TRP A 894 -15.67 0.49 -6.60
N ILE A 895 -16.12 0.25 -7.83
CA ILE A 895 -17.29 0.87 -8.45
C ILE A 895 -18.49 -0.05 -8.20
N PHE A 896 -19.55 0.48 -7.61
CA PHE A 896 -20.82 -0.21 -7.42
C PHE A 896 -21.67 -0.12 -8.69
N HIS A 897 -22.09 -1.27 -9.22
CA HIS A 897 -22.88 -1.36 -10.45
C HIS A 897 -24.38 -1.53 -10.23
N GLY A 898 -24.80 -1.78 -9.00
CA GLY A 898 -26.20 -1.97 -8.65
C GLY A 898 -26.50 -3.29 -7.95
N ASN A 899 -27.79 -3.44 -7.62
CA ASN A 899 -28.37 -4.63 -7.04
C ASN A 899 -29.24 -5.30 -8.10
N PHE A 900 -28.92 -6.56 -8.42
CA PHE A 900 -29.53 -7.32 -9.49
C PHE A 900 -30.36 -8.47 -8.90
N THR A 901 -31.68 -8.38 -9.05
CA THR A 901 -32.58 -9.49 -8.76
C THR A 901 -32.58 -10.45 -9.93
N ILE A 902 -31.96 -11.63 -9.74
CA ILE A 902 -31.79 -12.62 -10.81
C ILE A 902 -32.51 -13.91 -10.36
N PRO A 903 -33.43 -14.46 -11.18
CA PRO A 903 -34.09 -15.72 -10.86
C PRO A 903 -33.07 -16.87 -10.86
N LEU A 904 -33.19 -17.78 -9.89
CA LEU A 904 -32.28 -18.91 -9.71
C LEU A 904 -32.45 -19.92 -10.86
N PRO A 905 -31.42 -20.15 -11.69
CA PRO A 905 -31.48 -21.16 -12.75
C PRO A 905 -31.27 -22.57 -12.19
N ASP A 906 -31.81 -23.59 -12.87
CA ASP A 906 -31.77 -25.01 -12.44
C ASP A 906 -30.34 -25.52 -12.18
N ASN A 907 -29.35 -25.01 -12.92
CA ASN A 907 -27.95 -25.42 -12.80
C ASN A 907 -27.14 -24.62 -11.76
N ARG A 908 -27.77 -23.72 -11.00
CA ARG A 908 -27.14 -22.82 -10.01
C ARG A 908 -25.99 -21.94 -10.54
N LEU A 909 -25.82 -21.83 -11.87
CA LEU A 909 -24.86 -20.95 -12.51
C LEU A 909 -25.60 -19.70 -13.01
N ILE A 910 -25.32 -18.56 -12.40
CA ILE A 910 -25.89 -17.27 -12.83
C ILE A 910 -24.99 -16.64 -13.88
N THR A 911 -25.62 -16.01 -14.89
CA THR A 911 -24.95 -15.19 -15.89
C THR A 911 -25.67 -13.84 -16.02
N ILE A 912 -24.91 -12.75 -16.12
CA ILE A 912 -25.45 -11.42 -16.41
C ILE A 912 -24.49 -10.63 -17.30
N THR A 913 -25.03 -9.89 -18.25
CA THR A 913 -24.25 -8.94 -19.04
C THR A 913 -24.28 -7.58 -18.35
N LEU A 914 -23.12 -7.15 -17.87
CA LEU A 914 -22.92 -5.85 -17.28
C LEU A 914 -22.58 -4.84 -18.38
N LEU A 915 -23.26 -3.70 -18.38
CA LEU A 915 -23.16 -2.64 -19.41
C LEU A 915 -22.41 -1.41 -18.85
N ASP A 916 -22.25 -0.39 -19.70
CA ASP A 916 -21.68 0.93 -19.36
C ASP A 916 -20.25 0.90 -18.78
N LEU A 917 -19.46 -0.08 -19.18
CA LEU A 917 -18.03 -0.15 -18.86
C LEU A 917 -17.21 0.73 -19.82
N SER A 918 -16.04 1.20 -19.36
CA SER A 918 -15.08 1.89 -20.21
C SER A 918 -14.43 0.92 -21.19
N ALA A 919 -14.18 1.38 -22.42
CA ALA A 919 -13.55 0.60 -23.47
C ALA A 919 -12.02 0.52 -23.26
N PHE A 920 -11.41 -0.59 -23.65
CA PHE A 920 -9.98 -0.85 -23.46
C PHE A 920 -9.51 -0.68 -22.00
N THR A 921 -10.36 -1.06 -21.05
CA THR A 921 -10.11 -0.94 -19.61
C THR A 921 -10.07 -2.32 -18.99
N ASP A 922 -9.08 -2.54 -18.11
CA ASP A 922 -8.94 -3.78 -17.36
C ASP A 922 -9.81 -3.71 -16.10
N TYR A 923 -10.75 -4.66 -15.99
CA TYR A 923 -11.66 -4.77 -14.88
C TYR A 923 -11.50 -6.11 -14.14
N SER A 924 -11.49 -6.03 -12.81
CA SER A 924 -11.72 -7.16 -11.91
C SER A 924 -13.05 -6.99 -11.18
N PHE A 925 -13.75 -8.09 -10.89
CA PHE A 925 -15.10 -8.05 -10.31
C PHE A 925 -15.17 -8.83 -9.00
N ARG A 926 -16.06 -8.40 -8.11
CA ARG A 926 -16.49 -9.19 -6.96
C ARG A 926 -17.99 -9.05 -6.74
N ILE A 927 -18.62 -10.10 -6.23
CA ILE A 927 -20.07 -10.21 -6.12
C ILE A 927 -20.43 -10.71 -4.71
N PHE A 928 -21.52 -10.21 -4.15
CA PHE A 928 -22.11 -10.73 -2.92
C PHE A 928 -23.63 -10.75 -3.00
N ALA A 929 -24.26 -11.68 -2.28
CA ALA A 929 -25.71 -11.84 -2.25
C ALA A 929 -26.31 -11.18 -1.02
N THR A 930 -27.56 -10.73 -1.11
CA THR A 930 -28.31 -10.16 0.04
C THR A 930 -29.64 -10.88 0.20
N ASN A 931 -29.99 -11.26 1.43
CA ASN A 931 -31.32 -11.76 1.81
C ASN A 931 -31.93 -10.85 2.91
N ILE A 932 -33.05 -11.27 3.50
CA ILE A 932 -33.75 -10.51 4.56
C ILE A 932 -32.92 -10.29 5.83
N TYR A 933 -31.86 -11.10 6.06
CA TYR A 933 -30.99 -11.01 7.23
C TYR A 933 -29.75 -10.14 6.99
N GLY A 934 -29.48 -9.73 5.74
CA GLY A 934 -28.40 -8.84 5.38
C GLY A 934 -27.57 -9.31 4.18
N SER A 935 -26.49 -8.57 3.93
CA SER A 935 -25.53 -8.87 2.86
C SER A 935 -24.50 -9.91 3.30
N GLY A 936 -24.28 -10.90 2.46
CA GLY A 936 -23.26 -11.93 2.63
C GLY A 936 -21.85 -11.43 2.35
N GLU A 937 -20.88 -12.33 2.49
CA GLU A 937 -19.48 -12.05 2.22
C GLU A 937 -19.21 -11.78 0.73
N LYS A 938 -18.22 -10.92 0.49
CA LYS A 938 -17.75 -10.58 -0.86
C LYS A 938 -16.99 -11.77 -1.44
N SER A 939 -17.27 -12.11 -2.70
CA SER A 939 -16.53 -13.16 -3.41
C SER A 939 -15.03 -12.81 -3.50
N GLU A 940 -14.24 -13.85 -3.74
CA GLU A 940 -12.89 -13.68 -4.28
C GLU A 940 -12.94 -12.80 -5.55
N VAL A 941 -11.86 -12.04 -5.75
CA VAL A 941 -11.74 -11.14 -6.90
C VAL A 941 -11.56 -11.97 -8.17
N SER A 942 -12.35 -11.67 -9.20
CA SER A 942 -12.24 -12.35 -10.49
C SER A 942 -10.87 -12.11 -11.12
N PRO A 943 -10.39 -13.04 -11.97
CA PRO A 943 -9.32 -12.72 -12.91
C PRO A 943 -9.67 -11.45 -13.71
N PRO A 944 -8.68 -10.59 -13.99
CA PRO A 944 -8.88 -9.38 -14.78
C PRO A 944 -9.33 -9.70 -16.20
N CYS A 945 -10.21 -8.88 -16.76
CA CYS A 945 -10.57 -8.91 -18.18
C CYS A 945 -10.63 -7.50 -18.78
N ILE A 946 -10.19 -7.43 -20.03
CA ILE A 946 -10.04 -6.18 -20.76
C ILE A 946 -11.20 -6.04 -21.74
N THR A 947 -11.95 -4.95 -21.65
CA THR A 947 -12.98 -4.58 -22.64
C THR A 947 -12.33 -4.28 -23.99
N ARG A 948 -13.07 -4.49 -25.10
CA ARG A 948 -12.53 -4.22 -26.44
C ARG A 948 -12.27 -2.73 -26.65
N ALA A 949 -11.30 -2.41 -27.50
CA ALA A 949 -11.02 -1.03 -27.88
C ALA A 949 -12.14 -0.42 -28.74
N ASP A 950 -12.28 0.89 -28.62
CA ASP A 950 -13.21 1.76 -29.33
C ASP A 950 -12.53 3.11 -29.62
N ILE A 951 -13.14 3.98 -30.43
CA ILE A 951 -12.62 5.33 -30.68
C ILE A 951 -12.74 6.22 -29.41
N PRO A 952 -11.92 7.27 -29.25
CA PRO A 952 -11.96 8.13 -28.06
C PRO A 952 -13.34 8.74 -27.82
N GLY A 953 -13.80 8.72 -26.57
CA GLY A 953 -15.21 9.00 -26.24
C GLY A 953 -15.57 10.48 -26.15
N LEU A 954 -14.58 11.36 -25.95
CA LEU A 954 -14.78 12.79 -25.76
C LEU A 954 -13.72 13.60 -26.51
N ALA A 955 -14.09 14.83 -26.86
CA ALA A 955 -13.15 15.82 -27.35
C ALA A 955 -12.36 16.42 -26.16
N PRO A 956 -11.08 16.79 -26.34
CA PRO A 956 -10.31 17.48 -25.30
C PRO A 956 -10.99 18.78 -24.85
N ALA A 957 -11.04 19.01 -23.54
CA ALA A 957 -11.62 20.20 -22.93
C ALA A 957 -10.60 21.35 -22.85
N GLY A 958 -11.02 22.52 -22.34
CA GLY A 958 -10.11 23.64 -22.08
C GLY A 958 -9.43 24.24 -23.32
N LEU A 959 -9.96 23.99 -24.53
CA LEU A 959 -9.36 24.48 -25.76
C LEU A 959 -9.33 26.01 -25.77
N GLY A 960 -8.12 26.56 -25.84
CA GLY A 960 -7.88 27.99 -25.86
C GLY A 960 -6.48 28.31 -26.36
N GLY A 961 -6.03 29.53 -26.07
CA GLY A 961 -4.70 29.99 -26.46
C GLY A 961 -4.67 31.43 -26.89
N GLY A 962 -3.55 31.80 -27.50
CA GLY A 962 -3.22 33.18 -27.87
C GLY A 962 -2.10 33.77 -27.02
N GLY A 963 -1.46 34.80 -27.56
CA GLY A 963 -0.22 35.35 -27.00
C GLY A 963 1.00 34.43 -27.19
N GLY A 964 2.17 34.91 -26.77
CA GLY A 964 3.46 34.25 -26.97
C GLY A 964 4.51 35.17 -27.59
N LYS A 965 5.58 34.58 -28.13
CA LYS A 965 6.58 35.32 -28.90
C LYS A 965 5.96 35.77 -30.23
N VAL A 966 6.32 36.97 -30.69
CA VAL A 966 5.95 37.44 -32.03
C VAL A 966 6.35 36.39 -33.07
N GLY A 967 5.40 35.97 -33.89
CA GLY A 967 5.57 34.90 -34.87
C GLY A 967 5.07 33.52 -34.42
N ASP A 968 4.63 33.36 -33.17
CA ASP A 968 4.10 32.10 -32.66
C ASP A 968 2.60 32.21 -32.32
N LEU A 969 1.87 31.11 -32.54
CA LEU A 969 0.50 30.91 -32.07
C LEU A 969 0.47 29.72 -31.11
N ARG A 970 0.29 29.99 -29.82
CA ARG A 970 0.19 28.96 -28.78
C ARG A 970 -1.25 28.51 -28.58
N ILE A 971 -1.48 27.21 -28.66
CA ILE A 971 -2.76 26.52 -28.44
C ILE A 971 -2.61 25.66 -27.19
N VAL A 972 -3.63 25.67 -26.34
CA VAL A 972 -3.69 24.92 -25.07
C VAL A 972 -5.01 24.18 -24.95
N TRP A 973 -4.99 23.02 -24.31
CA TRP A 973 -6.16 22.19 -24.02
C TRP A 973 -5.89 21.32 -22.80
N ASP A 974 -6.93 20.77 -22.18
CA ASP A 974 -6.82 19.82 -21.09
C ASP A 974 -6.62 18.40 -21.65
N PRO A 975 -5.59 17.66 -21.23
CA PRO A 975 -5.39 16.27 -21.65
C PRO A 975 -6.62 15.40 -21.35
N LEU A 976 -6.99 14.55 -22.29
CA LEU A 976 -8.12 13.65 -22.16
C LEU A 976 -7.86 12.64 -21.01
N PRO A 977 -8.77 12.49 -20.03
CA PRO A 977 -8.60 11.50 -18.96
C PRO A 977 -8.53 10.07 -19.50
N MET A 978 -7.75 9.20 -18.84
CA MET A 978 -7.50 7.81 -19.30
C MET A 978 -8.79 7.01 -19.55
N ASP A 979 -9.82 7.22 -18.72
CA ASP A 979 -11.14 6.58 -18.85
C ASP A 979 -11.83 6.80 -20.22
N PHE A 980 -11.39 7.81 -20.99
CA PHE A 980 -11.98 8.17 -22.30
C PHE A 980 -11.04 7.91 -23.48
N TRP A 981 -9.86 7.33 -23.25
CA TRP A 981 -8.92 6.99 -24.31
C TRP A 981 -9.47 5.90 -25.23
N ASN A 982 -10.22 4.97 -24.64
CA ASN A 982 -10.93 3.86 -25.28
C ASN A 982 -10.07 2.92 -26.13
N GLY A 983 -8.74 3.13 -26.20
CA GLY A 983 -7.85 2.35 -27.05
C GLY A 983 -6.39 2.80 -26.92
N PRO A 984 -5.45 2.01 -27.48
CA PRO A 984 -4.03 2.30 -27.39
C PRO A 984 -3.62 3.45 -28.33
N ASN A 985 -2.44 4.03 -28.06
CA ASN A 985 -1.79 5.07 -28.89
C ASN A 985 -2.63 6.34 -29.08
N LEU A 986 -3.16 6.91 -27.99
CA LEU A 986 -3.86 8.19 -28.05
C LEU A 986 -2.92 9.32 -28.47
N THR A 987 -3.36 10.13 -29.43
CA THR A 987 -2.72 11.33 -29.97
C THR A 987 -3.76 12.44 -30.12
N TYR A 988 -3.36 13.70 -30.26
CA TYR A 988 -4.28 14.80 -30.54
C TYR A 988 -4.11 15.33 -31.96
N ARG A 989 -5.22 15.61 -32.64
CA ARG A 989 -5.24 16.24 -33.95
C ARG A 989 -5.83 17.65 -33.83
N ILE A 990 -5.03 18.65 -34.22
CA ILE A 990 -5.36 20.07 -34.08
C ILE A 990 -5.62 20.64 -35.46
N TYR A 991 -6.75 21.31 -35.60
CA TYR A 991 -7.21 21.95 -36.82
C TYR A 991 -7.16 23.46 -36.67
N ILE A 992 -6.43 24.14 -37.54
CA ILE A 992 -6.21 25.59 -37.47
C ILE A 992 -6.61 26.22 -38.79
N ARG A 993 -7.41 27.29 -38.73
CA ARG A 993 -7.83 28.05 -39.89
C ARG A 993 -7.69 29.54 -39.61
N LYS A 994 -6.93 30.24 -40.46
CA LYS A 994 -6.81 31.70 -40.42
C LYS A 994 -8.12 32.35 -40.84
N GLU A 995 -8.58 33.38 -40.12
CA GLU A 995 -9.82 34.06 -40.46
C GLU A 995 -9.71 34.77 -41.82
N GLY A 996 -10.71 34.60 -42.69
CA GLY A 996 -10.68 35.06 -44.09
C GLY A 996 -10.12 34.04 -45.10
N GLU A 997 -9.52 32.94 -44.64
CA GLU A 997 -9.08 31.84 -45.50
C GLU A 997 -9.99 30.60 -45.36
N ASN A 998 -10.20 29.91 -46.48
CA ASN A 998 -10.95 28.64 -46.50
C ASN A 998 -10.05 27.42 -46.18
N ARG A 999 -8.73 27.56 -46.32
CA ARG A 999 -7.78 26.46 -46.15
C ARG A 999 -7.51 26.19 -44.66
N GLN A 1000 -7.77 24.97 -44.22
CA GLN A 1000 -7.47 24.50 -42.86
C GLN A 1000 -6.14 23.73 -42.84
N GLN A 1001 -5.30 24.01 -41.84
CA GLN A 1001 -4.08 23.26 -41.54
C GLN A 1001 -4.35 22.26 -40.42
N THR A 1002 -3.69 21.10 -40.47
CA THR A 1002 -3.88 20.02 -39.49
C THR A 1002 -2.52 19.60 -38.93
N PHE A 1003 -2.45 19.48 -37.60
CA PHE A 1003 -1.24 19.08 -36.88
C PHE A 1003 -1.56 17.89 -35.97
N THR A 1004 -0.58 17.03 -35.71
CA THR A 1004 -0.73 15.87 -34.82
C THR A 1004 0.26 15.95 -33.67
N VAL A 1005 -0.20 15.68 -32.46
CA VAL A 1005 0.58 15.68 -31.22
C VAL A 1005 0.60 14.26 -30.68
N ASN A 1006 1.77 13.62 -30.72
CA ASN A 1006 1.94 12.19 -30.42
C ASN A 1006 2.07 11.87 -28.91
N ASP A 1007 2.02 12.89 -28.05
CA ASP A 1007 2.11 12.76 -26.60
C ASP A 1007 0.70 12.98 -26.00
N PRO A 1008 0.07 11.94 -25.43
CA PRO A 1008 -1.30 12.03 -24.90
C PRO A 1008 -1.42 12.88 -23.62
N LEU A 1009 -0.32 13.16 -22.93
CA LEU A 1009 -0.30 14.01 -21.74
C LEU A 1009 0.03 15.47 -22.08
N ARG A 1010 0.40 15.76 -23.33
CA ARG A 1010 0.69 17.12 -23.78
C ARG A 1010 -0.57 17.96 -23.76
N ASN A 1011 -0.45 19.17 -23.20
CA ASN A 1011 -1.55 20.13 -23.04
C ASN A 1011 -1.36 21.42 -23.85
N PHE A 1012 -0.34 21.49 -24.71
CA PHE A 1012 -0.09 22.65 -25.58
C PHE A 1012 0.63 22.31 -26.89
N PHE A 1013 0.40 23.15 -27.90
CA PHE A 1013 1.08 23.12 -29.19
C PHE A 1013 1.41 24.55 -29.66
N ILE A 1014 2.53 24.73 -30.35
CA ILE A 1014 2.97 26.03 -30.86
C ILE A 1014 3.06 25.94 -32.37
N VAL A 1015 2.40 26.87 -33.06
CA VAL A 1015 2.48 27.02 -34.52
C VAL A 1015 3.33 28.24 -34.85
N HIS A 1016 4.38 28.03 -35.63
CA HIS A 1016 5.21 29.11 -36.16
C HIS A 1016 4.53 29.72 -37.40
N LEU A 1017 4.19 31.00 -37.32
CA LEU A 1017 3.54 31.79 -38.36
C LEU A 1017 4.58 32.40 -39.30
N SER A 1018 4.33 32.37 -40.61
CA SER A 1018 5.24 32.94 -41.63
C SER A 1018 5.19 34.47 -41.72
N ASP A 1019 4.12 35.08 -41.22
CA ASP A 1019 3.79 36.49 -41.48
C ASP A 1019 3.82 37.32 -40.17
N LYS A 1020 4.17 38.60 -40.28
CA LYS A 1020 4.12 39.62 -39.20
C LYS A 1020 2.68 40.02 -38.85
N LEU A 1021 1.82 39.04 -38.59
CA LEU A 1021 0.40 39.22 -38.27
C LEU A 1021 0.24 39.36 -36.76
N TYR A 1022 0.04 40.59 -36.30
CA TYR A 1022 -0.15 40.91 -34.89
C TYR A 1022 -1.64 40.94 -34.56
N TYR A 1023 -2.01 40.33 -33.42
CA TYR A 1023 -3.40 40.31 -32.93
C TYR A 1023 -4.44 39.76 -33.91
N PHE A 1024 -4.02 38.89 -34.84
CA PHE A 1024 -4.87 38.38 -35.92
C PHE A 1024 -5.62 37.12 -35.48
N PRO A 1025 -6.93 36.98 -35.77
CA PRO A 1025 -7.75 35.87 -35.31
C PRO A 1025 -7.59 34.57 -36.14
N TYR A 1026 -7.60 33.44 -35.43
CA TYR A 1026 -7.54 32.07 -35.94
C TYR A 1026 -8.62 31.21 -35.29
N SER A 1027 -9.32 30.42 -36.09
CA SER A 1027 -10.26 29.39 -35.64
C SER A 1027 -9.52 28.08 -35.40
N VAL A 1028 -9.65 27.53 -34.19
CA VAL A 1028 -9.01 26.28 -33.77
C VAL A 1028 -10.06 25.25 -33.34
N ARG A 1029 -9.83 23.99 -33.68
CA ARG A 1029 -10.57 22.81 -33.21
C ARG A 1029 -9.58 21.70 -32.86
N ILE A 1030 -9.95 20.79 -31.97
CA ILE A 1030 -9.11 19.67 -31.55
C ILE A 1030 -9.92 18.38 -31.44
N SER A 1031 -9.32 17.25 -31.73
CA SER A 1031 -9.86 15.90 -31.51
C SER A 1031 -8.79 14.99 -30.95
N ALA A 1032 -9.21 13.93 -30.27
CA ALA A 1032 -8.33 12.85 -29.83
C ALA A 1032 -8.42 11.68 -30.83
N VAL A 1033 -7.30 11.03 -31.12
CA VAL A 1033 -7.17 9.97 -32.12
C VAL A 1033 -6.38 8.82 -31.51
N ASN A 1034 -6.96 7.62 -31.48
CA ASN A 1034 -6.26 6.41 -31.03
C ASN A 1034 -6.05 5.46 -32.23
N ALA A 1035 -5.56 4.24 -31.97
CA ALA A 1035 -5.30 3.25 -33.02
C ALA A 1035 -6.55 2.82 -33.83
N LEU A 1036 -7.75 2.98 -33.27
CA LEU A 1036 -9.02 2.62 -33.92
C LEU A 1036 -9.54 3.75 -34.80
N GLY A 1037 -9.30 5.00 -34.44
CA GLY A 1037 -9.72 6.14 -35.23
C GLY A 1037 -9.81 7.45 -34.45
N GLU A 1038 -10.41 8.42 -35.10
CA GLU A 1038 -10.59 9.78 -34.59
C GLU A 1038 -11.92 9.90 -33.83
N GLY A 1039 -11.84 10.39 -32.59
CA GLY A 1039 -12.98 10.70 -31.75
C GLY A 1039 -13.67 12.02 -32.13
N PRO A 1040 -14.63 12.49 -31.33
CA PRO A 1040 -15.37 13.72 -31.64
C PRO A 1040 -14.45 14.94 -31.66
N ILE A 1041 -14.71 15.84 -32.61
CA ILE A 1041 -13.99 17.12 -32.76
C ILE A 1041 -14.65 18.17 -31.86
N SER A 1042 -13.83 18.96 -31.17
CA SER A 1042 -14.29 20.05 -30.29
C SER A 1042 -15.04 21.15 -31.05
N SER A 1043 -15.77 21.97 -30.30
CA SER A 1043 -16.30 23.24 -30.81
C SER A 1043 -15.17 24.17 -31.29
N ASN A 1044 -15.49 25.07 -32.22
CA ASN A 1044 -14.54 26.07 -32.70
C ASN A 1044 -14.25 27.12 -31.63
N VAL A 1045 -12.97 27.41 -31.42
CA VAL A 1045 -12.51 28.50 -30.54
C VAL A 1045 -11.70 29.49 -31.37
N THR A 1046 -11.99 30.78 -31.20
CA THR A 1046 -11.22 31.85 -31.87
C THR A 1046 -10.13 32.33 -30.93
N ILE A 1047 -8.86 32.15 -31.34
CA ILE A 1047 -7.68 32.66 -30.62
C ILE A 1047 -6.94 33.68 -31.50
N ARG A 1048 -6.13 34.55 -30.90
CA ARG A 1048 -5.38 35.60 -31.62
C ARG A 1048 -3.87 35.39 -31.55
N SER A 1049 -3.17 35.74 -32.63
CA SER A 1049 -1.69 35.78 -32.63
C SER A 1049 -1.15 36.83 -31.65
N ALA A 1050 0.14 36.73 -31.32
CA ALA A 1050 0.80 37.61 -30.35
C ALA A 1050 0.65 39.11 -30.68
N GLU A 1051 0.61 39.93 -29.63
CA GLU A 1051 0.65 41.40 -29.72
C GLU A 1051 2.09 41.91 -29.52
N ASP A 1052 2.34 43.16 -29.87
CA ASP A 1052 3.63 43.85 -29.74
C ASP A 1052 3.41 45.35 -29.43
N ARG A 1053 4.49 46.09 -29.20
CA ARG A 1053 4.46 47.55 -29.04
C ARG A 1053 4.05 48.23 -30.34
N PRO A 1054 3.26 49.31 -30.29
CA PRO A 1054 2.95 50.11 -31.47
C PRO A 1054 4.22 50.70 -32.09
N THR A 1055 4.23 50.87 -33.40
CA THR A 1055 5.45 51.26 -34.14
C THR A 1055 5.53 52.71 -34.54
N ARG A 1056 4.40 53.40 -34.62
CA ARG A 1056 4.32 54.76 -35.17
C ARG A 1056 4.29 55.79 -34.06
N GLN A 1057 5.06 56.88 -34.22
CA GLN A 1057 4.94 58.05 -33.36
C GLN A 1057 3.63 58.81 -33.60
N MET A 1058 3.21 59.59 -32.61
CA MET A 1058 1.98 60.40 -32.70
C MET A 1058 2.23 61.69 -33.50
N PHE A 1059 1.29 62.02 -34.39
CA PHE A 1059 1.33 63.23 -35.23
C PHE A 1059 0.32 64.29 -34.75
N ASN A 1060 0.52 65.53 -35.23
CA ASN A 1060 -0.30 66.70 -34.89
C ASN A 1060 -0.46 66.94 -33.39
N VAL A 1061 0.57 66.59 -32.61
CA VAL A 1061 0.61 66.92 -31.19
C VAL A 1061 0.71 68.43 -31.06
N LYS A 1062 -0.22 69.03 -30.31
CA LYS A 1062 -0.21 70.47 -30.01
C LYS A 1062 -0.52 70.64 -28.54
N CYS A 1063 0.08 71.65 -27.91
CA CYS A 1063 -0.29 72.05 -26.57
C CYS A 1063 -0.57 73.56 -26.51
N TYR A 1064 -1.58 73.93 -25.72
CA TYR A 1064 -1.97 75.32 -25.50
C TYR A 1064 -2.44 75.50 -24.06
N PRO A 1065 -2.23 76.69 -23.48
CA PRO A 1065 -2.58 76.96 -22.09
C PRO A 1065 -4.09 76.97 -21.96
N TYR A 1066 -4.58 76.25 -20.95
CA TYR A 1066 -6.01 76.23 -20.62
C TYR A 1066 -6.35 77.34 -19.63
N ASN A 1067 -5.50 77.51 -18.63
CA ASN A 1067 -5.50 78.62 -17.68
C ASN A 1067 -4.09 78.75 -17.08
N SER A 1068 -3.95 79.48 -15.98
CA SER A 1068 -2.68 79.63 -15.25
C SER A 1068 -2.09 78.35 -14.66
N THR A 1069 -2.87 77.28 -14.49
CA THR A 1069 -2.45 76.04 -13.82
C THR A 1069 -2.72 74.78 -14.63
N ALA A 1070 -3.06 74.93 -15.91
CA ALA A 1070 -3.42 73.81 -16.76
C ALA A 1070 -3.11 74.07 -18.23
N MET A 1071 -2.84 72.99 -18.97
CA MET A 1071 -2.61 73.00 -20.41
C MET A 1071 -3.46 71.94 -21.08
N THR A 1072 -4.01 72.26 -22.24
CA THR A 1072 -4.65 71.28 -23.12
C THR A 1072 -3.64 70.75 -24.11
N VAL A 1073 -3.63 69.42 -24.30
CA VAL A 1073 -2.81 68.71 -25.27
C VAL A 1073 -3.74 67.99 -26.23
N THR A 1074 -3.49 68.09 -27.53
CA THR A 1074 -4.28 67.43 -28.59
C THR A 1074 -3.39 66.64 -29.52
N TRP A 1075 -3.90 65.56 -30.12
CA TRP A 1075 -3.18 64.67 -31.04
C TRP A 1075 -4.15 63.96 -32.00
N ASP A 1076 -3.63 63.37 -33.09
CA ASP A 1076 -4.44 62.59 -34.04
C ASP A 1076 -4.92 61.26 -33.46
N MET A 1077 -6.16 60.87 -33.76
CA MET A 1077 -6.65 59.54 -33.39
C MET A 1077 -5.99 58.45 -34.24
N ILE A 1078 -5.81 57.27 -33.64
CA ILE A 1078 -5.37 56.07 -34.35
C ILE A 1078 -6.62 55.21 -34.66
N ASP A 1079 -6.73 54.72 -35.90
CA ASP A 1079 -7.75 53.71 -36.26
C ASP A 1079 -7.36 52.37 -35.63
N GLU A 1080 -8.23 51.83 -34.79
CA GLU A 1080 -8.02 50.56 -34.09
C GLU A 1080 -7.90 49.36 -35.03
N ARG A 1081 -8.33 49.50 -36.30
CA ARG A 1081 -8.21 48.46 -37.33
C ARG A 1081 -6.84 48.40 -37.98
N ASP A 1082 -6.00 49.41 -37.79
CA ASP A 1082 -4.64 49.44 -38.34
C ASP A 1082 -3.66 48.68 -37.44
N LEU A 1083 -3.75 47.35 -37.52
CA LEU A 1083 -2.95 46.42 -36.72
C LEU A 1083 -1.46 46.40 -37.13
N LEU A 1084 -1.08 47.00 -38.26
CA LEU A 1084 0.33 47.17 -38.62
C LEU A 1084 0.99 48.25 -37.76
N ILE A 1085 0.24 49.31 -37.43
CA ILE A 1085 0.69 50.40 -36.55
C ILE A 1085 0.56 50.02 -35.09
N LEU A 1086 -0.62 49.55 -34.67
CA LEU A 1086 -0.91 49.26 -33.25
C LEU A 1086 -0.27 47.97 -32.77
N ARG A 1087 -0.19 46.95 -33.64
CA ARG A 1087 0.30 45.61 -33.34
C ARG A 1087 -0.33 44.93 -32.12
N GLY A 1088 -1.52 45.35 -31.73
CA GLY A 1088 -2.17 44.88 -30.51
C GLY A 1088 -3.43 45.68 -30.23
N ARG A 1089 -4.00 45.46 -29.04
CA ARG A 1089 -5.19 46.19 -28.59
C ARG A 1089 -4.80 47.58 -28.07
N LEU A 1090 -5.42 48.64 -28.62
CA LEU A 1090 -5.28 50.00 -28.11
C LEU A 1090 -5.82 50.08 -26.67
N LEU A 1091 -4.97 50.48 -25.72
CA LEU A 1091 -5.38 50.71 -24.33
C LEU A 1091 -5.55 52.20 -24.01
N GLY A 1092 -4.74 53.06 -24.62
CA GLY A 1092 -4.83 54.51 -24.44
C GLY A 1092 -3.59 55.26 -24.89
N TYR A 1093 -3.43 56.47 -24.35
CA TYR A 1093 -2.33 57.38 -24.67
C TYR A 1093 -1.58 57.80 -23.43
N THR A 1094 -0.26 57.89 -23.55
CA THR A 1094 0.65 58.34 -22.50
C THR A 1094 1.10 59.75 -22.84
N VAL A 1095 0.86 60.72 -21.95
CA VAL A 1095 1.35 62.09 -22.10
C VAL A 1095 2.45 62.35 -21.07
N ARG A 1096 3.66 62.63 -21.56
CA ARG A 1096 4.79 63.06 -20.75
C ARG A 1096 4.95 64.57 -20.84
N TYR A 1097 5.20 65.22 -19.71
CA TYR A 1097 5.36 66.66 -19.63
C TYR A 1097 6.38 67.07 -18.57
N TRP A 1098 7.10 68.16 -18.82
CA TRP A 1098 8.14 68.66 -17.92
C TRP A 1098 8.24 70.18 -18.03
N ARG A 1099 8.84 70.78 -17.00
CA ARG A 1099 9.18 72.20 -17.01
C ARG A 1099 10.39 72.40 -17.92
N LYS A 1100 10.33 73.34 -18.88
CA LYS A 1100 11.40 73.56 -19.87
C LYS A 1100 12.69 74.08 -19.25
N ASP A 1101 12.61 74.72 -18.09
CA ASP A 1101 13.76 75.20 -17.33
C ASP A 1101 14.46 74.09 -16.51
N VAL A 1102 14.03 72.83 -16.64
CA VAL A 1102 14.61 71.66 -15.98
C VAL A 1102 14.94 70.59 -17.04
N ASP A 1103 15.96 69.77 -16.78
CA ASP A 1103 16.38 68.67 -17.67
C ASP A 1103 15.26 67.62 -17.83
N GLU A 1104 14.88 67.37 -19.09
CA GLU A 1104 13.86 66.38 -19.50
C GLU A 1104 14.21 64.97 -19.01
N LEU A 1105 15.49 64.60 -19.06
CA LEU A 1105 15.93 63.23 -18.77
C LEU A 1105 15.88 62.89 -17.27
N GLN A 1106 15.82 63.91 -16.40
CA GLN A 1106 15.81 63.74 -14.96
C GLN A 1106 14.49 64.13 -14.28
N ASN A 1107 13.68 65.02 -14.87
CA ASN A 1107 12.50 65.58 -14.20
C ASN A 1107 11.30 65.77 -15.14
N TYR A 1108 10.65 64.68 -15.50
CA TYR A 1108 9.36 64.68 -16.20
C TYR A 1108 8.26 64.02 -15.39
N TRP A 1109 7.02 64.33 -15.73
CA TRP A 1109 5.81 63.67 -15.23
C TRP A 1109 5.12 62.92 -16.36
N GLU A 1110 4.55 61.76 -16.06
CA GLU A 1110 3.78 60.95 -17.00
C GLU A 1110 2.32 60.84 -16.54
N ARG A 1111 1.38 60.91 -17.49
CA ARG A 1111 -0.03 60.63 -17.23
C ARG A 1111 -0.64 59.81 -18.36
N ARG A 1112 -1.27 58.68 -18.00
CA ARG A 1112 -1.94 57.79 -18.94
C ARG A 1112 -3.43 58.11 -19.02
N PHE A 1113 -3.94 58.15 -20.24
CA PHE A 1113 -5.33 58.43 -20.57
C PHE A 1113 -5.92 57.22 -21.31
N PRO A 1114 -6.79 56.44 -20.66
CA PRO A 1114 -7.36 55.25 -21.27
C PRO A 1114 -8.40 55.58 -22.34
N GLY A 1115 -8.52 54.67 -23.30
CA GLY A 1115 -9.48 54.72 -24.40
C GLY A 1115 -9.07 55.62 -25.55
N GLN A 1116 -9.90 55.62 -26.60
CA GLN A 1116 -9.66 56.41 -27.81
C GLN A 1116 -9.95 57.89 -27.53
N ARG A 1117 -8.93 58.74 -27.60
CA ARG A 1117 -8.99 60.17 -27.34
C ARG A 1117 -8.09 60.90 -28.32
N SER A 1118 -8.41 62.18 -28.59
CA SER A 1118 -7.58 63.13 -29.35
C SER A 1118 -7.18 64.35 -28.54
N ARG A 1119 -7.54 64.40 -27.25
CA ARG A 1119 -7.36 65.54 -26.36
C ARG A 1119 -7.25 65.10 -24.90
N ALA A 1120 -6.36 65.76 -24.16
CA ALA A 1120 -6.29 65.72 -22.69
C ALA A 1120 -6.01 67.09 -22.09
N ILE A 1121 -6.32 67.27 -20.81
CA ILE A 1121 -5.97 68.47 -20.03
C ILE A 1121 -5.03 68.02 -18.90
N ILE A 1122 -3.84 68.62 -18.87
CA ILE A 1122 -2.88 68.50 -17.77
C ILE A 1122 -3.20 69.61 -16.79
N ILE A 1123 -3.43 69.25 -15.52
CA ILE A 1123 -3.82 70.17 -14.44
C ILE A 1123 -2.75 70.16 -13.34
N GLY A 1124 -2.67 71.22 -12.55
CA GLY A 1124 -1.70 71.35 -11.44
C GLY A 1124 -0.33 71.89 -11.89
N LEU A 1125 -0.29 72.58 -13.02
CA LEU A 1125 0.90 73.26 -13.53
C LEU A 1125 1.12 74.60 -12.80
N GLN A 1126 2.34 75.12 -12.87
CA GLN A 1126 2.69 76.43 -12.33
C GLN A 1126 2.37 77.52 -13.34
N SER A 1127 1.96 78.69 -12.87
CA SER A 1127 1.62 79.85 -13.69
C SER A 1127 2.86 80.50 -14.29
N ASN A 1128 2.70 81.03 -15.51
CA ASN A 1128 3.77 81.72 -16.26
C ASN A 1128 5.04 80.86 -16.50
N ILE A 1129 4.90 79.54 -16.58
CA ILE A 1129 6.00 78.60 -16.84
C ILE A 1129 5.79 77.89 -18.17
N GLU A 1130 6.87 77.70 -18.91
CA GLU A 1130 6.86 76.97 -20.18
C GLU A 1130 7.05 75.47 -19.94
N TYR A 1131 6.09 74.67 -20.41
CA TYR A 1131 6.12 73.22 -20.28
C TYR A 1131 6.32 72.56 -21.64
N GLY A 1132 7.20 71.56 -21.69
CA GLY A 1132 7.36 70.63 -22.80
C GLY A 1132 6.41 69.45 -22.67
N VAL A 1133 5.92 68.91 -23.80
CA VAL A 1133 5.00 67.78 -23.86
C VAL A 1133 5.37 66.83 -25.00
N ARG A 1134 5.26 65.52 -24.74
CA ARG A 1134 5.27 64.44 -25.74
C ARG A 1134 4.11 63.46 -25.51
N VAL A 1135 3.62 62.84 -26.58
CA VAL A 1135 2.52 61.88 -26.54
C VAL A 1135 2.91 60.58 -27.25
N SER A 1136 2.58 59.46 -26.64
CA SER A 1136 2.69 58.11 -27.22
C SER A 1136 1.39 57.33 -27.05
N VAL A 1137 1.17 56.33 -27.89
CA VAL A 1137 0.05 55.37 -27.76
C VAL A 1137 0.57 54.10 -27.08
N TYR A 1138 -0.23 53.44 -26.25
CA TYR A 1138 0.20 52.22 -25.57
C TYR A 1138 -0.75 51.04 -25.72
N THR A 1139 -0.13 49.86 -25.75
CA THR A 1139 -0.78 48.54 -25.64
C THR A 1139 -0.34 47.89 -24.33
N GLN A 1140 -0.78 46.66 -24.07
CA GLN A 1140 -0.31 45.91 -22.89
C GLN A 1140 1.21 45.63 -22.90
N PHE A 1141 1.88 45.76 -24.06
CA PHE A 1141 3.32 45.50 -24.22
C PHE A 1141 4.20 46.77 -24.11
N GLY A 1142 3.58 47.96 -24.03
CA GLY A 1142 4.28 49.23 -23.81
C GLY A 1142 3.85 50.35 -24.75
N ASP A 1143 4.56 51.47 -24.62
CA ASP A 1143 4.33 52.69 -25.38
C ASP A 1143 4.99 52.64 -26.77
N SER A 1144 4.40 53.36 -27.72
CA SER A 1144 4.98 53.66 -29.03
C SER A 1144 6.21 54.56 -28.90
N PRO A 1145 6.98 54.77 -29.99
CA PRO A 1145 7.88 55.92 -30.08
C PRO A 1145 7.12 57.22 -29.74
N GLU A 1146 7.79 58.12 -29.01
CA GLU A 1146 7.21 59.40 -28.60
C GLU A 1146 7.02 60.34 -29.78
N SER A 1147 6.03 61.24 -29.70
CA SER A 1147 5.86 62.32 -30.67
C SER A 1147 7.03 63.30 -30.68
N ASP A 1148 7.05 64.15 -31.70
CA ASP A 1148 7.87 65.36 -31.70
C ASP A 1148 7.56 66.25 -30.48
N TYR A 1149 8.53 67.08 -30.12
CA TYR A 1149 8.47 67.98 -28.97
C TYR A 1149 7.62 69.22 -29.25
N PHE A 1150 6.71 69.54 -28.32
CA PHE A 1150 5.94 70.78 -28.33
C PHE A 1150 5.98 71.44 -26.95
N SER A 1151 5.99 72.78 -26.93
CA SER A 1151 5.94 73.53 -25.68
C SER A 1151 5.09 74.78 -25.78
N HIS A 1152 4.53 75.14 -24.62
CA HIS A 1152 3.83 76.40 -24.46
C HIS A 1152 3.91 76.90 -23.02
N ARG A 1153 3.74 78.21 -22.86
CA ARG A 1153 3.73 78.87 -21.56
C ARG A 1153 2.31 78.90 -20.99
N THR A 1154 2.15 78.49 -19.73
CA THR A 1154 0.90 78.70 -18.99
C THR A 1154 0.61 80.18 -18.81
N PHE A 1155 -0.65 80.57 -18.71
CA PHE A 1155 -1.01 81.95 -18.46
C PHE A 1155 -0.48 82.44 -17.10
N ARG A 1156 -0.34 83.77 -16.96
CA ARG A 1156 -0.12 84.43 -15.66
C ARG A 1156 -1.32 84.26 -14.74
N LEU A 1157 -1.17 84.62 -13.47
CA LEU A 1157 -2.21 84.41 -12.47
C LEU A 1157 -3.52 85.10 -12.89
N PRO A 1158 -4.69 84.52 -12.53
CA PRO A 1158 -5.95 85.25 -12.64
C PRO A 1158 -5.97 86.44 -11.67
N PRO A 1159 -6.86 87.42 -11.84
CA PRO A 1159 -6.91 88.60 -10.97
C PRO A 1159 -7.06 88.20 -9.49
N GLN A 1160 -6.09 88.56 -8.66
CA GLN A 1160 -6.06 88.15 -7.24
C GLN A 1160 -6.82 89.13 -6.35
N THR A 1161 -6.99 90.37 -6.79
CA THR A 1161 -7.72 91.40 -6.05
C THR A 1161 -9.23 91.22 -6.30
N PRO A 1162 -10.06 90.95 -5.29
CA PRO A 1162 -11.49 90.82 -5.51
C PRO A 1162 -12.16 92.19 -5.76
N PRO A 1163 -13.22 92.26 -6.57
CA PRO A 1163 -14.04 93.47 -6.72
C PRO A 1163 -14.59 93.93 -5.36
N GLN A 1164 -14.48 95.24 -5.07
CA GLN A 1164 -14.89 95.83 -3.80
C GLN A 1164 -16.12 96.73 -3.98
N TYR A 1165 -16.74 97.13 -2.87
CA TYR A 1165 -17.90 98.05 -2.85
C TYR A 1165 -19.08 97.58 -3.70
N VAL A 1166 -19.38 96.28 -3.64
CA VAL A 1166 -20.57 95.72 -4.32
C VAL A 1166 -21.82 96.32 -3.68
N SER A 1167 -22.50 97.17 -4.43
CA SER A 1167 -23.73 97.85 -4.05
C SER A 1167 -24.87 97.43 -4.97
N ILE A 1168 -26.08 97.51 -4.44
CA ILE A 1168 -27.30 97.13 -5.13
C ILE A 1168 -28.20 98.36 -5.12
N ARG A 1169 -28.58 98.86 -6.28
CA ARG A 1169 -29.49 100.01 -6.42
C ARG A 1169 -30.92 99.52 -6.73
N GLN A 1170 -31.91 100.14 -6.10
CA GLN A 1170 -33.33 99.76 -6.19
C GLN A 1170 -33.96 100.16 -7.55
N PRO A 1171 -35.04 99.47 -7.98
CA PRO A 1171 -35.52 99.49 -9.37
C PRO A 1171 -36.13 100.83 -9.80
N GLU A 1172 -35.66 101.39 -10.92
CA GLU A 1172 -36.44 102.36 -11.69
C GLU A 1172 -37.66 101.66 -12.32
N ARG A 1173 -38.86 102.25 -12.18
CA ARG A 1173 -40.08 101.75 -12.82
C ARG A 1173 -40.01 101.97 -14.33
N GLU A 1174 -39.52 100.99 -15.07
CA GLU A 1174 -39.62 100.98 -16.53
C GLU A 1174 -40.98 100.39 -16.96
N LYS A 1175 -41.76 101.13 -17.77
CA LYS A 1175 -42.99 100.62 -18.42
C LYS A 1175 -42.59 99.62 -19.50
N ASP A 1176 -43.03 98.37 -19.37
CA ASP A 1176 -42.79 97.35 -20.38
C ASP A 1176 -43.56 97.70 -21.67
N LYS A 1177 -42.85 98.10 -22.72
CA LYS A 1177 -43.44 98.48 -24.02
C LYS A 1177 -43.97 97.28 -24.82
N ARG A 1178 -43.85 96.03 -24.32
CA ARG A 1178 -44.17 94.80 -25.07
C ARG A 1178 -45.54 94.18 -24.75
N VAL A 1179 -46.30 94.68 -23.77
CA VAL A 1179 -47.60 94.09 -23.39
C VAL A 1179 -48.74 95.06 -23.68
N ARG A 1180 -49.34 94.95 -24.88
CA ARG A 1180 -50.66 95.51 -25.19
C ARG A 1180 -51.67 94.39 -25.08
N LEU A 1181 -52.22 94.15 -23.89
CA LEU A 1181 -53.51 93.50 -23.60
C LEU A 1181 -53.46 93.05 -22.13
N PHE A 1182 -54.24 93.71 -21.28
CA PHE A 1182 -54.44 93.48 -19.83
C PHE A 1182 -53.32 93.95 -18.87
N GLY A 1183 -53.53 95.12 -18.25
CA GLY A 1183 -52.85 95.58 -17.02
C GLY A 1183 -51.46 96.21 -17.19
N ASN A 1184 -51.16 97.27 -16.41
CA ASN A 1184 -49.81 97.86 -16.35
C ASN A 1184 -48.83 96.83 -15.76
N VAL A 1185 -48.07 96.11 -16.59
CA VAL A 1185 -47.00 95.21 -16.14
C VAL A 1185 -45.68 95.98 -16.04
N TYR A 1186 -45.12 96.03 -14.84
CA TYR A 1186 -43.81 96.62 -14.55
C TYR A 1186 -42.79 95.49 -14.40
N VAL A 1187 -41.66 95.55 -15.11
CA VAL A 1187 -40.53 94.61 -14.95
C VAL A 1187 -39.54 95.24 -13.97
N TYR A 1188 -39.22 94.52 -12.90
CA TYR A 1188 -38.28 94.98 -11.89
C TYR A 1188 -36.89 94.45 -12.25
N LYS A 1189 -35.96 95.36 -12.56
CA LYS A 1189 -34.56 95.04 -12.80
C LYS A 1189 -33.72 95.52 -11.62
N LEU A 1190 -32.75 94.72 -11.22
CA LEU A 1190 -31.82 95.04 -10.14
C LEU A 1190 -30.50 95.53 -10.73
N GLU A 1191 -30.09 96.76 -10.44
CA GLU A 1191 -28.77 97.24 -10.83
C GLU A 1191 -27.75 96.88 -9.75
N VAL A 1192 -26.67 96.23 -10.16
CA VAL A 1192 -25.57 95.85 -9.28
C VAL A 1192 -24.33 96.59 -9.75
N GLU A 1193 -23.72 97.35 -8.86
CA GLU A 1193 -22.53 98.16 -9.12
C GLU A 1193 -21.38 97.69 -8.22
N TRP A 1194 -20.16 97.67 -8.74
CA TRP A 1194 -18.94 97.41 -7.98
C TRP A 1194 -17.83 98.37 -8.37
N ARG A 1195 -16.76 98.41 -7.58
CA ARG A 1195 -15.54 99.12 -7.95
C ARG A 1195 -14.65 98.21 -8.77
N GLY A 1196 -14.25 98.69 -9.95
CA GLY A 1196 -13.30 98.00 -10.81
C GLY A 1196 -11.94 97.77 -10.15
N ILE A 1197 -11.24 96.73 -10.59
CA ILE A 1197 -9.89 96.37 -10.16
C ILE A 1197 -8.90 96.57 -11.31
N SER A 1198 -7.62 96.76 -10.97
CA SER A 1198 -6.50 96.72 -11.91
C SER A 1198 -5.66 95.48 -11.63
N THR A 1199 -5.26 94.76 -12.68
CA THR A 1199 -4.39 93.59 -12.57
C THR A 1199 -2.92 94.00 -12.42
N SER A 1200 -2.14 93.23 -11.67
CA SER A 1200 -0.69 93.45 -11.53
C SER A 1200 0.09 92.91 -12.75
N SER A 1201 1.40 93.15 -12.82
CA SER A 1201 2.27 92.60 -13.88
C SER A 1201 2.32 91.07 -13.89
N ASP A 1202 2.08 90.45 -12.73
CA ASP A 1202 2.11 89.00 -12.52
C ASP A 1202 0.76 88.33 -12.79
N GLU A 1203 -0.25 89.12 -13.16
CA GLU A 1203 -1.60 88.69 -13.50
C GLU A 1203 -1.87 88.88 -15.01
N GLU A 1204 -2.74 88.05 -15.58
CA GLU A 1204 -3.24 88.32 -16.93
C GLU A 1204 -4.19 89.52 -16.95
N PRO A 1205 -4.25 90.29 -18.06
CA PRO A 1205 -5.18 91.41 -18.20
C PRO A 1205 -6.61 91.01 -17.87
N LEU A 1206 -7.32 91.90 -17.18
CA LEU A 1206 -8.72 91.71 -16.86
C LEU A 1206 -9.55 91.60 -18.14
N GLU A 1207 -10.21 90.45 -18.34
CA GLU A 1207 -11.15 90.24 -19.46
C GLU A 1207 -12.55 90.72 -19.07
N GLY A 1208 -12.96 90.46 -17.82
CA GLY A 1208 -14.26 90.87 -17.34
C GLY A 1208 -14.59 90.49 -15.91
N TYR A 1209 -15.85 90.67 -15.56
CA TYR A 1209 -16.43 90.29 -14.28
C TYR A 1209 -17.53 89.24 -14.48
N MET A 1210 -17.67 88.36 -13.49
CA MET A 1210 -18.76 87.41 -13.39
C MET A 1210 -19.55 87.72 -12.13
N VAL A 1211 -20.82 88.06 -12.31
CA VAL A 1211 -21.76 88.26 -11.21
C VAL A 1211 -22.56 86.98 -11.02
N LYS A 1212 -22.34 86.30 -9.89
CA LYS A 1212 -23.03 85.07 -9.53
C LYS A 1212 -24.14 85.38 -8.54
N VAL A 1213 -25.38 85.03 -8.87
CA VAL A 1213 -26.57 85.24 -8.03
C VAL A 1213 -27.27 83.91 -7.76
N TRP A 1214 -27.56 83.63 -6.49
CA TRP A 1214 -28.26 82.42 -6.07
C TRP A 1214 -29.15 82.70 -4.86
N GLU A 1215 -30.15 81.86 -4.61
CA GLU A 1215 -31.03 82.00 -3.43
C GLU A 1215 -30.27 81.70 -2.14
N GLN A 1216 -30.63 82.35 -1.03
CA GLN A 1216 -29.88 82.33 0.24
C GLN A 1216 -29.58 80.92 0.78
N TYR A 1217 -30.45 79.95 0.48
CA TYR A 1217 -30.34 78.56 0.92
C TYR A 1217 -29.69 77.61 -0.09
N GLN A 1218 -29.32 78.09 -1.29
CA GLN A 1218 -28.67 77.28 -2.33
C GLN A 1218 -27.14 77.41 -2.31
N SER A 1219 -26.45 76.44 -2.92
CA SER A 1219 -25.01 76.51 -3.15
C SER A 1219 -24.69 77.49 -4.28
N ILE A 1220 -23.56 78.21 -4.19
CA ILE A 1220 -23.04 79.06 -5.26
C ILE A 1220 -22.81 78.30 -6.59
N ARG A 1221 -22.73 76.96 -6.56
CA ARG A 1221 -22.68 76.12 -7.77
C ARG A 1221 -23.96 76.18 -8.61
N ASN A 1222 -25.10 76.54 -8.00
CA ASN A 1222 -26.39 76.71 -8.67
C ASN A 1222 -26.64 78.19 -9.02
N ALA A 1223 -25.63 79.05 -8.91
CA ALA A 1223 -25.79 80.46 -9.21
C ALA A 1223 -26.01 80.70 -10.69
N THR A 1224 -26.91 81.63 -10.99
CA THR A 1224 -27.02 82.22 -12.33
C THR A 1224 -25.83 83.17 -12.50
N ILE A 1225 -25.11 83.02 -13.61
CA ILE A 1225 -23.86 83.75 -13.88
C ILE A 1225 -24.13 84.79 -14.96
N TYR A 1226 -23.83 86.04 -14.67
CA TYR A 1226 -23.86 87.15 -15.61
C TYR A 1226 -22.43 87.58 -15.92
N TYR A 1227 -22.05 87.53 -17.19
CA TYR A 1227 -20.73 87.96 -17.66
C TYR A 1227 -20.78 89.43 -18.05
N VAL A 1228 -19.81 90.20 -17.60
CA VAL A 1228 -19.71 91.65 -17.78
C VAL A 1228 -18.31 91.97 -18.29
N ASP A 1229 -18.22 92.85 -19.27
CA ASP A 1229 -16.95 93.32 -19.85
C ASP A 1229 -16.08 94.02 -18.77
N GLY A 1230 -14.76 93.90 -18.85
CA GLY A 1230 -13.81 94.50 -17.89
C GLY A 1230 -13.85 96.03 -17.83
N SER A 1231 -14.41 96.68 -18.85
CA SER A 1231 -14.65 98.13 -18.91
C SER A 1231 -15.94 98.59 -18.20
N GLN A 1232 -16.82 97.65 -17.82
CA GLN A 1232 -18.09 97.94 -17.18
C GLN A 1232 -18.07 97.51 -15.70
N TYR A 1233 -18.69 98.34 -14.86
CA TYR A 1233 -18.72 98.14 -13.41
C TYR A 1233 -20.15 98.07 -12.84
N THR A 1234 -21.13 98.00 -13.74
CA THR A 1234 -22.54 97.82 -13.41
C THR A 1234 -23.15 96.72 -14.29
N VAL A 1235 -24.13 95.99 -13.76
CA VAL A 1235 -24.93 95.05 -14.54
C VAL A 1235 -26.39 95.09 -14.09
N MET A 1236 -27.30 94.93 -15.05
CA MET A 1236 -28.73 94.78 -14.79
C MET A 1236 -29.07 93.30 -14.69
N ILE A 1237 -29.61 92.90 -13.54
CA ILE A 1237 -30.04 91.54 -13.26
C ILE A 1237 -31.57 91.49 -13.34
N ASP A 1238 -32.08 90.57 -14.16
CA ASP A 1238 -33.51 90.35 -14.34
C ASP A 1238 -33.95 88.96 -13.81
N ASN A 1239 -35.25 88.66 -13.93
CA ASN A 1239 -35.85 87.36 -13.58
C ASN A 1239 -35.69 86.89 -12.12
N LEU A 1240 -35.55 87.80 -11.16
CA LEU A 1240 -35.58 87.46 -9.72
C LEU A 1240 -37.03 87.34 -9.21
N HIS A 1241 -37.28 86.38 -8.32
CA HIS A 1241 -38.62 86.17 -7.74
C HIS A 1241 -38.87 87.13 -6.56
N LYS A 1242 -40.05 87.77 -6.55
CA LYS A 1242 -40.48 88.65 -5.45
C LYS A 1242 -40.51 87.92 -4.11
N ASN A 1243 -40.17 88.63 -3.04
CA ASN A 1243 -40.11 88.22 -1.63
C ASN A 1243 -39.10 87.12 -1.27
N ARG A 1244 -38.18 86.75 -2.16
CA ARG A 1244 -37.09 85.79 -1.87
C ARG A 1244 -35.79 86.48 -1.48
N ASN A 1245 -35.00 85.79 -0.65
CA ASN A 1245 -33.66 86.23 -0.25
C ASN A 1245 -32.62 85.66 -1.21
N TYR A 1246 -31.77 86.54 -1.75
CA TYR A 1246 -30.69 86.18 -2.65
C TYR A 1246 -29.34 86.56 -2.06
N LYS A 1247 -28.31 85.83 -2.46
CA LYS A 1247 -26.90 86.16 -2.27
C LYS A 1247 -26.27 86.47 -3.62
N LEU A 1248 -25.40 87.46 -3.62
CA LEU A 1248 -24.67 87.88 -4.81
C LEU A 1248 -23.18 88.04 -4.49
N ARG A 1249 -22.35 87.58 -5.43
CA ARG A 1249 -20.90 87.84 -5.44
C ARG A 1249 -20.43 88.20 -6.84
N VAL A 1250 -19.47 89.11 -6.90
CA VAL A 1250 -18.79 89.51 -8.14
C VAL A 1250 -17.37 88.97 -8.08
N GLN A 1251 -16.89 88.34 -9.14
CA GLN A 1251 -15.49 87.96 -9.29
C GLN A 1251 -14.96 88.48 -10.61
N ALA A 1252 -13.69 88.88 -10.65
CA ALA A 1252 -13.01 89.18 -11.90
C ALA A 1252 -12.55 87.88 -12.59
N TRP A 1253 -12.34 87.90 -13.91
CA TRP A 1253 -11.74 86.79 -14.64
C TRP A 1253 -10.83 87.30 -15.76
N SER A 1254 -9.86 86.46 -16.14
CA SER A 1254 -8.95 86.69 -17.26
C SER A 1254 -8.63 85.38 -17.98
N LEU A 1255 -7.77 85.43 -19.01
CA LEU A 1255 -7.18 84.22 -19.62
C LEU A 1255 -6.42 83.35 -18.59
N GLY A 1256 -5.95 83.93 -17.49
CA GLY A 1256 -5.34 83.22 -16.36
C GLY A 1256 -6.33 82.35 -15.56
N GLY A 1257 -7.64 82.58 -15.70
CA GLY A 1257 -8.73 81.88 -15.01
C GLY A 1257 -9.68 82.80 -14.24
N GLU A 1258 -10.52 82.20 -13.39
CA GLU A 1258 -11.43 82.93 -12.49
C GLU A 1258 -10.65 83.48 -11.28
N GLY A 1259 -10.85 84.76 -10.97
CA GLY A 1259 -10.26 85.47 -9.83
C GLY A 1259 -11.04 85.29 -8.52
N LYS A 1260 -10.67 86.03 -7.48
CA LYS A 1260 -11.32 85.93 -6.16
C LYS A 1260 -12.71 86.59 -6.14
N TYR A 1261 -13.64 85.98 -5.41
CA TYR A 1261 -14.96 86.58 -5.15
C TYR A 1261 -14.90 87.79 -4.23
N SER A 1262 -15.81 88.73 -4.44
CA SER A 1262 -16.14 89.79 -3.48
C SER A 1262 -16.61 89.21 -2.13
N SER A 1263 -16.23 89.88 -1.03
CA SER A 1263 -16.55 89.48 0.34
C SER A 1263 -16.94 90.70 1.20
N PRO A 1264 -17.98 90.61 2.05
CA PRO A 1264 -18.90 89.48 2.21
C PRO A 1264 -19.85 89.32 0.99
N ALA A 1265 -20.55 88.18 0.91
CA ALA A 1265 -21.63 88.03 -0.08
C ALA A 1265 -22.70 89.10 0.20
N LYS A 1266 -23.18 89.79 -0.83
CA LYS A 1266 -24.24 90.78 -0.64
C LYS A 1266 -25.58 90.05 -0.56
N GLU A 1267 -26.22 90.09 0.59
CA GLU A 1267 -27.56 89.52 0.80
C GLU A 1267 -28.62 90.61 0.60
N PHE A 1268 -29.68 90.29 -0.11
CA PHE A 1268 -30.80 91.19 -0.32
C PHE A 1268 -32.10 90.41 -0.50
N ARG A 1269 -33.22 91.02 -0.10
CA ARG A 1269 -34.56 90.49 -0.36
C ARG A 1269 -35.18 91.25 -1.52
N PHE A 1270 -35.56 90.53 -2.57
CA PHE A 1270 -36.08 91.17 -3.78
C PHE A 1270 -37.58 91.50 -3.60
N GLY A 1271 -37.94 92.77 -3.42
CA GLY A 1271 -39.36 93.21 -3.42
C GLY A 1271 -39.92 93.89 -2.16
N GLU A 1272 -39.11 94.23 -1.14
CA GLU A 1272 -39.55 95.03 0.02
C GLU A 1272 -39.15 96.51 -0.10
N LEU A 1273 -40.03 97.30 -0.71
CA LEU A 1273 -40.49 98.65 -0.31
C LEU A 1273 -41.78 98.98 -1.08
#